data_AF-A0A8F9TVW6-F1
#
_entry.id   AF-A0A8F9TVW6-F1
#
_cell.length_a   1.000
_cell.length_b   1.000
_cell.length_c   1.000
_cell.angle_alpha   90.00
_cell.angle_beta   90.00
_cell.angle_gamma   90.00
#
_symmetry.space_group_name_H-M   'P 1'
#
loop_
_entity.id
_entity.type
_entity.pdbx_description
1 polymer ?
#
loop_
_entity_poly.entity_id
_entity_poly.type
_entity_poly.pdbx_seq_one_letter_code
_entity_poly.pdbx_strand_id
1 'polypeptide(L)'
;MRLPLPSIFIFLLLGPAVLALRGEGGFDREAGRPMFQNFRPTEYRGHPQVYAIIRAPNGFVYLSTEQGVIEYDGARWRTLPVPTSMVFSLGADRQGRIWVGGEDDIGVLEPAGEGGLAYRSLTEELPPEAQPFGRVRTLAVTEGATYFAGSRGVARWSQGKLRFWPSSSRVPERVEVVAGVVYLHEPDRGLFRLAGDERVPVSTAAGMKGGALYGLAEVDEHHLLVAMEQGPLVVDTRDGTTVPWGSAAAGRLRQTGITRLLRLRNGDYAFGTYTSGVLLCSRDGAALRQLDRTTGLIDNAVLSLAEDAEHGLWLGYNTGAARIETDPAISVYDGANGPAPGTVDVWCRFNGTLYAGAYDGLYRLVPANLQTGAPAHFVHEPKSISNIQMLREMDGELLIGGSGGLYRLGREGPEQLVDTGQNRVYYGSPSQRVPGRIYLAGLRGLTVVRKSEGGWIKEGENLELGASHAVHEAADGSVWVSTYGRGFWHIPGADRVADWAHARFVQYHNSHGLPPYYAWTEVINPGGEFSFFTSAGAFRFEEKAERFVPDERWLGALGGGGTRMLMPQLATAPGEVWATVLNTRGTAAEQPLGRFRTAADGRVTWESAPSGALGEIGFAGAAVLYRDPAPGGPVLWSRGYNNTVRIDLTRYATATEPWALRLRSVEAEGAARPVNPAMRPRFAFSHEPVRLAFSPGRYDLAGDVRYSTRLRGFNDEWSEWGAAAEASFTNLSGGPFTFEARAKDPAGRVSGILSYTFSVAPPWYLSGVALAAYAIGFAAVLTLAYRWRIAALARRQEVLEGLVDSRTAELAQAKDHAEAASRAKSHFVASMSHELRTPLNSIIGYAQILSHDRAATPFQKERLAIVNASGAHLLRLINDVLDFARIEAGRVDLRPAAFDLVALVGEISSAVRVLAEHKKLGWSAAVPAGFPARVVGDAARLRQVLDNLLGNAVKFTASGRVELVVTRSGPKTTFLVRDTGPGIAKADEPRLFKAFEQAGSNRPDVPGAGLGLAISRRLVELMGGTIEFASQTPGGSKFWFTVPLPEAAAADAPVVSAWVPPAGYRGPMRRVLVVDDIAQNRAILRDVLTPLGFEVSEASDGAAAWPLLSRADLALVDLRMAGVDGFTLLRRARAEPALAEVKLVAMSASVLSEHRRDALAAGAAAFVPKPFEAADLLAVIASLLGLEWTRATTTAAGRAGGSTPPIPPREAAELLRELQALAGQGDVTAVRERIAALRAVPGYATLAGELEGLAGSYQMARLRERLVAALAGGRAV
;
A
#
# COMPACT_ATOMS: atom_id res chain seq x y z
N MET A 1 -38.43 -25.61 72.17
CA MET A 1 -39.63 -24.93 71.64
C MET A 1 -39.18 -23.96 70.54
N ARG A 2 -39.61 -24.22 69.30
CA ARG A 2 -39.79 -23.34 68.11
C ARG A 2 -38.89 -22.10 67.85
N LEU A 3 -38.22 -22.13 66.68
CA LEU A 3 -38.08 -21.15 65.56
C LEU A 3 -37.61 -19.70 65.80
N PRO A 4 -36.79 -19.15 64.86
CA PRO A 4 -37.32 -18.18 63.87
C PRO A 4 -36.83 -18.36 62.41
N LEU A 5 -37.61 -17.78 61.47
CA LEU A 5 -37.52 -17.83 59.98
C LEU A 5 -36.88 -16.54 59.38
N PRO A 6 -36.49 -16.53 58.08
CA PRO A 6 -35.50 -15.61 57.50
C PRO A 6 -36.08 -14.36 56.83
N SER A 7 -35.26 -13.31 56.78
CA SER A 7 -35.52 -11.98 56.23
C SER A 7 -35.41 -11.95 54.70
N ILE A 8 -36.55 -11.81 54.04
CA ILE A 8 -36.71 -11.27 52.67
C ILE A 8 -37.01 -9.77 52.83
N PHE A 9 -36.53 -8.95 51.89
CA PHE A 9 -36.69 -7.48 51.78
C PHE A 9 -35.82 -6.64 52.73
N ILE A 10 -34.75 -6.05 52.18
CA ILE A 10 -34.33 -4.63 52.27
C ILE A 10 -33.00 -4.51 51.52
N PHE A 11 -33.06 -4.12 50.25
CA PHE A 11 -31.96 -3.46 49.52
C PHE A 11 -32.60 -2.54 48.47
N LEU A 12 -33.19 -1.46 48.98
CA LEU A 12 -33.71 -0.34 48.21
C LEU A 12 -33.27 0.90 48.98
N LEU A 13 -32.71 1.87 48.26
CA LEU A 13 -32.23 3.20 48.70
C LEU A 13 -30.74 3.27 49.06
N LEU A 14 -29.90 3.39 48.03
CA LEU A 14 -28.91 4.48 47.87
C LEU A 14 -28.16 4.29 46.54
N GLY A 15 -28.46 5.14 45.55
CA GLY A 15 -27.66 5.30 44.32
C GLY A 15 -28.34 5.11 42.94
N PRO A 16 -29.53 5.66 42.62
CA PRO A 16 -30.07 5.59 41.26
C PRO A 16 -29.89 6.94 40.55
N ALA A 17 -28.85 7.08 39.73
CA ALA A 17 -28.82 8.14 38.70
C ALA A 17 -27.91 7.84 37.49
N VAL A 18 -27.01 6.84 37.56
CA VAL A 18 -26.12 6.49 36.43
C VAL A 18 -26.29 5.04 35.95
N LEU A 19 -27.05 4.20 36.66
CA LEU A 19 -27.27 2.78 36.31
C LEU A 19 -28.45 2.51 35.35
N ALA A 20 -29.27 3.51 34.99
CA ALA A 20 -30.54 3.26 34.30
C ALA A 20 -30.45 2.81 32.82
N LEU A 21 -29.25 2.75 32.22
CA LEU A 21 -29.05 2.25 30.85
C LEU A 21 -28.11 1.04 30.73
N ARG A 22 -27.45 0.64 31.83
CA ARG A 22 -26.89 -0.70 31.92
C ARG A 22 -27.99 -1.54 32.56
N GLY A 23 -28.62 -2.41 31.78
CA GLY A 23 -29.37 -3.51 32.39
C GLY A 23 -28.47 -4.15 33.46
N GLU A 24 -29.06 -4.55 34.57
CA GLU A 24 -28.36 -5.36 35.57
C GLU A 24 -27.70 -6.54 34.82
N GLY A 25 -26.38 -6.44 34.57
CA GLY A 25 -25.59 -7.38 33.75
C GLY A 25 -25.62 -7.17 32.22
N GLY A 26 -24.49 -6.76 31.65
CA GLY A 26 -24.02 -7.25 30.34
C GLY A 26 -24.57 -6.59 29.05
N PHE A 27 -23.64 -6.12 28.21
CA PHE A 27 -23.79 -5.66 26.81
C PHE A 27 -24.62 -4.40 26.53
N ASP A 28 -24.06 -3.52 25.70
CA ASP A 28 -24.75 -2.35 25.15
C ASP A 28 -25.82 -2.79 24.12
N ARG A 29 -27.07 -2.40 24.37
CA ARG A 29 -28.22 -2.77 23.54
C ARG A 29 -28.26 -2.03 22.21
N GLU A 30 -27.53 -0.94 22.07
CA GLU A 30 -27.45 -0.13 20.84
C GLU A 30 -26.09 -0.29 20.15
N ALA A 31 -25.26 -1.23 20.60
CA ALA A 31 -24.07 -1.59 19.85
C ALA A 31 -24.44 -2.45 18.64
N GLY A 32 -23.93 -2.07 17.47
CA GLY A 32 -24.00 -2.87 16.25
C GLY A 32 -23.12 -4.11 16.32
N ARG A 33 -22.67 -4.63 15.18
CA ARG A 33 -21.70 -5.74 15.18
C ARG A 33 -20.31 -5.24 15.62
N PRO A 34 -19.49 -6.08 16.30
CA PRO A 34 -18.09 -5.72 16.55
C PRO A 34 -17.31 -5.66 15.23
N MET A 35 -16.09 -5.11 15.28
CA MET A 35 -15.14 -5.24 14.17
C MET A 35 -14.61 -6.68 14.13
N PHE A 36 -14.55 -7.26 12.93
CA PHE A 36 -14.07 -8.63 12.71
C PHE A 36 -12.71 -8.58 12.02
N GLN A 37 -11.71 -9.23 12.61
CA GLN A 37 -10.48 -9.58 11.91
C GLN A 37 -10.58 -11.04 11.50
N ASN A 38 -10.94 -11.26 10.24
CA ASN A 38 -11.13 -12.58 9.67
C ASN A 38 -9.84 -13.04 8.99
N PHE A 39 -9.31 -14.19 9.37
CA PHE A 39 -8.08 -14.76 8.86
C PHE A 39 -8.38 -15.99 8.01
N ARG A 40 -8.17 -15.85 6.69
CA ARG A 40 -8.40 -16.93 5.73
C ARG A 40 -7.23 -17.91 5.70
N PRO A 41 -7.47 -19.17 5.30
CA PRO A 41 -6.42 -20.20 5.22
C PRO A 41 -5.26 -19.82 4.29
N THR A 42 -5.54 -19.02 3.26
CA THR A 42 -4.55 -18.47 2.34
C THR A 42 -3.55 -17.52 3.00
N GLU A 43 -3.95 -16.82 4.07
CA GLU A 43 -3.11 -15.83 4.76
C GLU A 43 -2.06 -16.51 5.64
N TYR A 44 -2.48 -17.52 6.40
CA TYR A 44 -1.59 -18.30 7.26
C TYR A 44 -0.98 -19.53 6.58
N ARG A 45 -1.31 -19.77 5.31
CA ARG A 45 -0.81 -20.88 4.46
C ARG A 45 -0.94 -22.25 5.14
N GLY A 46 -2.12 -22.51 5.70
CA GLY A 46 -2.41 -23.77 6.40
C GLY A 46 -3.77 -24.33 6.03
N HIS A 47 -4.12 -25.46 6.65
CA HIS A 47 -5.42 -26.09 6.44
C HIS A 47 -6.57 -25.20 6.96
N PRO A 48 -7.76 -25.20 6.32
CA PRO A 48 -8.89 -24.38 6.72
C PRO A 48 -9.44 -24.69 8.11
N GLN A 49 -9.41 -25.94 8.54
CA GLN A 49 -9.94 -26.32 9.84
C GLN A 49 -8.93 -26.01 10.96
N VAL A 50 -9.35 -25.17 11.91
CA VAL A 50 -8.58 -24.74 13.09
C VAL A 50 -9.18 -25.39 14.35
N TYR A 51 -8.50 -26.42 14.86
CA TYR A 51 -9.03 -27.24 15.97
C TYR A 51 -8.84 -26.62 17.35
N ALA A 52 -7.70 -25.98 17.59
CA ALA A 52 -7.37 -25.32 18.84
C ALA A 52 -6.67 -23.99 18.58
N ILE A 53 -6.95 -23.01 19.43
CA ILE A 53 -6.22 -21.74 19.51
C ILE A 53 -5.80 -21.56 20.96
N ILE A 54 -4.55 -21.16 21.18
CA ILE A 54 -4.06 -20.77 22.50
C ILE A 54 -3.23 -19.49 22.40
N ARG A 55 -3.19 -18.73 23.50
CA ARG A 55 -2.20 -17.68 23.72
C ARG A 55 -1.11 -18.23 24.64
N ALA A 56 0.14 -18.19 24.20
CA ALA A 56 1.26 -18.60 25.03
C ALA A 56 1.83 -17.43 25.87
N PRO A 57 2.62 -17.70 26.93
CA PRO A 57 3.22 -16.65 27.77
C PRO A 57 4.21 -15.73 27.05
N ASN A 58 4.80 -16.18 25.94
CA ASN A 58 5.59 -15.30 25.05
C ASN A 58 4.72 -14.23 24.35
N GLY A 59 3.40 -14.32 24.50
CA GLY A 59 2.41 -13.40 24.00
C GLY A 59 1.97 -13.66 22.57
N PHE A 60 2.45 -14.73 21.92
CA PHE A 60 2.02 -15.19 20.59
C PHE A 60 0.76 -16.03 20.66
N VAL A 61 0.02 -16.05 19.55
CA VAL A 61 -1.13 -16.94 19.35
C VAL A 61 -0.68 -18.13 18.53
N TYR A 62 -1.06 -19.33 18.97
CA TYR A 62 -0.82 -20.57 18.24
C TYR A 62 -2.15 -21.17 17.85
N LEU A 63 -2.26 -21.59 16.58
CA LEU A 63 -3.39 -22.36 16.08
C LEU A 63 -2.94 -23.73 15.60
N SER A 64 -3.78 -24.73 15.83
CA SER A 64 -3.57 -26.08 15.32
C SER A 64 -4.47 -26.37 14.15
N THR A 65 -3.93 -27.09 13.18
CA THR A 65 -4.61 -27.47 11.94
C THR A 65 -4.30 -28.93 11.60
N GLU A 66 -4.86 -29.43 10.50
CA GLU A 66 -4.48 -30.76 9.99
C GLU A 66 -3.01 -30.88 9.60
N GLN A 67 -2.36 -29.76 9.26
CA GLN A 67 -0.98 -29.71 8.76
C GLN A 67 0.03 -29.36 9.86
N GLY A 68 -0.39 -29.34 11.14
CA GLY A 68 0.47 -29.05 12.28
C GLY A 68 0.10 -27.75 12.98
N VAL A 69 1.11 -27.08 13.55
CA VAL A 69 0.94 -25.89 14.39
C VAL A 69 1.40 -24.65 13.65
N ILE A 70 0.64 -23.58 13.78
CA ILE A 70 0.94 -22.30 13.16
C ILE A 70 1.01 -21.25 14.27
N GLU A 71 2.02 -20.41 14.21
CA GLU A 71 2.29 -19.32 15.13
C GLU A 71 1.92 -17.98 14.49
N TYR A 72 1.36 -17.07 15.29
CA TYR A 72 1.07 -15.69 14.92
C TYR A 72 1.62 -14.72 15.96
N ASP A 73 2.41 -13.76 15.47
CA ASP A 73 3.11 -12.77 16.29
C ASP A 73 2.45 -11.37 16.30
N GLY A 74 1.27 -11.26 15.67
CA GLY A 74 0.54 -10.01 15.45
C GLY A 74 0.79 -9.36 14.08
N ALA A 75 1.72 -9.87 13.28
CA ALA A 75 2.02 -9.35 11.93
C ALA A 75 2.32 -10.43 10.88
N ARG A 76 2.94 -11.56 11.27
CA ARG A 76 3.29 -12.65 10.36
C ARG A 76 2.85 -13.99 10.92
N TRP A 77 2.51 -14.90 10.00
CA TRP A 77 2.22 -16.30 10.26
C TRP A 77 3.47 -17.14 10.01
N ARG A 78 3.74 -18.11 10.89
CA ARG A 78 4.85 -19.07 10.75
C ARG A 78 4.35 -20.47 11.06
N THR A 79 4.49 -21.39 10.11
CA THR A 79 4.21 -22.81 10.35
C THR A 79 5.36 -23.45 11.10
N LEU A 80 5.05 -24.13 12.20
CA LEU A 80 5.98 -24.94 12.97
C LEU A 80 5.80 -26.41 12.56
N PRO A 81 6.87 -27.07 12.06
CA PRO A 81 6.76 -28.44 11.58
C PRO A 81 6.45 -29.38 12.75
N VAL A 82 5.33 -30.09 12.62
CA VAL A 82 4.93 -31.18 13.51
C VAL A 82 4.67 -32.40 12.61
N PRO A 83 5.37 -33.53 12.80
CA PRO A 83 5.26 -34.70 11.92
C PRO A 83 3.87 -35.35 11.91
N THR A 84 3.09 -35.19 12.99
CA THR A 84 1.73 -35.73 13.07
C THR A 84 0.75 -34.91 12.23
N SER A 85 -0.09 -35.61 11.47
CA SER A 85 -1.28 -35.04 10.86
C SER A 85 -2.39 -34.89 11.89
N MET A 86 -3.19 -33.83 11.79
CA MET A 86 -4.35 -33.57 12.66
C MET A 86 -3.99 -33.28 14.12
N VAL A 87 -3.54 -32.04 14.37
CA VAL A 87 -3.31 -31.56 15.74
C VAL A 87 -4.61 -31.01 16.34
N PHE A 88 -5.20 -31.72 17.30
CA PHE A 88 -6.51 -31.39 17.86
C PHE A 88 -6.47 -30.50 19.10
N SER A 89 -5.37 -30.54 19.86
CA SER A 89 -5.25 -29.78 21.11
C SER A 89 -3.86 -29.19 21.29
N LEU A 90 -3.83 -28.01 21.93
CA LEU A 90 -2.63 -27.26 22.25
C LEU A 90 -2.68 -26.80 23.71
N GLY A 91 -1.50 -26.64 24.31
CA GLY A 91 -1.33 -25.93 25.58
C GLY A 91 0.04 -25.31 25.69
N ALA A 92 0.20 -24.29 26.53
CA ALA A 92 1.48 -23.64 26.76
C ALA A 92 1.82 -23.66 28.25
N ASP A 93 3.08 -23.89 28.57
CA ASP A 93 3.57 -23.71 29.94
C ASP A 93 4.27 -22.35 30.13
N ARG A 94 4.59 -22.02 31.39
CA ARG A 94 5.28 -20.78 31.76
C ARG A 94 6.68 -20.63 31.14
N GLN A 95 7.30 -21.72 30.72
CA GLN A 95 8.61 -21.72 30.08
C GLN A 95 8.52 -21.42 28.57
N GLY A 96 7.30 -21.31 28.03
CA GLY A 96 7.05 -21.03 26.63
C GLY A 96 7.11 -22.27 25.74
N ARG A 97 7.11 -23.49 26.32
CA ARG A 97 6.97 -24.72 25.53
C ARG A 97 5.52 -24.89 25.11
N ILE A 98 5.31 -25.37 23.89
CA ILE A 98 3.97 -25.62 23.34
C ILE A 98 3.72 -27.12 23.30
N TRP A 99 2.79 -27.59 24.12
CA TRP A 99 2.36 -28.98 24.20
C TRP A 99 1.34 -29.27 23.11
N VAL A 100 1.48 -30.43 22.48
CA VAL A 100 0.75 -30.80 21.26
C VAL A 100 0.09 -32.16 21.46
N GLY A 101 -1.20 -32.25 21.17
CA GLY A 101 -1.95 -33.50 21.10
C GLY A 101 -2.54 -33.71 19.70
N GLY A 102 -2.08 -34.75 19.00
CA GLY A 102 -2.48 -35.10 17.64
C GLY A 102 -3.35 -36.36 17.55
N GLU A 103 -3.40 -36.94 16.35
CA GLU A 103 -3.90 -38.30 16.13
C GLU A 103 -2.75 -39.29 16.35
N ASP A 104 -2.90 -40.16 17.35
CA ASP A 104 -1.92 -41.17 17.74
C ASP A 104 -0.52 -40.64 18.13
N ASP A 105 -0.38 -39.33 18.28
CA ASP A 105 0.87 -38.67 18.67
C ASP A 105 0.65 -37.63 19.77
N ILE A 106 1.57 -37.60 20.74
CA ILE A 106 1.65 -36.57 21.77
C ILE A 106 3.08 -36.04 21.84
N GLY A 107 3.25 -34.75 22.12
CA GLY A 107 4.59 -34.18 22.16
C GLY A 107 4.68 -32.75 22.67
N VAL A 108 5.86 -32.18 22.51
CA VAL A 108 6.18 -30.82 22.93
C VAL A 108 7.08 -30.12 21.92
N LEU A 109 6.73 -28.88 21.58
CA LEU A 109 7.58 -27.93 20.88
C LEU A 109 8.42 -27.18 21.91
N GLU A 110 9.73 -27.44 21.91
CA GLU A 110 10.68 -26.89 22.87
C GLU A 110 11.78 -26.06 22.18
N PRO A 111 12.40 -25.09 22.88
CA PRO A 111 13.45 -24.25 22.30
C PRO A 111 14.62 -25.08 21.75
N ALA A 112 14.93 -24.89 20.47
CA ALA A 112 16.10 -25.46 19.80
C ALA A 112 17.29 -24.48 19.85
N GLY A 113 18.51 -25.01 19.80
CA GLY A 113 19.75 -24.22 19.86
C GLY A 113 19.91 -23.16 18.77
N GLU A 114 19.14 -23.25 17.68
CA GLU A 114 19.13 -22.31 16.55
C GLU A 114 18.01 -21.25 16.64
N GLY A 115 17.45 -20.96 17.83
CA GLY A 115 16.51 -19.83 17.98
C GLY A 115 15.11 -20.06 17.40
N GLY A 116 14.60 -21.30 17.48
CA GLY A 116 13.24 -21.69 17.11
C GLY A 116 12.64 -22.74 18.06
N LEU A 117 11.42 -23.21 17.78
CA LEU A 117 10.81 -24.34 18.48
C LEU A 117 10.96 -25.61 17.62
N ALA A 118 11.44 -26.70 18.22
CA ALA A 118 11.53 -28.01 17.60
C ALA A 118 10.59 -29.00 18.29
N TYR A 119 9.95 -29.86 17.51
CA TYR A 119 9.00 -30.83 18.02
C TYR A 119 9.72 -32.09 18.52
N ARG A 120 9.40 -32.51 19.75
CA ARG A 120 9.76 -33.81 20.33
C ARG A 120 8.51 -34.61 20.61
N SER A 121 8.36 -35.74 19.89
CA SER A 121 7.31 -36.72 20.19
C SER A 121 7.62 -37.45 21.49
N LEU A 122 6.56 -37.77 22.23
CA LEU A 122 6.57 -38.57 23.47
C LEU A 122 5.81 -39.89 23.29
N THR A 123 5.46 -40.24 22.06
CA THR A 123 4.64 -41.42 21.75
C THR A 123 5.38 -42.71 22.08
N GLU A 124 6.70 -42.75 21.92
CA GLU A 124 7.53 -43.90 22.31
C GLU A 124 7.58 -44.13 23.84
N GLU A 125 7.26 -43.11 24.64
CA GLU A 125 7.19 -43.19 26.10
C GLU A 125 5.83 -43.70 26.60
N LEU A 126 4.85 -43.87 25.70
CA LEU A 126 3.56 -44.47 26.04
C LEU A 126 3.69 -45.97 26.25
N PRO A 127 3.05 -46.56 27.28
CA PRO A 127 3.08 -48.00 27.47
C PRO A 127 2.33 -48.72 26.32
N PRO A 128 2.66 -49.99 26.01
CA PRO A 128 2.09 -50.71 24.88
C PRO A 128 0.55 -50.76 24.88
N GLU A 129 -0.08 -50.88 26.04
CA GLU A 129 -1.54 -50.87 26.18
C GLU A 129 -2.20 -49.53 25.78
N ALA A 130 -1.42 -48.44 25.79
CA ALA A 130 -1.89 -47.12 25.40
C ALA A 130 -1.75 -46.85 23.90
N GLN A 131 -1.05 -47.70 23.13
CA GLN A 131 -0.77 -47.48 21.70
C GLN A 131 -1.67 -48.33 20.78
N PRO A 132 -2.25 -47.77 19.70
CA PRO A 132 -2.35 -46.34 19.38
C PRO A 132 -3.20 -45.55 20.41
N PHE A 133 -2.79 -44.32 20.71
CA PHE A 133 -3.40 -43.50 21.77
C PHE A 133 -4.76 -42.89 21.38
N GLY A 134 -5.02 -42.81 20.08
CA GLY A 134 -6.20 -42.19 19.49
C GLY A 134 -6.11 -40.67 19.43
N ARG A 135 -7.27 -40.04 19.26
CA ARG A 135 -7.39 -38.59 19.09
C ARG A 135 -7.28 -37.88 20.42
N VAL A 136 -6.25 -37.03 20.56
CA VAL A 136 -6.03 -36.25 21.78
C VAL A 136 -6.86 -34.97 21.74
N ARG A 137 -8.11 -35.05 22.19
CA ARG A 137 -9.09 -33.95 22.05
C ARG A 137 -8.85 -32.80 23.01
N THR A 138 -8.26 -33.07 24.17
CA THR A 138 -7.94 -32.06 25.18
C THR A 138 -6.63 -32.38 25.87
N LEU A 139 -5.97 -31.31 26.32
CA LEU A 139 -4.78 -31.41 27.14
C LEU A 139 -4.81 -30.31 28.20
N ALA A 140 -4.19 -30.58 29.34
CA ALA A 140 -4.12 -29.67 30.48
C ALA A 140 -2.65 -29.52 30.91
N VAL A 141 -2.19 -28.28 30.97
CA VAL A 141 -0.79 -27.95 31.31
C VAL A 141 -0.76 -27.27 32.67
N THR A 142 0.08 -27.78 33.57
CA THR A 142 0.36 -27.19 34.89
C THR A 142 1.86 -26.92 35.03
N GLU A 143 2.27 -26.30 36.13
CA GLU A 143 3.69 -26.01 36.39
C GLU A 143 4.56 -27.27 36.53
N GLY A 144 4.00 -28.40 36.97
CA GLY A 144 4.74 -29.63 37.22
C GLY A 144 4.39 -30.82 36.31
N ALA A 145 3.26 -30.77 35.59
CA ALA A 145 2.79 -31.89 34.78
C ALA A 145 1.90 -31.45 33.62
N THR A 146 1.91 -32.26 32.56
CA THR A 146 1.00 -32.13 31.41
C THR A 146 0.14 -33.38 31.31
N TYR A 147 -1.15 -33.19 31.08
CA TYR A 147 -2.14 -34.28 30.96
C TYR A 147 -2.71 -34.27 29.54
N PHE A 148 -2.83 -35.45 28.93
CA PHE A 148 -3.38 -35.64 27.59
C PHE A 148 -4.57 -36.61 27.69
N ALA A 149 -5.73 -36.21 27.17
CA ALA A 149 -6.91 -37.09 27.10
C ALA A 149 -7.10 -37.60 25.67
N GLY A 150 -6.74 -38.86 25.45
CA GLY A 150 -6.86 -39.59 24.19
C GLY A 150 -8.12 -40.46 24.13
N SER A 151 -8.34 -41.15 23.00
CA SER A 151 -9.51 -42.03 22.84
C SER A 151 -9.48 -43.27 23.74
N ARG A 152 -8.30 -43.64 24.28
CA ARG A 152 -8.12 -44.83 25.13
C ARG A 152 -7.92 -44.52 26.60
N GLY A 153 -7.92 -43.26 26.99
CA GLY A 153 -7.72 -42.82 28.38
C GLY A 153 -6.83 -41.60 28.50
N VAL A 154 -6.30 -41.38 29.70
CA VAL A 154 -5.54 -40.17 30.04
C VAL A 154 -4.08 -40.52 30.34
N ALA A 155 -3.16 -39.77 29.73
CA ALA A 155 -1.73 -39.84 30.00
C ALA A 155 -1.29 -38.59 30.77
N ARG A 156 -0.43 -38.77 31.79
CA ARG A 156 0.23 -37.69 32.53
C ARG A 156 1.73 -37.76 32.30
N TRP A 157 2.29 -36.67 31.80
CA TRP A 157 3.73 -36.45 31.71
C TRP A 157 4.21 -35.60 32.89
N SER A 158 5.16 -36.10 33.66
CA SER A 158 5.75 -35.39 34.81
C SER A 158 7.17 -35.89 35.06
N GLN A 159 8.12 -34.97 35.28
CA GLN A 159 9.52 -35.31 35.62
C GLN A 159 10.17 -36.34 34.66
N GLY A 160 9.87 -36.24 33.35
CA GLY A 160 10.44 -37.15 32.35
C GLY A 160 9.82 -38.55 32.32
N LYS A 161 8.70 -38.78 33.04
CA LYS A 161 7.98 -40.06 33.04
C LYS A 161 6.53 -39.87 32.62
N LEU A 162 6.02 -40.88 31.92
CA LEU A 162 4.63 -40.94 31.50
C LEU A 162 3.86 -41.96 32.34
N ARG A 163 2.70 -41.56 32.85
CA ARG A 163 1.74 -42.43 33.55
C ARG A 163 0.43 -42.49 32.76
N PHE A 164 -0.11 -43.67 32.54
CA PHE A 164 -1.35 -43.87 31.77
C PHE A 164 -2.49 -44.41 32.64
N TRP A 165 -3.69 -43.88 32.43
CA TRP A 165 -4.94 -44.38 33.00
C TRP A 165 -5.88 -44.80 31.86
N PRO A 166 -6.19 -46.10 31.71
CA PRO A 166 -7.04 -46.58 30.64
C PRO A 166 -8.50 -46.18 30.87
N SER A 167 -9.21 -45.92 29.77
CA SER A 167 -10.65 -45.67 29.75
C SER A 167 -11.36 -46.75 28.94
N SER A 168 -12.53 -47.18 29.42
CA SER A 168 -13.45 -48.05 28.70
C SER A 168 -14.69 -47.31 28.20
N SER A 169 -14.75 -45.99 28.38
CA SER A 169 -15.94 -45.21 28.03
C SER A 169 -16.08 -45.03 26.52
N ARG A 170 -17.32 -45.04 26.02
CA ARG A 170 -17.61 -44.68 24.62
C ARG A 170 -17.57 -43.18 24.38
N VAL A 171 -17.83 -42.40 25.43
CA VAL A 171 -17.71 -40.94 25.41
C VAL A 171 -16.28 -40.58 25.78
N PRO A 172 -15.60 -39.69 25.05
CA PRO A 172 -14.22 -39.32 25.35
C PRO A 172 -14.11 -38.66 26.72
N GLU A 173 -13.09 -39.05 27.49
CA GLU A 173 -12.70 -38.34 28.71
C GLU A 173 -12.13 -36.96 28.37
N ARG A 174 -12.26 -36.03 29.31
CA ARG A 174 -11.80 -34.65 29.13
C ARG A 174 -11.00 -34.17 30.33
N VAL A 175 -9.89 -33.50 30.05
CA VAL A 175 -9.05 -32.85 31.07
C VAL A 175 -9.00 -31.35 30.85
N GLU A 176 -9.16 -30.57 31.91
CA GLU A 176 -9.07 -29.10 31.86
C GLU A 176 -8.43 -28.52 33.12
N VAL A 177 -7.93 -27.29 33.00
CA VAL A 177 -7.41 -26.52 34.14
C VAL A 177 -8.33 -25.35 34.40
N VAL A 178 -8.86 -25.26 35.62
CA VAL A 178 -9.65 -24.12 36.09
C VAL A 178 -9.04 -23.61 37.40
N ALA A 179 -8.70 -22.32 37.47
CA ALA A 179 -8.06 -21.70 38.64
C ALA A 179 -6.80 -22.45 39.14
N GLY A 180 -6.01 -23.04 38.22
CA GLY A 180 -4.80 -23.80 38.54
C GLY A 180 -5.04 -25.24 39.00
N VAL A 181 -6.29 -25.67 39.09
CA VAL A 181 -6.70 -27.03 39.47
C VAL A 181 -7.01 -27.85 38.22
N VAL A 182 -6.49 -29.09 38.16
CA VAL A 182 -6.76 -30.01 37.04
C VAL A 182 -8.01 -30.81 37.34
N TYR A 183 -8.99 -30.72 36.45
CA TYR A 183 -10.22 -31.49 36.49
C TYR A 183 -10.22 -32.56 35.40
N LEU A 184 -10.69 -33.75 35.75
CA LEU A 184 -10.90 -34.87 34.87
C LEU A 184 -12.38 -35.24 34.88
N HIS A 185 -13.00 -35.21 33.71
CA HIS A 185 -14.34 -35.75 33.52
C HIS A 185 -14.24 -37.15 32.94
N GLU A 186 -14.72 -38.12 33.73
CA GLU A 186 -14.88 -39.52 33.34
C GLU A 186 -16.38 -39.74 33.07
N PRO A 187 -16.84 -39.87 31.82
CA PRO A 187 -18.27 -39.85 31.49
C PRO A 187 -19.12 -40.88 32.24
N ASP A 188 -18.55 -42.02 32.64
CA ASP A 188 -19.28 -43.05 33.38
C ASP A 188 -19.29 -42.81 34.91
N ARG A 189 -18.38 -41.97 35.43
CA ARG A 189 -18.15 -41.80 36.87
C ARG A 189 -18.47 -40.41 37.40
N GLY A 190 -18.27 -39.36 36.60
CA GLY A 190 -18.52 -37.96 36.96
C GLY A 190 -17.28 -37.08 36.82
N LEU A 191 -17.24 -35.99 37.60
CA LEU A 191 -16.15 -35.03 37.62
C LEU A 191 -15.22 -35.28 38.81
N PHE A 192 -13.92 -35.26 38.55
CA PHE A 192 -12.86 -35.49 39.52
C PHE A 192 -11.85 -34.34 39.47
N ARG A 193 -11.23 -34.04 40.60
CA ARG A 193 -10.03 -33.21 40.71
C ARG A 193 -8.82 -34.13 40.77
N LEU A 194 -7.80 -33.84 39.98
CA LEU A 194 -6.53 -34.55 40.02
C LEU A 194 -5.57 -33.87 41.00
N ALA A 195 -5.21 -34.57 42.08
CA ALA A 195 -4.19 -34.17 43.04
C ALA A 195 -2.96 -35.09 42.87
N GLY A 196 -2.05 -34.71 41.97
CA GLY A 196 -0.96 -35.59 41.56
C GLY A 196 -1.52 -36.79 40.78
N ASP A 197 -1.49 -37.97 41.39
CA ASP A 197 -1.99 -39.22 40.83
C ASP A 197 -3.33 -39.68 41.44
N GLU A 198 -3.84 -38.95 42.45
CA GLU A 198 -5.12 -39.25 43.08
C GLU A 198 -6.28 -38.56 42.36
N ARG A 199 -7.37 -39.31 42.17
CA ARG A 199 -8.64 -38.82 41.61
C ARG A 199 -9.60 -38.55 42.76
N VAL A 200 -9.74 -37.28 43.15
CA VAL A 200 -10.67 -36.87 44.20
C VAL A 200 -12.02 -36.54 43.57
N PRO A 201 -13.12 -37.22 43.93
CA PRO A 201 -14.44 -36.93 43.35
C PRO A 201 -14.87 -35.51 43.71
N VAL A 202 -15.32 -34.76 42.69
CA VAL A 202 -15.92 -33.43 42.83
C VAL A 202 -17.43 -33.55 42.74
N SER A 203 -17.94 -34.23 41.72
CA SER A 203 -19.36 -34.54 41.62
C SER A 203 -19.60 -35.85 40.87
N THR A 204 -20.42 -36.72 41.44
CA THR A 204 -20.86 -37.98 40.83
C THR A 204 -22.37 -37.99 40.53
N ALA A 205 -22.99 -36.81 40.55
CA ALA A 205 -24.41 -36.62 40.28
C ALA A 205 -24.80 -37.16 38.90
N ALA A 206 -26.07 -37.53 38.74
CA ALA A 206 -26.57 -38.08 37.47
C ALA A 206 -26.33 -37.13 36.28
N GLY A 207 -26.46 -35.82 36.48
CA GLY A 207 -26.16 -34.81 35.46
C GLY A 207 -24.70 -34.72 35.04
N MET A 208 -23.77 -35.35 35.75
CA MET A 208 -22.35 -35.41 35.38
C MET A 208 -21.97 -36.70 34.64
N LYS A 209 -22.91 -37.63 34.43
CA LYS A 209 -22.68 -38.94 33.81
C LYS A 209 -23.36 -39.06 32.45
N GLY A 210 -22.80 -39.87 31.56
CA GLY A 210 -23.38 -40.28 30.28
C GLY A 210 -23.29 -39.29 29.10
N GLY A 211 -23.05 -38.00 29.36
CA GLY A 211 -22.91 -36.97 28.33
C GLY A 211 -21.49 -36.41 28.19
N ALA A 212 -21.15 -35.84 27.04
CA ALA A 212 -19.86 -35.21 26.81
C ALA A 212 -19.71 -33.86 27.55
N LEU A 213 -18.50 -33.58 28.05
CA LEU A 213 -18.10 -32.28 28.61
C LEU A 213 -17.46 -31.41 27.51
N TYR A 214 -17.93 -30.17 27.38
CA TYR A 214 -17.42 -29.19 26.41
C TYR A 214 -16.55 -28.09 27.03
N GLY A 215 -16.67 -27.86 28.34
CA GLY A 215 -15.75 -27.04 29.10
C GLY A 215 -16.21 -26.73 30.51
N LEU A 216 -15.28 -26.20 31.30
CA LEU A 216 -15.43 -25.83 32.70
C LEU A 216 -14.98 -24.38 32.91
N ALA A 217 -15.70 -23.65 33.74
CA ALA A 217 -15.35 -22.29 34.14
C ALA A 217 -15.66 -22.05 35.61
N GLU A 218 -14.87 -21.20 36.25
CA GLU A 218 -15.11 -20.77 37.63
C GLU A 218 -16.23 -19.71 37.69
N VAL A 219 -17.24 -19.94 38.52
CA VAL A 219 -18.26 -18.92 38.85
C VAL A 219 -17.78 -18.10 40.06
N ASP A 220 -17.32 -18.81 41.09
CA ASP A 220 -16.68 -18.32 42.30
C ASP A 220 -15.84 -19.45 42.93
N GLU A 221 -15.27 -19.22 44.12
CA GLU A 221 -14.38 -20.14 44.83
C GLU A 221 -14.99 -21.55 45.07
N HIS A 222 -16.31 -21.66 45.10
CA HIS A 222 -17.00 -22.92 45.42
C HIS A 222 -17.86 -23.46 44.29
N HIS A 223 -18.13 -22.68 43.25
CA HIS A 223 -19.02 -23.07 42.16
C HIS A 223 -18.33 -23.11 40.79
N LEU A 224 -18.54 -24.21 40.07
CA LEU A 224 -18.08 -24.39 38.69
C LEU A 224 -19.26 -24.37 37.72
N LEU A 225 -19.14 -23.58 36.67
CA LEU A 225 -20.00 -23.68 35.49
C LEU A 225 -19.45 -24.79 34.58
N VAL A 226 -20.31 -25.75 34.26
CA VAL A 226 -19.99 -26.94 33.50
C VAL A 226 -20.87 -26.97 32.25
N ALA A 227 -20.25 -26.92 31.08
CA ALA A 227 -20.95 -27.05 29.80
C ALA A 227 -21.03 -28.51 29.38
N MET A 228 -22.19 -29.14 29.61
CA MET A 228 -22.46 -30.52 29.19
C MET A 228 -23.32 -30.56 27.91
N GLU A 229 -23.42 -31.73 27.28
CA GLU A 229 -24.27 -31.99 26.12
C GLU A 229 -25.76 -31.66 26.34
N GLN A 230 -26.29 -31.95 27.52
CA GLN A 230 -27.65 -31.61 27.93
C GLN A 230 -27.83 -30.13 28.32
N GLY A 231 -26.76 -29.33 28.28
CA GLY A 231 -26.74 -27.91 28.61
C GLY A 231 -25.85 -27.55 29.81
N PRO A 232 -25.75 -26.24 30.12
CA PRO A 232 -24.90 -25.74 31.19
C PRO A 232 -25.49 -26.00 32.58
N LEU A 233 -24.64 -26.43 33.51
CA LEU A 233 -24.95 -26.74 34.91
C LEU A 233 -23.97 -25.97 35.81
N VAL A 234 -24.40 -25.63 37.02
CA VAL A 234 -23.52 -25.16 38.09
C VAL A 234 -23.31 -26.30 39.09
N VAL A 235 -22.05 -26.59 39.41
CA VAL A 235 -21.64 -27.62 40.35
C VAL A 235 -21.06 -26.95 41.60
N ASP A 236 -21.62 -27.24 42.77
CA ASP A 236 -20.98 -26.88 44.05
C ASP A 236 -19.87 -27.89 44.35
N THR A 237 -18.64 -27.39 44.45
CA THR A 237 -17.43 -28.22 44.64
C THR A 237 -17.28 -28.76 46.05
N ARG A 238 -18.09 -28.30 47.02
CA ARG A 238 -18.03 -28.73 48.43
C ARG A 238 -18.83 -30.00 48.67
N ASP A 239 -20.02 -30.10 48.07
CA ASP A 239 -20.94 -31.23 48.25
C ASP A 239 -21.23 -32.00 46.95
N GLY A 240 -20.75 -31.50 45.81
CA GLY A 240 -20.92 -32.13 44.50
C GLY A 240 -22.35 -32.02 43.94
N THR A 241 -23.21 -31.19 44.53
CA THR A 241 -24.57 -30.96 44.02
C THR A 241 -24.54 -30.18 42.72
N THR A 242 -25.53 -30.44 41.87
CA THR A 242 -25.61 -29.83 40.53
C THR A 242 -26.96 -29.19 40.33
N VAL A 243 -26.97 -27.93 39.89
CA VAL A 243 -28.19 -27.21 39.51
C VAL A 243 -28.10 -26.74 38.06
N PRO A 244 -29.20 -26.72 37.30
CA PRO A 244 -29.20 -26.08 35.99
C PRO A 244 -28.77 -24.62 36.10
N TRP A 245 -27.98 -24.13 35.14
CA TRP A 245 -27.68 -22.71 35.08
C TRP A 245 -28.96 -21.96 34.69
N GLY A 246 -29.64 -21.36 35.67
CA GLY A 246 -30.98 -20.80 35.57
C GLY A 246 -31.04 -19.46 34.84
N SER A 247 -30.66 -19.45 33.56
CA SER A 247 -30.44 -18.23 32.79
C SER A 247 -31.19 -18.22 31.46
N ALA A 248 -31.43 -17.03 30.89
CA ALA A 248 -32.05 -16.88 29.57
C ALA A 248 -31.23 -17.61 28.49
N ALA A 249 -29.90 -17.56 28.61
CA ALA A 249 -28.97 -18.23 27.73
C ALA A 249 -29.07 -19.76 27.77
N ALA A 250 -29.43 -20.37 28.91
CA ALA A 250 -29.45 -21.82 29.05
C ALA A 250 -30.48 -22.52 28.15
N GLY A 251 -31.62 -21.87 27.89
CA GLY A 251 -32.60 -22.36 26.93
C GLY A 251 -32.03 -22.43 25.50
N ARG A 252 -31.35 -21.35 25.09
CA ARG A 252 -30.71 -21.24 23.78
C ARG A 252 -29.56 -22.23 23.63
N LEU A 253 -28.65 -22.29 24.61
CA LEU A 253 -27.46 -23.15 24.59
C LEU A 253 -27.80 -24.64 24.44
N ARG A 254 -28.96 -25.09 24.96
CA ARG A 254 -29.45 -26.47 24.79
C ARG A 254 -29.84 -26.81 23.35
N GLN A 255 -30.14 -25.80 22.53
CA GLN A 255 -30.59 -25.98 21.14
C GLN A 255 -29.47 -25.79 20.11
N THR A 256 -28.34 -25.18 20.50
CA THR A 256 -27.29 -24.74 19.56
C THR A 256 -26.10 -25.70 19.47
N GLY A 257 -26.00 -26.67 20.37
CA GLY A 257 -24.88 -27.63 20.45
C GLY A 257 -23.57 -26.94 20.82
N ILE A 258 -23.20 -27.00 22.10
CA ILE A 258 -21.97 -26.36 22.62
C ILE A 258 -20.74 -27.14 22.15
N THR A 259 -19.67 -26.43 21.79
CA THR A 259 -18.36 -27.01 21.42
C THR A 259 -17.27 -26.68 22.45
N ARG A 260 -17.35 -25.47 23.02
CA ARG A 260 -16.39 -24.89 23.97
C ARG A 260 -17.06 -23.90 24.90
N LEU A 261 -16.53 -23.81 26.12
CA LEU A 261 -16.80 -22.78 27.11
C LEU A 261 -15.48 -22.09 27.47
N LEU A 262 -15.48 -20.76 27.47
CA LEU A 262 -14.37 -19.93 27.95
C LEU A 262 -14.92 -18.87 28.90
N ARG A 263 -14.31 -18.73 30.08
CA ARG A 263 -14.51 -17.56 30.95
C ARG A 263 -13.61 -16.42 30.48
N LEU A 264 -14.21 -15.29 30.17
CA LEU A 264 -13.52 -14.07 29.79
C LEU A 264 -12.97 -13.35 31.04
N ARG A 265 -11.92 -12.55 30.87
CA ARG A 265 -11.30 -11.80 31.99
C ARG A 265 -12.24 -10.79 32.65
N ASN A 266 -13.23 -10.28 31.92
CA ASN A 266 -14.25 -9.40 32.49
C ASN A 266 -15.27 -10.15 33.38
N GLY A 267 -15.19 -11.48 33.44
CA GLY A 267 -16.06 -12.35 34.24
C GLY A 267 -17.25 -12.94 33.48
N ASP A 268 -17.47 -12.53 32.23
CA ASP A 268 -18.50 -13.08 31.35
C ASP A 268 -18.07 -14.42 30.73
N TYR A 269 -18.98 -15.09 30.04
CA TYR A 269 -18.73 -16.38 29.40
C TYR A 269 -18.90 -16.30 27.89
N ALA A 270 -17.99 -16.95 27.16
CA ALA A 270 -18.12 -17.18 25.73
C ALA A 270 -18.36 -18.67 25.48
N PHE A 271 -19.42 -18.98 24.73
CA PHE A 271 -19.76 -20.33 24.30
C PHE A 271 -19.59 -20.44 22.79
N GLY A 272 -18.70 -21.34 22.37
CA GLY A 272 -18.62 -21.77 20.98
C GLY A 272 -19.74 -22.76 20.69
N THR A 273 -20.32 -22.70 19.50
CA THR A 273 -21.42 -23.58 19.09
C THR A 273 -21.17 -24.18 17.71
N TYR A 274 -21.89 -25.25 17.38
CA TYR A 274 -21.82 -25.84 16.03
C TYR A 274 -22.64 -25.07 14.99
N THR A 275 -23.74 -24.42 15.39
CA THR A 275 -24.73 -23.87 14.44
C THR A 275 -25.05 -22.39 14.60
N SER A 276 -24.71 -21.79 15.74
CA SER A 276 -25.11 -20.41 16.10
C SER A 276 -23.93 -19.47 16.34
N GLY A 277 -22.73 -19.82 15.85
CA GLY A 277 -21.54 -19.00 16.06
C GLY A 277 -21.09 -19.00 17.51
N VAL A 278 -20.83 -17.82 18.05
CA VAL A 278 -20.44 -17.61 19.46
C VAL A 278 -21.55 -16.89 20.22
N LEU A 279 -21.83 -17.39 21.42
CA LEU A 279 -22.79 -16.82 22.37
C LEU A 279 -22.01 -16.20 23.54
N LEU A 280 -22.06 -14.87 23.66
CA LEU A 280 -21.49 -14.14 24.78
C LEU A 280 -22.58 -13.96 25.84
N CYS A 281 -22.34 -14.45 27.05
CA CYS A 281 -23.30 -14.44 28.14
C CYS A 281 -22.73 -13.65 29.32
N SER A 282 -23.56 -12.83 29.97
CA SER A 282 -23.20 -12.20 31.23
C SER A 282 -22.84 -13.25 32.30
N ARG A 283 -22.11 -12.84 33.34
CA ARG A 283 -21.74 -13.73 34.46
C ARG A 283 -22.92 -14.49 35.11
N ASP A 284 -24.10 -13.89 35.17
CA ASP A 284 -25.33 -14.52 35.67
C ASP A 284 -26.14 -15.24 34.57
N GLY A 285 -25.76 -15.05 33.30
CA GLY A 285 -26.43 -15.56 32.10
C GLY A 285 -27.76 -14.86 31.77
N ALA A 286 -28.09 -13.77 32.46
CA ALA A 286 -29.32 -13.02 32.23
C ALA A 286 -29.32 -12.27 30.89
N ALA A 287 -28.14 -11.85 30.42
CA ALA A 287 -27.95 -11.21 29.14
C ALA A 287 -27.11 -12.08 28.19
N LEU A 288 -27.54 -12.14 26.94
CA LEU A 288 -26.95 -12.91 25.86
C LEU A 288 -26.75 -12.01 24.63
N ARG A 289 -25.59 -12.13 23.98
CA ARG A 289 -25.32 -11.60 22.65
C ARG A 289 -24.87 -12.72 21.74
N GLN A 290 -25.57 -12.91 20.63
CA GLN A 290 -25.19 -13.88 19.60
C GLN A 290 -24.39 -13.18 18.50
N LEU A 291 -23.26 -13.79 18.12
CA LEU A 291 -22.49 -13.42 16.94
C LEU A 291 -22.37 -14.65 16.03
N ASP A 292 -22.85 -14.52 14.81
CA ASP A 292 -22.89 -15.56 13.80
C ASP A 292 -22.57 -14.99 12.40
N ARG A 293 -22.73 -15.79 11.34
CA ARG A 293 -22.50 -15.36 9.95
C ARG A 293 -23.37 -14.19 9.52
N THR A 294 -24.59 -14.04 10.06
CA THR A 294 -25.45 -12.90 9.75
C THR A 294 -24.93 -11.60 10.37
N THR A 295 -24.15 -11.73 11.45
CA THR A 295 -23.48 -10.59 12.10
C THR A 295 -22.05 -10.34 11.61
N GLY A 296 -21.53 -11.13 10.67
CA GLY A 296 -20.20 -10.92 10.05
C GLY A 296 -19.15 -12.00 10.33
N LEU A 297 -19.46 -13.07 11.08
CA LEU A 297 -18.53 -14.21 11.21
C LEU A 297 -18.36 -14.95 9.87
N ILE A 298 -17.22 -15.62 9.71
CA ILE A 298 -16.94 -16.44 8.52
C ILE A 298 -17.77 -17.73 8.55
N ASP A 299 -17.91 -18.31 9.75
CA ASP A 299 -18.52 -19.61 9.99
C ASP A 299 -19.33 -19.58 11.29
N ASN A 300 -20.36 -20.42 11.37
CA ASN A 300 -21.14 -20.62 12.59
C ASN A 300 -20.57 -21.73 13.46
N ALA A 301 -19.77 -22.64 12.91
CA ALA A 301 -19.15 -23.74 13.65
C ALA A 301 -17.86 -23.26 14.33
N VAL A 302 -17.97 -22.80 15.57
CA VAL A 302 -16.83 -22.36 16.39
C VAL A 302 -16.26 -23.57 17.12
N LEU A 303 -15.04 -23.98 16.79
CA LEU A 303 -14.39 -25.17 17.36
C LEU A 303 -13.49 -24.86 18.56
N SER A 304 -12.91 -23.66 18.57
CA SER A 304 -11.98 -23.22 19.62
C SER A 304 -12.14 -21.74 19.95
N LEU A 305 -11.84 -21.41 21.20
CA LEU A 305 -11.92 -20.06 21.77
C LEU A 305 -10.63 -19.76 22.54
N ALA A 306 -10.09 -18.55 22.38
CA ALA A 306 -9.01 -18.05 23.22
C ALA A 306 -9.10 -16.53 23.39
N GLU A 307 -8.89 -16.02 24.59
CA GLU A 307 -8.80 -14.57 24.83
C GLU A 307 -7.34 -14.10 24.79
N ASP A 308 -7.06 -13.02 24.06
CA ASP A 308 -5.72 -12.44 23.99
C ASP A 308 -5.42 -11.44 25.12
N ALA A 309 -4.33 -10.67 25.00
CA ALA A 309 -3.95 -9.72 26.03
C ALA A 309 -4.83 -8.46 26.03
N GLU A 310 -5.39 -8.13 24.87
CA GLU A 310 -6.17 -6.95 24.55
C GLU A 310 -7.69 -7.22 24.64
N HIS A 311 -8.09 -8.29 25.33
CA HIS A 311 -9.49 -8.72 25.48
C HIS A 311 -10.22 -9.09 24.17
N GLY A 312 -9.45 -9.33 23.11
CA GLY A 312 -9.96 -9.90 21.87
C GLY A 312 -10.18 -11.40 22.01
N LEU A 313 -11.34 -11.86 21.53
CA LEU A 313 -11.69 -13.27 21.49
C LEU A 313 -11.34 -13.84 20.11
N TRP A 314 -10.43 -14.80 20.10
CA TRP A 314 -10.07 -15.61 18.96
C TRP A 314 -11.03 -16.78 18.82
N LEU A 315 -11.44 -17.04 17.58
CA LEU A 315 -12.39 -18.05 17.15
C LEU A 315 -11.72 -18.93 16.10
N GLY A 316 -11.66 -20.25 16.32
CA GLY A 316 -11.24 -21.21 15.31
C GLY A 316 -12.44 -21.88 14.66
N TYR A 317 -12.44 -22.02 13.33
CA TYR A 317 -13.55 -22.55 12.54
C TYR A 317 -13.16 -23.78 11.73
N ASN A 318 -14.12 -24.32 10.99
CA ASN A 318 -13.83 -25.24 9.88
C ASN A 318 -13.18 -24.56 8.67
N THR A 319 -13.28 -23.23 8.57
CA THR A 319 -12.95 -22.45 7.36
C THR A 319 -11.96 -21.31 7.61
N GLY A 320 -11.28 -21.30 8.76
CA GLY A 320 -10.25 -20.34 9.11
C GLY A 320 -10.26 -19.98 10.58
N ALA A 321 -9.82 -18.76 10.88
CA ALA A 321 -9.92 -18.17 12.22
C ALA A 321 -10.46 -16.74 12.14
N ALA A 322 -10.95 -16.22 13.25
CA ALA A 322 -11.24 -14.81 13.40
C ALA A 322 -10.84 -14.32 14.79
N ARG A 323 -10.66 -13.01 14.90
CA ARG A 323 -10.52 -12.30 16.16
C ARG A 323 -11.61 -11.22 16.22
N ILE A 324 -12.31 -11.18 17.35
CA ILE A 324 -13.41 -10.24 17.61
C ILE A 324 -13.23 -9.52 18.93
N GLU A 325 -13.73 -8.31 19.03
CA GLU A 325 -13.85 -7.61 20.32
C GLU A 325 -15.14 -8.03 21.02
N THR A 326 -15.04 -8.42 22.29
CA THR A 326 -16.17 -8.91 23.10
C THR A 326 -17.03 -7.76 23.63
N ASP A 327 -16.40 -6.65 24.01
CA ASP A 327 -17.07 -5.41 24.44
C ASP A 327 -16.50 -4.20 23.68
N PRO A 328 -16.88 -4.02 22.41
CA PRO A 328 -16.24 -3.03 21.54
C PRO A 328 -16.64 -1.60 21.94
N ALA A 329 -15.66 -0.69 22.00
CA ALA A 329 -15.91 0.75 22.03
C ALA A 329 -16.44 1.27 20.68
N ILE A 330 -16.21 0.51 19.62
CA ILE A 330 -16.54 0.85 18.23
C ILE A 330 -17.39 -0.28 17.64
N SER A 331 -18.63 0.01 17.27
CA SER A 331 -19.51 -0.96 16.63
C SER A 331 -19.98 -0.47 15.26
N VAL A 332 -20.25 -1.41 14.36
CA VAL A 332 -20.51 -1.15 12.95
C VAL A 332 -21.95 -1.50 12.59
N TYR A 333 -22.52 -0.68 11.70
CA TYR A 333 -23.78 -0.90 11.02
C TYR A 333 -23.53 -0.90 9.51
N ASP A 334 -23.81 -2.04 8.88
CA ASP A 334 -23.63 -2.26 7.44
C ASP A 334 -24.94 -2.72 6.81
N GLY A 335 -24.90 -3.21 5.56
CA GLY A 335 -26.11 -3.67 4.87
C GLY A 335 -26.84 -4.85 5.54
N ALA A 336 -26.23 -5.55 6.49
CA ALA A 336 -26.87 -6.68 7.18
C ALA A 336 -27.70 -6.25 8.40
N ASN A 337 -27.30 -5.18 9.10
CA ASN A 337 -27.96 -4.70 10.32
C ASN A 337 -28.28 -3.19 10.31
N GLY A 338 -28.07 -2.50 9.19
CA GLY A 338 -28.19 -1.07 9.06
C GLY A 338 -28.68 -0.62 7.68
N PRO A 339 -28.84 0.69 7.46
CA PRO A 339 -29.05 1.23 6.12
C PRO A 339 -27.86 0.90 5.22
N ALA A 340 -28.09 0.89 3.91
CA ALA A 340 -27.01 0.67 2.95
C ALA A 340 -25.84 1.65 3.22
N PRO A 341 -24.59 1.19 3.10
CA PRO A 341 -23.41 2.02 3.23
C PRO A 341 -23.53 3.39 2.55
N GLY A 342 -23.20 4.44 3.31
CA GLY A 342 -23.15 5.79 2.77
C GLY A 342 -24.50 6.42 2.40
N THR A 343 -25.65 5.91 2.86
CA THR A 343 -26.96 6.53 2.55
C THR A 343 -27.48 7.50 3.61
N VAL A 344 -26.97 7.44 4.85
CA VAL A 344 -27.49 8.23 5.97
C VAL A 344 -27.02 9.67 5.92
N ASP A 345 -27.93 10.64 5.80
CA ASP A 345 -27.57 12.06 5.76
C ASP A 345 -27.73 12.77 7.11
N VAL A 346 -28.52 12.23 8.05
CA VAL A 346 -28.79 12.89 9.33
C VAL A 346 -29.26 11.90 10.40
N TRP A 347 -29.04 12.23 11.68
CA TRP A 347 -29.61 11.49 12.82
C TRP A 347 -30.32 12.43 13.79
N CYS A 348 -31.25 11.86 14.55
CA CYS A 348 -31.85 12.51 15.70
C CYS A 348 -32.31 11.47 16.72
N ARG A 349 -32.01 11.70 18.00
CA ARG A 349 -32.69 11.00 19.09
C ARG A 349 -34.05 11.66 19.30
N PHE A 350 -35.11 10.86 19.38
CA PHE A 350 -36.45 11.35 19.69
C PHE A 350 -37.19 10.31 20.54
N ASN A 351 -37.76 10.74 21.68
CA ASN A 351 -38.47 9.86 22.63
C ASN A 351 -37.70 8.59 23.00
N GLY A 352 -36.38 8.70 23.18
CA GLY A 352 -35.54 7.56 23.53
C GLY A 352 -35.34 6.54 22.41
N THR A 353 -35.59 6.89 21.15
CA THR A 353 -35.25 6.09 19.96
C THR A 353 -34.32 6.88 19.05
N LEU A 354 -33.31 6.24 18.48
CA LEU A 354 -32.45 6.87 17.49
C LEU A 354 -33.05 6.70 16.10
N TYR A 355 -33.23 7.81 15.39
CA TYR A 355 -33.66 7.83 13.99
C TYR A 355 -32.51 8.25 13.09
N ALA A 356 -32.46 7.66 11.89
CA ALA A 356 -31.52 7.99 10.84
C ALA A 356 -32.29 8.34 9.56
N GLY A 357 -32.08 9.53 9.03
CA GLY A 357 -32.62 9.97 7.76
C GLY A 357 -31.64 9.63 6.63
N ALA A 358 -32.13 9.00 5.59
CA ALA A 358 -31.35 8.58 4.44
C ALA A 358 -32.01 8.99 3.11
N TYR A 359 -31.31 8.74 2.01
CA TYR A 359 -31.83 8.99 0.66
C TYR A 359 -33.14 8.23 0.37
N ASP A 360 -33.26 7.00 0.86
CA ASP A 360 -34.36 6.08 0.61
C ASP A 360 -35.42 6.05 1.73
N GLY A 361 -35.23 6.81 2.80
CA GLY A 361 -36.24 6.96 3.83
C GLY A 361 -35.70 7.21 5.23
N LEU A 362 -36.61 7.07 6.18
CA LEU A 362 -36.38 7.16 7.61
C LEU A 362 -36.18 5.76 8.17
N TYR A 363 -35.15 5.62 9.00
CA TYR A 363 -34.86 4.41 9.74
C TYR A 363 -34.97 4.69 11.24
N ARG A 364 -35.41 3.68 12.00
CA ARG A 364 -35.31 3.68 13.46
C ARG A 364 -34.38 2.57 13.93
N LEU A 365 -33.61 2.83 14.98
CA LEU A 365 -32.79 1.82 15.62
C LEU A 365 -33.67 0.95 16.53
N VAL A 366 -33.65 -0.36 16.31
CA VAL A 366 -34.21 -1.37 17.21
C VAL A 366 -33.07 -1.91 18.09
N PRO A 367 -33.13 -1.70 19.41
CA PRO A 367 -32.10 -2.22 20.32
C PRO A 367 -32.05 -3.74 20.34
N ALA A 368 -30.89 -4.29 20.65
CA ALA A 368 -30.67 -5.72 20.85
C ALA A 368 -31.61 -6.29 21.92
N ASN A 369 -32.04 -7.54 21.68
CA ASN A 369 -32.79 -8.33 22.64
C ASN A 369 -31.83 -9.27 23.36
N LEU A 370 -31.40 -8.86 24.56
CA LEU A 370 -30.45 -9.60 25.37
C LEU A 370 -30.99 -10.91 25.95
N GLN A 371 -32.29 -11.18 25.85
CA GLN A 371 -32.88 -12.46 26.25
C GLN A 371 -32.78 -13.50 25.13
N THR A 372 -32.96 -13.07 23.87
CA THR A 372 -32.91 -13.97 22.70
C THR A 372 -31.56 -13.98 22.01
N GLY A 373 -30.69 -12.99 22.28
CA GLY A 373 -29.42 -12.78 21.61
C GLY A 373 -29.52 -12.00 20.29
N ALA A 374 -30.73 -11.55 19.89
CA ALA A 374 -30.93 -10.84 18.63
C ALA A 374 -30.18 -9.49 18.63
N PRO A 375 -29.40 -9.19 17.58
CA PRO A 375 -28.55 -7.99 17.53
C PRO A 375 -29.36 -6.71 17.30
N ALA A 376 -28.75 -5.58 17.67
CA ALA A 376 -29.30 -4.26 17.33
C ALA A 376 -29.24 -4.05 15.82
N HIS A 377 -30.31 -3.48 15.26
CA HIS A 377 -30.40 -3.23 13.82
C HIS A 377 -31.31 -2.04 13.51
N PHE A 378 -31.12 -1.41 12.36
CA PHE A 378 -32.05 -0.39 11.85
C PHE A 378 -33.19 -1.03 11.06
N VAL A 379 -34.39 -0.49 11.24
CA VAL A 379 -35.59 -0.87 10.49
C VAL A 379 -36.09 0.35 9.72
N HIS A 380 -36.39 0.16 8.44
CA HIS A 380 -36.96 1.18 7.57
C HIS A 380 -38.44 1.45 7.93
N GLU A 381 -38.84 2.72 7.96
CA GLU A 381 -40.22 3.12 8.22
C GLU A 381 -41.09 2.92 6.97
N PRO A 382 -42.20 2.16 7.06
CA PRO A 382 -42.94 1.68 5.88
C PRO A 382 -43.59 2.80 5.05
N LYS A 383 -44.02 3.90 5.67
CA LYS A 383 -44.38 5.14 4.97
C LYS A 383 -43.26 6.14 5.22
N SER A 384 -42.45 6.43 4.21
CA SER A 384 -41.35 7.37 4.36
C SER A 384 -41.22 8.29 3.16
N ILE A 385 -40.53 9.41 3.38
CA ILE A 385 -40.16 10.35 2.33
C ILE A 385 -38.72 10.07 1.92
N SER A 386 -38.42 10.21 0.64
CA SER A 386 -37.03 10.12 0.18
C SER A 386 -36.26 11.38 0.56
N ASN A 387 -34.93 11.27 0.54
CA ASN A 387 -34.01 12.40 0.62
C ASN A 387 -34.09 13.17 1.94
N ILE A 388 -34.13 12.46 3.06
CA ILE A 388 -34.19 13.07 4.39
C ILE A 388 -32.80 13.56 4.78
N GLN A 389 -32.64 14.88 4.88
CA GLN A 389 -31.36 15.53 5.22
C GLN A 389 -31.45 16.37 6.50
N MET A 390 -32.67 16.56 7.02
CA MET A 390 -32.90 17.22 8.29
C MET A 390 -33.77 16.32 9.18
N LEU A 391 -33.30 16.08 10.41
CA LEU A 391 -34.11 15.57 11.51
C LEU A 391 -33.89 16.47 12.72
N ARG A 392 -34.97 16.97 13.32
CA ARG A 392 -34.90 17.83 14.50
C ARG A 392 -36.07 17.63 15.43
N GLU A 393 -35.80 17.52 16.72
CA GLU A 393 -36.83 17.65 17.75
C GLU A 393 -37.17 19.14 17.97
N MET A 394 -38.46 19.47 17.94
CA MET A 394 -38.96 20.81 18.29
C MET A 394 -40.37 20.67 18.88
N ASP A 395 -40.61 21.30 20.04
CA ASP A 395 -41.91 21.27 20.75
C ASP A 395 -42.49 19.85 20.96
N GLY A 396 -41.64 18.86 21.22
CA GLY A 396 -42.04 17.46 21.42
C GLY A 396 -42.42 16.70 20.14
N GLU A 397 -42.17 17.27 18.95
CA GLU A 397 -42.37 16.63 17.66
C GLU A 397 -41.01 16.37 16.97
N LEU A 398 -40.89 15.23 16.28
CA LEU A 398 -39.77 14.98 15.39
C LEU A 398 -40.08 15.57 14.02
N LEU A 399 -39.43 16.69 13.70
CA LEU A 399 -39.48 17.33 12.39
C LEU A 399 -38.52 16.65 11.43
N ILE A 400 -38.99 16.46 10.20
CA ILE A 400 -38.28 15.78 9.12
C ILE A 400 -38.26 16.74 7.92
N GLY A 401 -37.08 17.10 7.45
CA GLY A 401 -36.90 17.86 6.23
C GLY A 401 -36.33 16.99 5.12
N GLY A 402 -36.95 17.07 3.94
CA GLY A 402 -36.54 16.29 2.77
C GLY A 402 -37.14 16.82 1.47
N SER A 403 -37.43 15.91 0.55
CA SER A 403 -38.13 16.27 -0.71
C SER A 403 -39.58 16.64 -0.40
N GLY A 404 -40.00 17.85 -0.79
CA GLY A 404 -41.36 18.36 -0.56
C GLY A 404 -41.51 19.23 0.69
N GLY A 405 -40.44 19.50 1.44
CA GLY A 405 -40.44 20.51 2.50
C GLY A 405 -40.30 19.94 3.91
N LEU A 406 -41.12 20.45 4.83
CA LEU A 406 -41.09 20.12 6.25
C LEU A 406 -42.24 19.18 6.61
N TYR A 407 -41.91 18.12 7.34
CA TYR A 407 -42.84 17.09 7.80
C TYR A 407 -42.67 16.90 9.31
N ARG A 408 -43.65 16.26 9.95
CA ARG A 408 -43.52 15.69 11.30
C ARG A 408 -43.66 14.19 11.27
N LEU A 409 -43.06 13.49 12.22
CA LEU A 409 -43.35 12.06 12.41
C LEU A 409 -44.75 11.89 13.05
N GLY A 410 -45.72 11.43 12.25
CA GLY A 410 -47.06 11.04 12.69
C GLY A 410 -47.13 9.58 13.14
N ARG A 411 -48.34 9.10 13.46
CA ARG A 411 -48.55 7.71 13.92
C ARG A 411 -48.35 6.68 12.80
N GLU A 412 -48.67 7.04 11.56
CA GLU A 412 -48.55 6.14 10.41
C GLU A 412 -47.32 6.43 9.54
N GLY A 413 -46.52 7.44 9.87
CA GLY A 413 -45.37 7.90 9.09
C GLY A 413 -45.27 9.43 9.02
N PRO A 414 -44.38 9.98 8.18
CA PRO A 414 -44.21 11.42 8.01
C PRO A 414 -45.48 12.10 7.45
N GLU A 415 -45.91 13.17 8.11
CA GLU A 415 -47.04 14.02 7.72
C GLU A 415 -46.53 15.41 7.33
N GLN A 416 -46.91 15.93 6.16
CA GLN A 416 -46.40 17.20 5.67
C GLN A 416 -46.97 18.38 6.49
N LEU A 417 -46.08 19.24 6.96
CA LEU A 417 -46.38 20.45 7.71
C LEU A 417 -46.30 21.70 6.83
N VAL A 418 -45.25 21.79 6.01
CA VAL A 418 -45.02 22.92 5.11
C VAL A 418 -44.48 22.41 3.79
N ASP A 419 -45.18 22.72 2.70
CA ASP A 419 -44.67 22.53 1.34
C ASP A 419 -43.71 23.66 0.96
N THR A 420 -42.47 23.34 0.59
CA THR A 420 -41.47 24.31 0.11
C THR A 420 -41.31 24.30 -1.42
N GLY A 421 -42.21 23.61 -2.13
CA GLY A 421 -42.19 23.47 -3.58
C GLY A 421 -40.91 22.79 -4.08
N GLN A 422 -40.19 23.45 -4.97
CA GLN A 422 -38.94 22.94 -5.57
C GLN A 422 -37.72 23.10 -4.66
N ASN A 423 -37.87 23.70 -3.48
CA ASN A 423 -36.77 23.91 -2.54
C ASN A 423 -36.65 22.73 -1.58
N ARG A 424 -35.78 21.76 -1.91
CA ARG A 424 -35.47 20.61 -1.06
C ARG A 424 -34.75 21.06 0.21
N VAL A 425 -35.26 20.68 1.38
CA VAL A 425 -34.72 21.08 2.68
C VAL A 425 -33.49 20.23 3.01
N TYR A 426 -32.35 20.90 3.21
CA TYR A 426 -31.07 20.29 3.56
C TYR A 426 -30.76 20.43 5.05
N TYR A 427 -31.17 21.54 5.67
CA TYR A 427 -30.86 21.84 7.06
C TYR A 427 -31.97 22.65 7.70
N GLY A 428 -32.18 22.45 9.00
CA GLY A 428 -33.15 23.19 9.79
C GLY A 428 -32.55 23.64 11.12
N SER A 429 -32.60 24.95 11.38
CA SER A 429 -32.19 25.54 12.66
C SER A 429 -33.36 26.24 13.33
N PRO A 430 -33.88 25.74 14.46
CA PRO A 430 -34.82 26.50 15.28
C PRO A 430 -34.19 27.81 15.75
N SER A 431 -34.99 28.87 15.83
CA SER A 431 -34.52 30.14 16.40
C SER A 431 -34.45 30.04 17.92
N GLN A 432 -33.37 30.53 18.48
CA GLN A 432 -33.18 30.66 19.93
C GLN A 432 -33.83 31.92 20.48
N ARG A 433 -34.16 32.89 19.62
CA ARG A 433 -34.74 34.19 19.99
C ARG A 433 -36.22 34.33 19.73
N VAL A 434 -36.72 33.70 18.66
CA VAL A 434 -38.12 33.80 18.25
C VAL A 434 -38.79 32.44 18.43
N PRO A 435 -39.61 32.25 19.49
CA PRO A 435 -40.28 30.98 19.76
C PRO A 435 -41.07 30.45 18.56
N GLY A 436 -40.93 29.15 18.29
CA GLY A 436 -41.61 28.45 17.20
C GLY A 436 -41.08 28.74 15.79
N ARG A 437 -40.11 29.65 15.60
CA ARG A 437 -39.49 29.92 14.30
C ARG A 437 -38.41 28.88 13.99
N ILE A 438 -38.35 28.44 12.74
CA ILE A 438 -37.28 27.59 12.21
C ILE A 438 -36.83 28.10 10.84
N TYR A 439 -35.52 28.12 10.65
CA TYR A 439 -34.84 28.47 9.41
C TYR A 439 -34.57 27.19 8.61
N LEU A 440 -35.18 27.05 7.43
CA LEU A 440 -35.04 25.91 6.53
C LEU A 440 -34.14 26.28 5.35
N ALA A 441 -32.88 25.82 5.38
CA ALA A 441 -31.96 25.97 4.27
C ALA A 441 -32.10 24.81 3.29
N GLY A 442 -32.01 25.11 2.00
CA GLY A 442 -32.21 24.13 0.93
C GLY A 442 -31.64 24.54 -0.41
N LEU A 443 -31.97 23.75 -1.43
CA LEU A 443 -31.46 23.87 -2.81
C LEU A 443 -31.62 25.27 -3.42
N ARG A 444 -32.70 26.00 -3.09
CA ARG A 444 -32.99 27.33 -3.65
C ARG A 444 -32.72 28.49 -2.68
N GLY A 445 -32.20 28.20 -1.48
CA GLY A 445 -31.87 29.22 -0.48
C GLY A 445 -32.55 28.96 0.85
N LEU A 446 -33.14 30.01 1.42
CA LEU A 446 -33.68 30.00 2.78
C LEU A 446 -35.20 30.17 2.78
N THR A 447 -35.90 29.30 3.51
CA THR A 447 -37.33 29.43 3.83
C THR A 447 -37.46 29.55 5.34
N VAL A 448 -38.18 30.56 5.82
CA VAL A 448 -38.39 30.82 7.25
C VAL A 448 -39.84 30.54 7.58
N VAL A 449 -40.07 29.65 8.53
CA VAL A 449 -41.40 29.26 8.95
C VAL A 449 -41.54 29.38 10.46
N ARG A 450 -42.75 29.66 10.93
CA ARG A 450 -43.05 29.78 12.36
C ARG A 450 -44.30 28.97 12.69
N LYS A 451 -44.21 28.19 13.76
CA LYS A 451 -45.34 27.49 14.38
C LYS A 451 -46.17 28.50 15.17
N SER A 452 -47.47 28.53 14.90
CA SER A 452 -48.46 29.38 15.57
C SER A 452 -49.65 28.53 16.05
N GLU A 453 -50.56 29.10 16.82
CA GLU A 453 -51.77 28.39 17.29
C GLU A 453 -52.64 27.86 16.14
N GLY A 454 -52.59 28.50 14.96
CA GLY A 454 -53.31 28.09 13.74
C GLY A 454 -52.54 27.12 12.83
N GLY A 455 -51.35 26.65 13.24
CA GLY A 455 -50.47 25.80 12.44
C GLY A 455 -49.20 26.53 11.96
N TRP A 456 -48.55 25.96 10.93
CA TRP A 456 -47.28 26.46 10.41
C TRP A 456 -47.51 27.57 9.37
N ILE A 457 -46.83 28.71 9.57
CA ILE A 457 -46.92 29.88 8.69
C ILE A 457 -45.54 30.11 8.06
N LYS A 458 -45.49 30.37 6.75
CA LYS A 458 -44.28 30.84 6.06
C LYS A 458 -44.11 32.34 6.28
N GLU A 459 -43.05 32.74 6.96
CA GLU A 459 -42.69 34.15 7.15
C GLU A 459 -41.81 34.68 6.01
N GLY A 460 -41.02 33.78 5.40
CA GLY A 460 -40.25 34.06 4.18
C GLY A 460 -40.10 32.78 3.35
N GLU A 461 -40.27 32.86 2.05
CA GLU A 461 -40.28 31.71 1.16
C GLU A 461 -39.24 31.85 0.04
N ASN A 462 -38.37 30.84 -0.10
CA ASN A 462 -37.40 30.74 -1.20
C ASN A 462 -36.55 32.00 -1.39
N LEU A 463 -36.04 32.56 -0.28
CA LEU A 463 -35.11 33.67 -0.30
C LEU A 463 -33.86 33.24 -1.09
N GLU A 464 -33.60 33.88 -2.24
CA GLU A 464 -32.63 33.41 -3.25
C GLU A 464 -31.16 33.60 -2.85
N LEU A 465 -30.71 32.83 -1.85
CA LEU A 465 -29.33 32.88 -1.35
C LEU A 465 -28.38 31.93 -2.11
N GLY A 466 -28.92 31.12 -3.03
CA GLY A 466 -28.23 29.97 -3.64
C GLY A 466 -28.44 28.69 -2.82
N ALA A 467 -27.81 27.58 -3.19
CA ALA A 467 -27.98 26.32 -2.47
C ALA A 467 -27.37 26.40 -1.06
N SER A 468 -28.23 26.60 -0.06
CA SER A 468 -27.86 26.79 1.34
C SER A 468 -27.89 25.45 2.09
N HIS A 469 -26.91 25.19 2.94
CA HIS A 469 -26.79 23.90 3.62
C HIS A 469 -26.51 23.96 5.12
N ALA A 470 -26.25 25.14 5.68
CA ALA A 470 -26.20 25.35 7.12
C ALA A 470 -26.68 26.76 7.48
N VAL A 471 -27.25 26.89 8.67
CA VAL A 471 -27.77 28.15 9.22
C VAL A 471 -27.41 28.23 10.69
N HIS A 472 -26.78 29.33 11.10
CA HIS A 472 -26.38 29.55 12.49
C HIS A 472 -26.84 30.93 12.97
N GLU A 473 -27.63 30.94 14.04
CA GLU A 473 -28.04 32.18 14.73
C GLU A 473 -26.96 32.63 15.72
N ALA A 474 -26.56 33.89 15.62
CA ALA A 474 -25.56 34.52 16.46
C ALA A 474 -26.15 35.04 17.77
N ALA A 475 -25.27 35.26 18.75
CA ALA A 475 -25.66 35.78 20.06
C ALA A 475 -26.22 37.20 20.03
N ASP A 476 -26.16 37.93 18.92
CA ASP A 476 -26.77 39.26 18.73
C ASP A 476 -28.11 39.24 17.96
N GLY A 477 -28.52 38.06 17.47
CA GLY A 477 -29.76 37.84 16.73
C GLY A 477 -29.61 37.91 15.22
N SER A 478 -28.37 38.12 14.73
CA SER A 478 -28.05 37.95 13.33
C SER A 478 -27.97 36.47 12.95
N VAL A 479 -28.13 36.16 11.66
CA VAL A 479 -28.05 34.80 11.14
C VAL A 479 -26.97 34.71 10.07
N TRP A 480 -26.11 33.69 10.17
CA TRP A 480 -25.15 33.32 9.15
C TRP A 480 -25.66 32.11 8.37
N VAL A 481 -25.52 32.14 7.04
CA VAL A 481 -25.94 31.06 6.14
C VAL A 481 -24.77 30.62 5.27
N SER A 482 -24.49 29.32 5.30
CA SER A 482 -23.50 28.63 4.46
C SER A 482 -24.09 28.22 3.12
N THR A 483 -23.33 28.35 2.03
CA THR A 483 -23.78 27.99 0.67
C THR A 483 -22.78 27.12 -0.09
N TYR A 484 -23.29 26.42 -1.12
CA TYR A 484 -22.43 25.79 -2.12
C TYR A 484 -22.01 26.83 -3.17
N GLY A 485 -20.77 27.31 -3.08
CA GLY A 485 -20.12 28.14 -4.10
C GLY A 485 -20.52 29.62 -4.14
N ARG A 486 -21.38 30.13 -3.24
CA ARG A 486 -21.75 31.56 -3.17
C ARG A 486 -21.21 32.31 -1.95
N GLY A 487 -20.33 31.68 -1.18
CA GLY A 487 -19.75 32.29 0.01
C GLY A 487 -20.70 32.23 1.21
N PHE A 488 -20.58 33.18 2.12
CA PHE A 488 -21.43 33.29 3.30
C PHE A 488 -22.45 34.40 3.13
N TRP A 489 -23.65 34.20 3.65
CA TRP A 489 -24.63 35.28 3.83
C TRP A 489 -24.77 35.62 5.31
N HIS A 490 -24.86 36.92 5.59
CA HIS A 490 -25.15 37.46 6.91
C HIS A 490 -26.46 38.25 6.85
N ILE A 491 -27.37 37.93 7.76
CA ILE A 491 -28.69 38.55 7.89
C ILE A 491 -28.70 39.28 9.24
N PRO A 492 -28.29 40.56 9.29
CA PRO A 492 -28.26 41.33 10.52
C PRO A 492 -29.69 41.54 11.07
N GLY A 493 -29.87 41.32 12.38
CA GLY A 493 -31.16 41.52 13.05
C GLY A 493 -32.28 40.58 12.58
N ALA A 494 -31.95 39.36 12.14
CA ALA A 494 -32.91 38.36 11.67
C ALA A 494 -34.02 38.06 12.70
N ASP A 495 -33.70 38.13 13.99
CA ASP A 495 -34.63 38.01 15.11
C ASP A 495 -35.77 39.05 15.10
N ARG A 496 -35.51 40.24 14.53
CA ARG A 496 -36.44 41.38 14.50
C ARG A 496 -37.16 41.55 13.15
N VAL A 497 -36.87 40.68 12.17
CA VAL A 497 -37.53 40.73 10.86
C VAL A 497 -38.99 40.25 10.98
N ALA A 498 -39.92 41.17 10.69
CA ALA A 498 -41.35 40.89 10.58
C ALA A 498 -41.78 40.59 9.12
N ASP A 499 -41.14 41.24 8.15
CA ASP A 499 -41.35 41.02 6.72
C ASP A 499 -40.02 40.66 6.05
N TRP A 500 -39.89 39.38 5.67
CA TRP A 500 -38.67 38.84 5.08
C TRP A 500 -38.40 39.33 3.64
N ALA A 501 -39.39 39.92 2.96
CA ALA A 501 -39.18 40.51 1.64
C ALA A 501 -38.29 41.77 1.70
N HIS A 502 -38.24 42.44 2.86
CA HIS A 502 -37.46 43.66 3.09
C HIS A 502 -36.28 43.44 4.05
N ALA A 503 -35.95 42.19 4.37
CA ALA A 503 -34.79 41.88 5.20
C ALA A 503 -33.48 42.28 4.49
N ARG A 504 -32.47 42.70 5.27
CA ARG A 504 -31.15 43.00 4.74
C ARG A 504 -30.34 41.71 4.63
N PHE A 505 -29.80 41.44 3.44
CA PHE A 505 -28.92 40.30 3.17
C PHE A 505 -27.54 40.83 2.74
N VAL A 506 -26.49 40.42 3.44
CA VAL A 506 -25.10 40.79 3.12
C VAL A 506 -24.35 39.56 2.66
N GLN A 507 -23.81 39.58 1.44
CA GLN A 507 -23.05 38.47 0.87
C GLN A 507 -21.55 38.72 1.02
N TYR A 508 -20.83 37.74 1.56
CA TYR A 508 -19.38 37.72 1.62
C TYR A 508 -18.80 36.65 0.69
N HIS A 509 -17.90 37.09 -0.18
CA HIS A 509 -17.25 36.27 -1.21
C HIS A 509 -15.77 36.66 -1.38
N ASN A 510 -15.12 36.26 -2.48
CA ASN A 510 -13.69 36.48 -2.72
C ASN A 510 -13.19 37.93 -2.53
N SER A 511 -13.99 38.97 -2.81
CA SER A 511 -13.58 40.37 -2.59
C SER A 511 -13.45 40.75 -1.11
N HIS A 512 -13.94 39.90 -0.21
CA HIS A 512 -13.93 40.10 1.23
C HIS A 512 -12.87 39.23 1.93
N GLY A 513 -11.82 38.80 1.24
CA GLY A 513 -10.71 38.03 1.81
C GLY A 513 -10.87 36.50 1.75
N LEU A 514 -11.96 36.00 1.16
CA LEU A 514 -12.11 34.58 0.86
C LEU A 514 -11.32 34.19 -0.40
N PRO A 515 -10.96 32.90 -0.58
CA PRO A 515 -10.25 32.42 -1.77
C PRO A 515 -11.05 32.63 -3.06
N PRO A 516 -10.39 32.75 -4.23
CA PRO A 516 -11.08 32.94 -5.51
C PRO A 516 -11.93 31.74 -5.94
N TYR A 517 -11.60 30.54 -5.46
CA TYR A 517 -12.32 29.30 -5.75
C TYR A 517 -12.52 28.47 -4.48
N TYR A 518 -13.78 28.12 -4.19
CA TYR A 518 -14.14 27.17 -3.13
C TYR A 518 -15.45 26.46 -3.49
N ALA A 519 -15.54 25.16 -3.20
CA ALA A 519 -16.69 24.33 -3.57
C ALA A 519 -17.84 24.41 -2.56
N TRP A 520 -17.52 24.65 -1.29
CA TRP A 520 -18.46 24.71 -0.18
C TRP A 520 -17.91 25.64 0.89
N THR A 521 -18.79 26.12 1.76
CA THR A 521 -18.47 26.97 2.91
C THR A 521 -19.15 26.42 4.14
N GLU A 522 -18.55 26.51 5.32
CA GLU A 522 -19.22 26.12 6.55
C GLU A 522 -18.88 27.06 7.69
N VAL A 523 -19.86 27.31 8.54
CA VAL A 523 -19.71 28.17 9.72
C VAL A 523 -20.03 27.34 10.96
N ILE A 524 -19.13 27.35 11.94
CA ILE A 524 -19.35 26.70 13.23
C ILE A 524 -19.10 27.69 14.37
N ASN A 525 -19.72 27.45 15.51
CA ASN A 525 -19.50 28.23 16.73
C ASN A 525 -19.06 27.31 17.89
N PRO A 526 -17.76 26.98 18.02
CA PRO A 526 -17.26 26.01 18.99
C PRO A 526 -17.11 26.53 20.44
N GLY A 527 -17.74 27.65 20.80
CA GLY A 527 -17.69 28.17 22.18
C GLY A 527 -17.77 29.69 22.34
N GLY A 528 -18.35 30.42 21.39
CA GLY A 528 -18.62 31.86 21.49
C GLY A 528 -18.06 32.70 20.33
N GLU A 529 -17.12 32.17 19.54
CA GLU A 529 -16.55 32.84 18.36
C GLU A 529 -16.85 32.00 17.10
N PHE A 530 -17.36 32.63 16.04
CA PHE A 530 -17.59 31.94 14.77
C PHE A 530 -16.27 31.64 14.05
N SER A 531 -16.12 30.40 13.61
CA SER A 531 -15.03 29.97 12.73
C SER A 531 -15.61 29.58 11.38
N PHE A 532 -14.96 30.02 10.30
CA PHE A 532 -15.46 29.91 8.94
C PHE A 532 -14.52 29.03 8.12
N PHE A 533 -15.08 28.10 7.39
CA PHE A 533 -14.35 27.06 6.67
C PHE A 533 -14.74 27.08 5.21
N THR A 534 -13.78 26.77 4.35
CA THR A 534 -14.00 26.55 2.93
C THR A 534 -13.20 25.33 2.49
N SER A 535 -13.40 24.85 1.27
CA SER A 535 -12.52 23.82 0.68
C SER A 535 -11.04 24.22 0.57
N ALA A 536 -10.70 25.50 0.81
CA ALA A 536 -9.35 26.04 0.71
C ALA A 536 -8.74 26.46 2.06
N GLY A 537 -9.42 26.23 3.19
CA GLY A 537 -8.85 26.46 4.52
C GLY A 537 -9.85 27.01 5.55
N ALA A 538 -9.32 27.38 6.72
CA ALA A 538 -10.06 28.00 7.82
C ALA A 538 -9.81 29.51 7.88
N PHE A 539 -10.82 30.27 8.28
CA PHE A 539 -10.87 31.72 8.29
C PHE A 539 -11.57 32.22 9.54
N ARG A 540 -11.19 33.43 9.95
CA ARG A 540 -11.88 34.24 10.95
C ARG A 540 -12.42 35.50 10.29
N PHE A 541 -13.60 35.94 10.73
CA PHE A 541 -14.20 37.18 10.28
C PHE A 541 -13.77 38.34 11.18
N GLU A 542 -13.11 39.35 10.62
CA GLU A 542 -12.75 40.60 11.32
C GLU A 542 -13.90 41.59 11.19
N GLU A 543 -14.78 41.67 12.20
CA GLU A 543 -15.99 42.51 12.16
C GLU A 543 -15.71 43.98 11.80
N LYS A 544 -14.67 44.60 12.37
CA LYS A 544 -14.34 46.01 12.10
C LYS A 544 -13.90 46.28 10.65
N ALA A 545 -13.34 45.28 9.99
CA ALA A 545 -12.82 45.40 8.64
C ALA A 545 -13.72 44.71 7.60
N GLU A 546 -14.82 44.08 8.04
CA GLU A 546 -15.80 43.32 7.25
C GLU A 546 -15.13 42.35 6.25
N ARG A 547 -14.07 41.66 6.70
CA ARG A 547 -13.26 40.77 5.87
C ARG A 547 -12.86 39.48 6.58
N PHE A 548 -12.60 38.45 5.79
CA PHE A 548 -12.05 37.18 6.22
C PHE A 548 -10.53 37.21 6.21
N VAL A 549 -9.93 36.67 7.27
CA VAL A 549 -8.48 36.46 7.40
C VAL A 549 -8.20 34.97 7.67
N PRO A 550 -7.12 34.39 7.11
CA PRO A 550 -6.77 32.99 7.38
C PRO A 550 -6.58 32.70 8.88
N ASP A 551 -7.13 31.57 9.36
CA ASP A 551 -6.95 31.10 10.74
C ASP A 551 -5.96 29.92 10.78
N GLU A 552 -4.69 30.25 10.95
CA GLU A 552 -3.57 29.28 10.97
C GLU A 552 -3.59 28.34 12.18
N ARG A 553 -4.41 28.59 13.22
CA ARG A 553 -4.47 27.74 14.42
C ARG A 553 -4.84 26.29 14.08
N TRP A 554 -5.78 26.13 13.14
CA TRP A 554 -6.28 24.82 12.70
C TRP A 554 -5.27 24.07 11.83
N LEU A 555 -4.61 24.79 10.90
CA LEU A 555 -3.63 24.20 9.99
C LEU A 555 -2.33 23.86 10.71
N GLY A 556 -1.88 24.69 11.65
CA GLY A 556 -0.69 24.44 12.46
C GLY A 556 -0.80 23.17 13.33
N ALA A 557 -2.00 22.88 13.86
CA ALA A 557 -2.27 21.69 14.68
C ALA A 557 -2.07 20.36 13.93
N LEU A 558 -2.13 20.39 12.60
CA LEU A 558 -2.10 19.22 11.73
C LEU A 558 -0.71 18.81 11.23
N GLY A 559 0.31 19.66 11.47
CA GLY A 559 1.71 19.43 11.15
C GLY A 559 2.04 19.32 9.64
N GLY A 560 2.96 20.15 9.15
CA GLY A 560 3.46 20.10 7.76
C GLY A 560 2.87 21.16 6.82
N GLY A 561 3.67 21.62 5.83
CA GLY A 561 3.35 22.75 4.96
C GLY A 561 2.60 22.38 3.66
N GLY A 562 1.37 21.88 3.77
CA GLY A 562 0.51 21.57 2.61
C GLY A 562 -0.93 22.03 2.79
N THR A 563 -1.60 22.41 1.69
CA THR A 563 -3.02 22.81 1.71
C THR A 563 -3.90 21.59 2.01
N ARG A 564 -4.68 21.64 3.10
CA ARG A 564 -5.63 20.60 3.51
C ARG A 564 -7.06 21.17 3.51
N MET A 565 -8.02 20.36 3.07
CA MET A 565 -9.43 20.69 3.19
C MET A 565 -9.94 20.18 4.54
N LEU A 566 -10.46 21.11 5.35
CA LEU A 566 -11.01 20.83 6.68
C LEU A 566 -12.53 20.84 6.62
N MET A 567 -13.14 19.74 7.02
CA MET A 567 -14.60 19.60 7.13
C MET A 567 -14.98 19.43 8.59
N PRO A 568 -15.06 20.52 9.39
CA PRO A 568 -15.64 20.42 10.72
C PRO A 568 -17.12 20.06 10.60
N GLN A 569 -17.57 19.15 11.45
CA GLN A 569 -18.93 18.63 11.40
C GLN A 569 -19.66 18.78 12.72
N LEU A 570 -18.93 18.73 13.85
CA LEU A 570 -19.58 18.71 15.15
C LEU A 570 -18.70 19.27 16.27
N ALA A 571 -19.21 20.27 16.99
CA ALA A 571 -18.64 20.68 18.27
C ALA A 571 -19.22 19.80 19.39
N THR A 572 -18.36 19.10 20.13
CA THR A 572 -18.78 18.17 21.20
C THR A 572 -18.64 18.77 22.59
N ALA A 573 -17.73 19.73 22.77
CA ALA A 573 -17.52 20.49 23.99
C ALA A 573 -16.88 21.85 23.65
N PRO A 574 -16.87 22.83 24.58
CA PRO A 574 -16.14 24.07 24.37
C PRO A 574 -14.68 23.78 23.97
N GLY A 575 -14.26 24.27 22.80
CA GLY A 575 -12.92 24.05 22.28
C GLY A 575 -12.65 22.64 21.71
N GLU A 576 -13.64 21.75 21.62
CA GLU A 576 -13.53 20.43 20.97
C GLU A 576 -14.41 20.35 19.71
N VAL A 577 -13.77 20.14 18.56
CA VAL A 577 -14.44 20.06 17.25
C VAL A 577 -13.99 18.82 16.51
N TRP A 578 -14.94 17.96 16.17
CA TRP A 578 -14.74 16.82 15.29
C TRP A 578 -14.79 17.24 13.82
N ALA A 579 -13.83 16.74 13.05
CA ALA A 579 -13.65 17.09 11.66
C ALA A 579 -13.10 15.94 10.83
N THR A 580 -13.37 16.01 9.53
CA THR A 580 -12.74 15.20 8.49
C THR A 580 -11.64 16.03 7.82
N VAL A 581 -10.45 15.46 7.63
CA VAL A 581 -9.30 16.14 7.00
C VAL A 581 -8.94 15.46 5.69
N LEU A 582 -9.01 16.21 4.59
CA LEU A 582 -8.76 15.74 3.23
C LEU A 582 -7.54 16.44 2.61
N ASN A 583 -6.81 15.72 1.76
CA ASN A 583 -5.75 16.33 0.95
C ASN A 583 -6.37 17.15 -0.20
N THR A 584 -5.82 18.32 -0.52
CA THR A 584 -6.34 19.14 -1.63
C THR A 584 -5.92 18.66 -3.02
N ARG A 585 -4.93 17.76 -3.13
CA ARG A 585 -4.44 17.20 -4.40
C ARG A 585 -5.04 15.84 -4.77
N GLY A 586 -6.00 15.32 -4.01
CA GLY A 586 -6.69 14.05 -4.27
C GLY A 586 -7.79 13.74 -3.24
N THR A 587 -8.63 12.73 -3.48
CA THR A 587 -9.71 12.33 -2.56
C THR A 587 -9.27 11.43 -1.41
N ALA A 588 -7.99 11.04 -1.37
CA ALA A 588 -7.45 10.17 -0.33
C ALA A 588 -7.12 10.98 0.94
N ALA A 589 -7.80 10.68 2.03
CA ALA A 589 -7.54 11.26 3.34
C ALA A 589 -6.28 10.65 3.99
N GLU A 590 -5.39 11.49 4.53
CA GLU A 590 -4.29 11.01 5.41
C GLU A 590 -4.80 10.71 6.83
N GLN A 591 -5.81 11.48 7.29
CA GLN A 591 -6.42 11.38 8.62
C GLN A 591 -7.94 11.64 8.50
N PRO A 592 -8.73 10.62 8.09
CA PRO A 592 -10.09 10.81 7.61
C PRO A 592 -11.08 11.34 8.66
N LEU A 593 -10.84 11.11 9.94
CA LEU A 593 -11.69 11.60 11.03
C LEU A 593 -10.84 11.80 12.28
N GLY A 594 -11.13 12.86 13.03
CA GLY A 594 -10.55 13.12 14.33
C GLY A 594 -11.13 14.36 14.97
N ARG A 595 -10.52 14.81 16.07
CA ARG A 595 -10.93 15.99 16.80
C ARG A 595 -9.79 16.97 17.00
N PHE A 596 -10.13 18.24 16.86
CA PHE A 596 -9.33 19.35 17.34
C PHE A 596 -9.67 19.63 18.81
N ARG A 597 -8.65 19.88 19.62
CA ARG A 597 -8.78 20.32 21.01
C ARG A 597 -8.04 21.63 21.20
N THR A 598 -8.74 22.61 21.72
CA THR A 598 -8.19 23.93 22.04
C THR A 598 -7.85 23.95 23.53
N ALA A 599 -6.57 24.13 23.85
CA ALA A 599 -6.11 24.29 25.22
C ALA A 599 -6.46 25.70 25.76
N ALA A 600 -6.39 25.87 27.08
CA ALA A 600 -6.72 27.14 27.74
C ALA A 600 -5.81 28.31 27.32
N ASP A 601 -4.63 28.02 26.78
CA ASP A 601 -3.68 28.99 26.20
C ASP A 601 -3.98 29.34 24.73
N GLY A 602 -5.06 28.79 24.15
CA GLY A 602 -5.46 29.00 22.76
C GLY A 602 -4.77 28.09 21.74
N ARG A 603 -3.87 27.17 22.17
CA ARG A 603 -3.20 26.22 21.28
C ARG A 603 -4.17 25.12 20.84
N VAL A 604 -4.24 24.87 19.54
CA VAL A 604 -5.05 23.79 18.96
C VAL A 604 -4.18 22.56 18.70
N THR A 605 -4.68 21.38 19.07
CA THR A 605 -4.04 20.07 18.80
C THR A 605 -4.99 19.14 18.08
N TRP A 606 -4.48 18.28 17.21
CA TRP A 606 -5.26 17.25 16.51
C TRP A 606 -5.10 15.87 17.15
N GLU A 607 -6.20 15.13 17.27
CA GLU A 607 -6.26 13.74 17.72
C GLU A 607 -7.11 12.92 16.72
N SER A 608 -6.48 11.96 16.02
CA SER A 608 -7.18 11.09 15.06
C SER A 608 -8.13 10.11 15.75
N ALA A 609 -9.25 9.78 15.08
CA ALA A 609 -10.12 8.70 15.50
C ALA A 609 -9.39 7.32 15.43
N PRO A 610 -9.88 6.29 16.15
CA PRO A 610 -9.28 4.96 16.11
C PRO A 610 -9.16 4.40 14.70
N SER A 611 -8.04 3.74 14.39
CA SER A 611 -7.78 3.16 13.06
C SER A 611 -8.84 2.15 12.62
N GLY A 612 -9.40 1.36 13.55
CA GLY A 612 -10.51 0.44 13.27
C GLY A 612 -11.75 1.18 12.77
N ALA A 613 -12.15 2.27 13.46
CA ALA A 613 -13.23 3.14 13.00
C ALA A 613 -12.92 3.78 11.65
N LEU A 614 -11.68 4.26 11.45
CA LEU A 614 -11.26 4.86 10.18
C LEU A 614 -11.34 3.87 9.00
N GLY A 615 -10.96 2.61 9.20
CA GLY A 615 -11.08 1.56 8.18
C GLY A 615 -12.53 1.26 7.80
N GLU A 616 -13.42 1.24 8.78
CA GLU A 616 -14.87 1.05 8.58
C GLU A 616 -15.56 2.30 7.99
N ILE A 617 -14.97 3.49 8.17
CA ILE A 617 -15.48 4.74 7.59
C ILE A 617 -15.06 4.88 6.11
N GLY A 618 -13.81 4.56 5.78
CA GLY A 618 -13.32 4.55 4.40
C GLY A 618 -12.64 5.84 3.91
N PHE A 619 -12.44 5.92 2.58
CA PHE A 619 -11.38 6.73 1.93
C PHE A 619 -11.51 8.26 2.01
N ALA A 620 -12.70 8.79 2.30
CA ALA A 620 -12.96 10.23 2.42
C ALA A 620 -13.48 10.64 3.80
N GLY A 621 -13.32 9.77 4.79
CA GLY A 621 -13.66 10.07 6.18
C GLY A 621 -15.16 10.15 6.45
N ALA A 622 -15.49 10.73 7.61
CA ALA A 622 -16.89 10.86 8.01
C ALA A 622 -17.56 11.93 7.16
N ALA A 623 -18.72 11.60 6.57
CA ALA A 623 -19.53 12.57 5.85
C ALA A 623 -20.51 13.31 6.77
N VAL A 624 -20.99 12.64 7.80
CA VAL A 624 -21.96 13.18 8.76
C VAL A 624 -21.60 12.62 10.14
N LEU A 625 -21.64 13.49 11.16
CA LEU A 625 -21.45 13.13 12.56
C LEU A 625 -22.65 13.53 13.40
N TYR A 626 -23.02 12.67 14.34
CA TYR A 626 -24.04 12.96 15.34
C TYR A 626 -23.56 12.52 16.71
N ARG A 627 -23.51 13.45 17.66
CA ARG A 627 -23.29 13.13 19.07
C ARG A 627 -24.64 12.85 19.70
N ASP A 628 -24.87 11.58 20.02
CA ASP A 628 -26.04 11.17 20.76
C ASP A 628 -25.93 11.67 22.21
N PRO A 629 -26.90 12.47 22.70
CA PRO A 629 -26.96 12.91 24.09
C PRO A 629 -27.39 11.81 25.07
N ALA A 630 -27.32 10.53 24.66
CA ALA A 630 -27.76 9.38 25.46
C ALA A 630 -27.23 9.40 26.91
N PRO A 631 -28.06 9.02 27.91
CA PRO A 631 -27.66 9.02 29.32
C PRO A 631 -26.51 8.06 29.70
N GLY A 632 -26.08 7.18 28.78
CA GLY A 632 -24.99 6.21 28.97
C GLY A 632 -23.58 6.74 28.71
N GLY A 633 -23.44 8.02 28.36
CA GLY A 633 -22.19 8.66 27.94
C GLY A 633 -22.27 9.13 26.48
N PRO A 634 -21.44 10.11 26.07
CA PRO A 634 -21.50 10.63 24.71
C PRO A 634 -21.10 9.57 23.69
N VAL A 635 -22.03 9.22 22.80
CA VAL A 635 -21.79 8.32 21.67
C VAL A 635 -21.71 9.15 20.39
N LEU A 636 -20.71 8.89 19.56
CA LEU A 636 -20.56 9.50 18.25
C LEU A 636 -21.00 8.52 17.17
N TRP A 637 -22.01 8.90 16.41
CA TRP A 637 -22.44 8.21 15.19
C TRP A 637 -21.80 8.89 13.99
N SER A 638 -21.25 8.09 13.09
CA SER A 638 -20.52 8.53 11.93
C SER A 638 -20.97 7.79 10.68
N ARG A 639 -21.24 8.53 9.61
CA ARG A 639 -21.41 7.94 8.27
C ARG A 639 -20.05 7.85 7.60
N GLY A 640 -19.63 6.64 7.30
CA GLY A 640 -18.59 6.39 6.31
C GLY A 640 -19.13 6.09 4.93
N TYR A 641 -18.21 6.08 3.96
CA TYR A 641 -18.45 5.55 2.62
C TYR A 641 -18.59 4.03 2.65
N ASN A 642 -17.87 3.37 3.55
CA ASN A 642 -17.89 1.91 3.68
C ASN A 642 -19.01 1.43 4.60
N ASN A 643 -19.12 1.98 5.82
CA ASN A 643 -20.14 1.59 6.80
C ASN A 643 -20.54 2.76 7.72
N THR A 644 -21.64 2.60 8.45
CA THR A 644 -21.98 3.48 9.57
C THR A 644 -21.27 2.98 10.83
N VAL A 645 -20.61 3.89 11.54
CA VAL A 645 -19.80 3.57 12.72
C VAL A 645 -20.33 4.29 13.94
N ARG A 646 -20.48 3.56 15.04
CA ARG A 646 -20.85 4.06 16.37
C ARG A 646 -19.62 3.96 17.27
N ILE A 647 -19.21 5.09 17.87
CA ILE A 647 -18.04 5.21 18.73
C ILE A 647 -18.50 5.68 20.12
N ASP A 648 -18.31 4.85 21.14
CA ASP A 648 -18.49 5.27 22.54
C ASP A 648 -17.28 6.12 22.98
N LEU A 649 -17.50 7.43 23.14
CA LEU A 649 -16.42 8.36 23.45
C LEU A 649 -15.88 8.19 24.87
N THR A 650 -16.63 7.57 25.79
CA THR A 650 -16.16 7.33 27.16
C THR A 650 -15.14 6.20 27.20
N ARG A 651 -15.42 5.10 26.49
CA ARG A 651 -14.54 3.93 26.37
C ARG A 651 -13.35 4.20 25.45
N TYR A 652 -13.57 5.03 24.42
CA TYR A 652 -12.51 5.53 23.56
C TYR A 652 -11.46 6.32 24.35
N ALA A 653 -11.88 7.20 25.27
CA ALA A 653 -10.97 8.07 26.02
C ALA A 653 -10.06 7.32 27.00
N THR A 654 -10.42 6.11 27.45
CA THR A 654 -9.64 5.28 28.39
C THR A 654 -8.63 4.34 27.71
N ALA A 655 -8.69 4.14 26.39
CA ALA A 655 -7.83 3.19 25.65
C ALA A 655 -6.41 3.73 25.37
N THR A 656 -5.69 4.15 26.42
CA THR A 656 -4.32 4.67 26.36
C THR A 656 -3.36 3.82 27.19
N GLU A 657 -3.36 2.49 27.01
CA GLU A 657 -2.31 1.68 27.63
C GLU A 657 -0.97 1.83 26.88
N PRO A 658 0.14 2.08 27.59
CA PRO A 658 1.47 1.99 27.01
C PRO A 658 1.69 0.61 26.41
N TRP A 659 2.19 0.55 25.17
CA TRP A 659 2.50 -0.71 24.51
C TRP A 659 3.96 -0.75 24.06
N ALA A 660 4.52 -1.94 23.92
CA ALA A 660 5.94 -2.13 23.61
C ALA A 660 6.11 -3.14 22.46
N LEU A 661 7.12 -2.88 21.64
CA LEU A 661 7.56 -3.82 20.61
C LEU A 661 8.10 -5.10 21.22
N ARG A 662 7.96 -6.20 20.48
CA ARG A 662 8.56 -7.49 20.81
C ARG A 662 9.64 -7.85 19.80
N LEU A 663 10.79 -8.29 20.29
CA LEU A 663 11.83 -8.86 19.44
C LEU A 663 11.39 -10.27 19.04
N ARG A 664 11.51 -10.60 17.75
CA ARG A 664 11.06 -11.87 17.18
C ARG A 664 12.21 -12.82 16.90
N SER A 665 13.22 -12.32 16.20
CA SER A 665 14.40 -13.09 15.86
C SER A 665 15.62 -12.19 15.85
N VAL A 666 16.75 -12.81 16.15
CA VAL A 666 18.08 -12.24 15.99
C VAL A 666 18.85 -13.24 15.16
N GLU A 667 19.35 -12.87 14.00
CA GLU A 667 20.21 -13.70 13.16
C GLU A 667 21.60 -13.08 13.14
N ALA A 668 22.62 -13.89 13.42
CA ALA A 668 24.01 -13.50 13.35
C ALA A 668 24.89 -14.71 13.00
N GLU A 669 25.87 -14.51 12.12
CA GLU A 669 26.74 -15.57 11.60
C GLU A 669 25.93 -16.67 10.86
N GLY A 670 24.87 -16.29 10.15
CA GLY A 670 24.07 -17.20 9.34
C GLY A 670 23.12 -18.11 10.12
N ALA A 671 23.10 -17.96 11.45
CA ALA A 671 22.28 -18.75 12.35
C ALA A 671 21.40 -17.85 13.24
N ALA A 672 20.24 -18.36 13.63
CA ALA A 672 19.39 -17.68 14.59
C ALA A 672 19.96 -17.78 16.01
N ARG A 673 19.77 -16.70 16.77
CA ARG A 673 20.38 -16.42 18.06
C ARG A 673 19.30 -16.17 19.11
N PRO A 674 19.65 -16.31 20.40
CA PRO A 674 18.69 -16.08 21.47
C PRO A 674 18.13 -14.65 21.48
N VAL A 675 16.80 -14.57 21.60
CA VAL A 675 16.03 -13.32 21.53
C VAL A 675 15.94 -12.62 22.90
N ASN A 676 16.38 -13.28 23.99
CA ASN A 676 16.26 -12.78 25.36
C ASN A 676 17.05 -11.46 25.56
N PRO A 677 16.38 -10.31 25.80
CA PRO A 677 17.04 -9.01 25.96
C PRO A 677 17.92 -8.91 27.22
N ALA A 678 17.74 -9.78 28.21
CA ALA A 678 18.58 -9.82 29.40
C ALA A 678 19.98 -10.39 29.12
N MET A 679 20.13 -11.15 28.03
CA MET A 679 21.44 -11.68 27.62
C MET A 679 22.22 -10.64 26.83
N ARG A 680 23.55 -10.64 27.01
CA ARG A 680 24.49 -9.83 26.24
C ARG A 680 25.39 -10.73 25.40
N PRO A 681 24.87 -11.32 24.32
CA PRO A 681 25.64 -12.26 23.53
C PRO A 681 26.81 -11.58 22.85
N ARG A 682 27.85 -12.37 22.61
CA ARG A 682 29.03 -11.98 21.84
C ARG A 682 29.08 -12.82 20.57
N PHE A 683 28.87 -12.16 19.43
CA PHE A 683 28.91 -12.76 18.11
C PHE A 683 30.35 -12.79 17.57
N ALA A 684 30.65 -13.75 16.70
CA ALA A 684 31.90 -13.76 15.94
C ALA A 684 31.87 -12.66 14.86
N PHE A 685 33.04 -12.19 14.43
CA PHE A 685 33.12 -11.32 13.26
C PHE A 685 32.67 -12.09 12.02
N SER A 686 31.68 -11.55 11.29
CA SER A 686 31.20 -12.11 10.03
C SER A 686 30.87 -10.98 9.05
N HIS A 687 30.98 -11.29 7.75
CA HIS A 687 30.51 -10.40 6.69
C HIS A 687 28.99 -10.51 6.47
N GLU A 688 28.36 -11.53 7.04
CA GLU A 688 26.92 -11.65 7.03
C GLU A 688 26.27 -10.63 7.98
N PRO A 689 25.12 -10.07 7.60
CA PRO A 689 24.45 -9.07 8.42
C PRO A 689 23.93 -9.65 9.73
N VAL A 690 24.00 -8.85 10.80
CA VAL A 690 23.18 -9.07 11.98
C VAL A 690 21.78 -8.55 11.68
N ARG A 691 20.78 -9.43 11.65
CA ARG A 691 19.37 -9.08 11.39
C ARG A 691 18.55 -9.20 12.66
N LEU A 692 17.73 -8.20 12.93
CA LEU A 692 16.81 -8.17 14.06
C LEU A 692 15.40 -7.92 13.54
N ALA A 693 14.51 -8.88 13.72
CA ALA A 693 13.09 -8.73 13.40
C ALA A 693 12.29 -8.45 14.67
N PHE A 694 11.27 -7.60 14.57
CA PHE A 694 10.41 -7.22 15.70
C PHE A 694 8.94 -7.15 15.25
N SER A 695 8.02 -7.08 16.22
CA SER A 695 6.57 -7.00 15.98
C SER A 695 5.90 -6.07 17.00
N PRO A 696 4.68 -5.58 16.71
CA PRO A 696 3.99 -4.64 17.60
C PRO A 696 3.54 -5.25 18.93
N GLY A 697 3.52 -6.59 19.04
CA GLY A 697 3.10 -7.28 20.26
C GLY A 697 1.61 -7.13 20.61
N ARG A 698 0.83 -6.52 19.71
CA ARG A 698 -0.61 -6.26 19.82
C ARG A 698 -1.33 -6.77 18.57
N TYR A 699 -2.56 -7.24 18.75
CA TYR A 699 -3.39 -7.81 17.68
C TYR A 699 -4.48 -6.87 17.16
N ASP A 700 -4.81 -5.81 17.91
CA ASP A 700 -5.82 -4.81 17.55
C ASP A 700 -5.30 -3.76 16.54
N LEU A 701 -3.98 -3.72 16.32
CA LEU A 701 -3.33 -2.79 15.39
C LEU A 701 -3.40 -3.33 13.96
N ALA A 702 -4.33 -2.82 13.16
CA ALA A 702 -4.42 -3.16 11.74
C ALA A 702 -3.33 -2.46 10.91
N GLY A 703 -2.52 -3.24 10.18
CA GLY A 703 -1.84 -2.93 8.90
C GLY A 703 -0.81 -1.80 8.78
N ASP A 704 -0.92 -0.70 9.53
CA ASP A 704 -0.25 0.58 9.22
C ASP A 704 0.73 1.04 10.31
N VAL A 705 1.28 0.11 11.09
CA VAL A 705 2.29 0.43 12.10
C VAL A 705 3.60 0.83 11.42
N ARG A 706 4.13 2.00 11.77
CA ARG A 706 5.44 2.48 11.29
C ARG A 706 6.50 2.30 12.35
N TYR A 707 7.70 1.91 11.96
CA TYR A 707 8.83 1.61 12.83
C TYR A 707 9.96 2.61 12.60
N SER A 708 10.69 2.89 13.67
CA SER A 708 11.92 3.68 13.65
C SER A 708 12.94 2.93 14.49
N THR A 709 14.15 2.77 13.98
CA THR A 709 15.21 1.97 14.62
C THR A 709 16.52 2.73 14.69
N ARG A 710 17.40 2.33 15.61
CA ARG A 710 18.79 2.78 15.68
C ARG A 710 19.69 1.72 16.30
N LEU A 711 21.00 1.83 16.10
CA LEU A 711 22.00 0.95 16.70
C LEU A 711 23.06 1.78 17.39
N ARG A 712 22.93 1.96 18.70
CA ARG A 712 23.91 2.70 19.49
C ARG A 712 25.26 2.01 19.45
N GLY A 713 26.32 2.80 19.31
CA GLY A 713 27.68 2.31 19.05
C GLY A 713 28.01 2.13 17.56
N PHE A 714 27.03 2.29 16.66
CA PHE A 714 27.22 2.36 15.21
C PHE A 714 26.63 3.67 14.65
N ASN A 715 25.35 3.93 14.89
CA ASN A 715 24.67 5.20 14.62
C ASN A 715 23.61 5.47 15.70
N ASP A 716 23.77 6.60 16.40
CA ASP A 716 22.90 7.00 17.52
C ASP A 716 21.61 7.72 17.07
N GLU A 717 21.51 8.11 15.79
CA GLU A 717 20.33 8.76 15.22
C GLU A 717 19.23 7.74 14.89
N TRP A 718 17.98 8.14 15.12
CA TRP A 718 16.81 7.36 14.74
C TRP A 718 16.61 7.39 13.23
N SER A 719 16.31 6.23 12.63
CA SER A 719 15.85 6.17 11.25
C SER A 719 14.54 6.92 11.06
N GLU A 720 14.26 7.32 9.82
CA GLU A 720 12.92 7.74 9.43
C GLU A 720 11.88 6.64 9.71
N TRP A 721 10.62 7.06 9.86
CA TRP A 721 9.50 6.15 10.09
C TRP A 721 9.19 5.36 8.83
N GLY A 722 9.41 4.04 8.85
CA GLY A 722 9.15 3.14 7.73
C GLY A 722 8.25 1.95 8.10
N ALA A 723 7.81 1.17 7.11
CA ALA A 723 6.99 -0.02 7.35
C ALA A 723 7.81 -1.28 7.72
N ALA A 724 9.14 -1.20 7.65
CA ALA A 724 10.02 -2.34 7.88
C ALA A 724 10.03 -2.77 9.36
N ALA A 725 9.49 -3.95 9.63
CA ALA A 725 9.50 -4.61 10.94
C ALA A 725 10.78 -5.44 11.17
N GLU A 726 11.86 -5.06 10.50
CA GLU A 726 13.19 -5.70 10.55
C GLU A 726 14.27 -4.66 10.31
N ALA A 727 15.42 -4.85 10.97
CA ALA A 727 16.62 -4.05 10.78
C ALA A 727 17.82 -4.97 10.52
N SER A 728 18.73 -4.54 9.64
CA SER A 728 19.88 -5.34 9.20
C SER A 728 21.13 -4.47 9.23
N PHE A 729 22.19 -4.96 9.88
CA PHE A 729 23.46 -4.25 10.05
C PHE A 729 24.63 -5.10 9.55
N THR A 730 25.49 -4.55 8.71
CA THR A 730 26.64 -5.25 8.12
C THR A 730 27.96 -4.70 8.66
N ASN A 731 29.04 -5.49 8.57
CA ASN A 731 30.41 -5.09 8.92
C ASN A 731 30.57 -4.53 10.35
N LEU A 732 29.78 -5.04 11.31
CA LEU A 732 29.96 -4.69 12.71
C LEU A 732 31.22 -5.35 13.27
N SER A 733 32.02 -4.61 14.03
CA SER A 733 33.15 -5.13 14.79
C SER A 733 33.33 -4.37 16.09
N GLY A 734 33.65 -5.06 17.18
CA GLY A 734 33.77 -4.47 18.52
C GLY A 734 32.44 -4.42 19.28
N GLY A 735 32.25 -3.38 20.10
CA GLY A 735 31.04 -3.19 20.90
C GLY A 735 31.34 -2.54 22.25
N PRO A 736 30.32 -2.39 23.12
CA PRO A 736 28.97 -2.93 22.98
C PRO A 736 28.09 -2.15 22.00
N PHE A 737 27.21 -2.86 21.29
CA PHE A 737 26.14 -2.29 20.47
C PHE A 737 24.79 -2.45 21.17
N THR A 738 23.95 -1.42 21.14
CA THR A 738 22.57 -1.49 21.65
C THR A 738 21.59 -1.14 20.55
N PHE A 739 20.89 -2.15 20.04
CA PHE A 739 19.80 -1.98 19.11
C PHE A 739 18.59 -1.42 19.85
N GLU A 740 18.00 -0.36 19.33
CA GLU A 740 16.76 0.22 19.83
C GLU A 740 15.72 0.32 18.71
N ALA A 741 14.48 -0.06 18.99
CA ALA A 741 13.35 0.06 18.07
C ALA A 741 12.14 0.66 18.78
N ARG A 742 11.35 1.45 18.05
CA ARG A 742 10.05 1.97 18.49
C ARG A 742 9.08 1.95 17.31
N ALA A 743 7.79 1.87 17.62
CA ALA A 743 6.74 1.91 16.62
C ALA A 743 5.75 3.05 16.85
N LYS A 744 5.06 3.44 15.80
CA LYS A 744 4.02 4.44 15.75
C LYS A 744 2.79 3.78 15.15
N ASP A 745 1.68 3.80 15.90
CA ASP A 745 0.41 3.27 15.41
C ASP A 745 -0.24 4.23 14.39
N PRO A 746 -1.33 3.81 13.71
CA PRO A 746 -1.98 4.68 12.72
C PRO A 746 -2.62 5.94 13.32
N ALA A 747 -2.92 5.94 14.63
CA ALA A 747 -3.38 7.11 15.36
C ALA A 747 -2.24 8.08 15.72
N GLY A 748 -0.99 7.69 15.43
CA GLY A 748 0.21 8.49 15.64
C GLY A 748 0.86 8.34 17.01
N ARG A 749 0.38 7.42 17.85
CA ARG A 749 0.92 7.15 19.20
C ARG A 749 2.16 6.27 19.10
N VAL A 750 3.18 6.59 19.90
CA VAL A 750 4.49 5.91 19.86
C VAL A 750 4.61 4.88 20.98
N SER A 751 5.14 3.70 20.67
CA SER A 751 5.40 2.61 21.61
C SER A 751 6.55 2.94 22.58
N GLY A 752 6.66 2.16 23.65
CA GLY A 752 7.91 2.04 24.41
C GLY A 752 9.07 1.57 23.52
N ILE A 753 10.30 1.85 23.95
CA ILE A 753 11.52 1.48 23.22
C ILE A 753 11.88 0.03 23.55
N LEU A 754 11.96 -0.81 22.53
CA LEU A 754 12.57 -2.13 22.60
C LEU A 754 14.09 -1.98 22.51
N SER A 755 14.82 -2.55 23.46
CA SER A 755 16.29 -2.50 23.50
C SER A 755 16.90 -3.90 23.55
N TYR A 756 17.94 -4.15 22.74
CA TYR A 756 18.70 -5.40 22.71
C TYR A 756 20.20 -5.12 22.60
N THR A 757 21.02 -5.66 23.51
CA THR A 757 22.46 -5.34 23.58
C THR A 757 23.32 -6.55 23.23
N PHE A 758 24.28 -6.38 22.33
CA PHE A 758 25.22 -7.42 21.91
C PHE A 758 26.61 -6.86 21.62
N SER A 759 27.58 -7.73 21.39
CA SER A 759 28.94 -7.36 20.96
C SER A 759 29.41 -8.26 19.82
N VAL A 760 30.33 -7.78 18.99
CA VAL A 760 30.90 -8.53 17.87
C VAL A 760 32.41 -8.61 18.05
N ALA A 761 32.98 -9.81 17.94
CA ALA A 761 34.44 -9.97 18.01
C ALA A 761 35.12 -9.14 16.89
N PRO A 762 36.34 -8.62 17.11
CA PRO A 762 37.11 -8.02 16.03
C PRO A 762 37.53 -9.09 15.00
N PRO A 763 37.81 -8.70 13.75
CA PRO A 763 38.32 -9.61 12.73
C PRO A 763 39.60 -10.33 13.17
N TRP A 764 39.81 -11.57 12.69
CA TRP A 764 40.96 -12.39 13.10
C TRP A 764 42.32 -11.71 12.83
N TYR A 765 42.42 -10.91 11.77
CA TYR A 765 43.64 -10.18 11.41
C TYR A 765 43.94 -8.99 12.35
N LEU A 766 43.00 -8.62 13.23
CA LEU A 766 43.19 -7.67 14.33
C LEU A 766 43.26 -8.37 15.69
N SER A 767 43.32 -9.71 15.72
CA SER A 767 43.53 -10.45 16.96
C SER A 767 44.92 -10.19 17.54
N GLY A 768 45.07 -10.30 18.87
CA GLY A 768 46.37 -10.14 19.52
C GLY A 768 47.44 -11.10 19.00
N VAL A 769 47.04 -12.31 18.56
CA VAL A 769 47.94 -13.29 17.95
C VAL A 769 48.40 -12.84 16.56
N ALA A 770 47.49 -12.33 15.72
CA ALA A 770 47.85 -11.80 14.41
C ALA A 770 48.76 -10.57 14.52
N LEU A 771 48.47 -9.65 15.46
CA LEU A 771 49.32 -8.51 15.74
C LEU A 771 50.72 -8.92 16.22
N ALA A 772 50.82 -9.93 17.08
CA ALA A 772 52.11 -10.51 17.48
C ALA A 772 52.85 -11.14 16.29
N ALA A 773 52.14 -11.88 15.43
CA ALA A 773 52.72 -12.45 14.21
C ALA A 773 53.21 -11.37 13.23
N TYR A 774 52.47 -10.27 13.07
CA TYR A 774 52.90 -9.11 12.29
C TYR A 774 54.13 -8.44 12.90
N ALA A 775 54.19 -8.29 14.22
CA ALA A 775 55.37 -7.73 14.89
C ALA A 775 56.61 -8.63 14.71
N ILE A 776 56.45 -9.94 14.81
CA ILE A 776 57.51 -10.92 14.57
C ILE A 776 57.93 -10.88 13.09
N GLY A 777 56.98 -10.88 12.15
CA GLY A 777 57.23 -10.77 10.72
C GLY A 777 57.96 -9.47 10.37
N PHE A 778 57.55 -8.35 10.96
CA PHE A 778 58.20 -7.05 10.80
C PHE A 778 59.62 -7.05 11.37
N ALA A 779 59.85 -7.64 12.55
CA ALA A 779 61.19 -7.81 13.12
C ALA A 779 62.08 -8.71 12.24
N ALA A 780 61.52 -9.78 11.67
CA ALA A 780 62.22 -10.65 10.73
C ALA A 780 62.60 -9.90 9.44
N VAL A 781 61.67 -9.12 8.87
CA VAL A 781 61.92 -8.26 7.70
C VAL A 781 62.99 -7.22 8.02
N LEU A 782 62.96 -6.57 9.18
CA LEU A 782 64.00 -5.63 9.61
C LEU A 782 65.36 -6.32 9.76
N THR A 783 65.38 -7.55 10.29
CA THR A 783 66.62 -8.33 10.45
C THR A 783 67.19 -8.75 9.10
N LEU A 784 66.33 -9.19 8.16
CA LEU A 784 66.67 -9.49 6.78
C LEU A 784 67.15 -8.24 6.03
N ALA A 785 66.48 -7.11 6.19
CA ALA A 785 66.88 -5.83 5.61
C ALA A 785 68.20 -5.31 6.18
N TYR A 786 68.46 -5.51 7.48
CA TYR A 786 69.73 -5.19 8.12
C TYR A 786 70.89 -6.06 7.60
N ARG A 787 70.68 -7.38 7.52
CA ARG A 787 71.64 -8.32 6.91
C ARG A 787 71.87 -8.02 5.43
N TRP A 788 70.82 -7.68 4.69
CA TRP A 788 70.89 -7.28 3.29
C TRP A 788 71.65 -5.96 3.12
N ARG A 789 71.45 -4.97 4.01
CA ARG A 789 72.16 -3.68 4.00
C ARG A 789 73.66 -3.84 4.25
N ILE A 790 74.07 -4.74 5.14
CA ILE A 790 75.49 -5.08 5.38
C ILE A 790 76.08 -5.77 4.14
N ALA A 791 75.35 -6.73 3.54
CA ALA A 791 75.77 -7.41 2.32
C ALA A 791 75.72 -6.52 1.05
N ALA A 792 74.94 -5.43 1.06
CA ALA A 792 74.83 -4.46 -0.01
C ALA A 792 75.91 -3.37 0.06
N LEU A 793 76.43 -3.05 1.26
CA LEU A 793 77.58 -2.16 1.44
C LEU A 793 78.88 -2.78 0.88
N ALA A 794 79.05 -4.10 1.04
CA ALA A 794 80.17 -4.83 0.44
C ALA A 794 80.08 -4.95 -1.10
N ARG A 795 78.86 -4.94 -1.66
CA ARG A 795 78.63 -5.00 -3.13
C ARG A 795 78.58 -3.63 -3.82
N ARG A 796 78.56 -2.53 -3.05
CA ARG A 796 78.48 -1.15 -3.56
C ARG A 796 79.79 -0.60 -4.12
N GLN A 797 80.91 -1.30 -3.94
CA GLN A 797 82.21 -0.86 -4.48
C GLN A 797 82.50 -1.42 -5.88
N GLU A 798 81.81 -2.50 -6.30
CA GLU A 798 82.06 -3.17 -7.58
C GLU A 798 80.92 -3.06 -8.61
N VAL A 799 79.75 -2.52 -8.25
CA VAL A 799 78.57 -2.49 -9.16
C VAL A 799 78.13 -1.05 -9.52
N LEU A 800 79.05 -0.08 -9.41
CA LEU A 800 78.87 1.27 -9.98
C LEU A 800 78.75 1.26 -11.53
N GLU A 801 79.00 0.11 -12.16
CA GLU A 801 78.73 -0.15 -13.58
C GLU A 801 77.27 -0.58 -13.85
N GLY A 802 76.47 -0.77 -12.80
CA GLY A 802 75.02 -0.86 -12.87
C GLY A 802 74.38 0.53 -12.87
N LEU A 803 73.71 0.90 -13.96
CA LEU A 803 72.62 1.88 -13.86
C LEU A 803 71.46 1.67 -14.84
N VAL A 804 71.59 0.84 -15.87
CA VAL A 804 70.59 0.82 -16.95
C VAL A 804 69.63 -0.38 -16.87
N ASP A 805 70.04 -1.54 -16.37
CA ASP A 805 69.22 -2.76 -16.53
C ASP A 805 68.28 -3.09 -15.36
N SER A 806 68.42 -2.42 -14.20
CA SER A 806 67.53 -2.66 -13.05
C SER A 806 66.29 -1.74 -13.03
N ARG A 807 66.30 -0.61 -13.74
CA ARG A 807 65.15 0.31 -13.82
C ARG A 807 64.04 -0.20 -14.73
N THR A 808 64.33 -1.13 -15.64
CA THR A 808 63.37 -1.70 -16.59
C THR A 808 62.45 -2.76 -15.97
N ALA A 809 62.90 -3.48 -14.92
CA ALA A 809 62.08 -4.53 -14.28
C ALA A 809 61.10 -3.97 -13.23
N GLU A 810 61.49 -2.95 -12.47
CA GLU A 810 60.62 -2.34 -11.44
C GLU A 810 59.51 -1.50 -12.07
N LEU A 811 59.77 -0.85 -13.22
CA LEU A 811 58.73 -0.15 -13.99
C LEU A 811 57.71 -1.12 -14.62
N ALA A 812 58.11 -2.33 -14.99
CA ALA A 812 57.21 -3.32 -15.58
C ALA A 812 56.16 -3.81 -14.57
N GLN A 813 56.56 -4.10 -13.32
CA GLN A 813 55.65 -4.63 -12.31
C GLN A 813 54.67 -3.57 -11.73
N ALA A 814 55.11 -2.30 -11.63
CA ALA A 814 54.23 -1.18 -11.28
C ALA A 814 53.26 -0.83 -12.42
N LYS A 815 53.71 -0.96 -13.67
CA LYS A 815 52.87 -0.81 -14.87
C LYS A 815 51.84 -1.92 -14.97
N ASP A 816 52.19 -3.17 -14.69
CA ASP A 816 51.26 -4.30 -14.76
C ASP A 816 50.13 -4.21 -13.71
N HIS A 817 50.44 -3.76 -12.49
CA HIS A 817 49.41 -3.52 -11.46
C HIS A 817 48.51 -2.32 -11.79
N ALA A 818 49.08 -1.22 -12.31
CA ALA A 818 48.30 -0.06 -12.75
C ALA A 818 47.41 -0.40 -13.95
N GLU A 819 47.91 -1.20 -14.90
CA GLU A 819 47.15 -1.65 -16.06
C GLU A 819 46.10 -2.70 -15.69
N ALA A 820 46.35 -3.58 -14.71
CA ALA A 820 45.36 -4.51 -14.19
C ALA A 820 44.21 -3.78 -13.49
N ALA A 821 44.51 -2.78 -12.66
CA ALA A 821 43.50 -1.93 -12.01
C ALA A 821 42.71 -1.09 -13.04
N SER A 822 43.37 -0.55 -14.07
CA SER A 822 42.71 0.19 -15.15
C SER A 822 41.82 -0.72 -16.01
N ARG A 823 42.27 -1.95 -16.29
CA ARG A 823 41.47 -2.96 -17.01
C ARG A 823 40.25 -3.40 -16.19
N ALA A 824 40.39 -3.60 -14.89
CA ALA A 824 39.29 -3.94 -13.98
C ALA A 824 38.26 -2.80 -13.87
N LYS A 825 38.70 -1.53 -13.73
CA LYS A 825 37.83 -0.34 -13.74
C LYS A 825 37.05 -0.23 -15.05
N SER A 826 37.73 -0.45 -16.19
CA SER A 826 37.09 -0.40 -17.51
C SER A 826 36.08 -1.54 -17.73
N HIS A 827 36.41 -2.75 -17.25
CA HIS A 827 35.52 -3.90 -17.32
C HIS A 827 34.29 -3.75 -16.42
N PHE A 828 34.46 -3.21 -15.20
CA PHE A 828 33.39 -2.93 -14.26
C PHE A 828 32.39 -1.89 -14.81
N VAL A 829 32.88 -0.78 -15.37
CA VAL A 829 32.02 0.26 -15.96
C VAL A 829 31.29 -0.27 -17.21
N ALA A 830 31.95 -1.12 -18.01
CA ALA A 830 31.32 -1.77 -19.16
C ALA A 830 30.23 -2.78 -18.74
N SER A 831 30.47 -3.58 -17.70
CA SER A 831 29.52 -4.55 -17.13
C SER A 831 28.28 -3.86 -16.54
N MET A 832 28.46 -2.81 -15.74
CA MET A 832 27.35 -2.03 -15.15
C MET A 832 26.48 -1.35 -16.23
N SER A 833 27.10 -0.86 -17.31
CA SER A 833 26.34 -0.31 -18.43
C SER A 833 25.40 -1.34 -19.08
N HIS A 834 25.80 -2.60 -19.13
CA HIS A 834 24.98 -3.66 -19.73
C HIS A 834 23.76 -3.97 -18.87
N GLU A 835 23.93 -4.04 -17.55
CA GLU A 835 22.82 -4.34 -16.64
C GLU A 835 21.81 -3.20 -16.53
N LEU A 836 22.26 -1.95 -16.69
CA LEU A 836 21.38 -0.77 -16.66
C LEU A 836 20.65 -0.52 -17.99
N ARG A 837 21.25 -0.90 -19.14
CA ARG A 837 20.64 -0.70 -20.46
C ARG A 837 19.47 -1.64 -20.72
N THR A 838 19.53 -2.88 -20.26
CA THR A 838 18.49 -3.91 -20.50
C THR A 838 17.09 -3.51 -20.01
N PRO A 839 16.88 -3.11 -18.73
CA PRO A 839 15.56 -2.65 -18.29
C PRO A 839 15.14 -1.34 -18.96
N LEU A 840 16.10 -0.45 -19.25
CA LEU A 840 15.83 0.85 -19.85
C LEU A 840 15.36 0.75 -21.31
N ASN A 841 15.92 -0.19 -22.08
CA ASN A 841 15.49 -0.49 -23.45
C ASN A 841 14.05 -1.00 -23.47
N SER A 842 13.64 -1.76 -22.46
CA SER A 842 12.28 -2.28 -22.36
C SER A 842 11.27 -1.16 -22.07
N ILE A 843 11.62 -0.24 -21.17
CA ILE A 843 10.80 0.92 -20.82
C ILE A 843 10.64 1.87 -22.00
N ILE A 844 11.73 2.19 -22.70
CA ILE A 844 11.70 3.09 -23.87
C ILE A 844 10.97 2.42 -25.04
N GLY A 845 11.21 1.12 -25.30
CA GLY A 845 10.55 0.38 -26.36
C GLY A 845 9.02 0.36 -26.19
N TYR A 846 8.51 0.05 -24.99
CA TYR A 846 7.07 0.10 -24.72
C TYR A 846 6.52 1.52 -24.74
N ALA A 847 7.26 2.51 -24.24
CA ALA A 847 6.83 3.91 -24.32
C ALA A 847 6.73 4.40 -25.77
N GLN A 848 7.64 3.97 -26.66
CA GLN A 848 7.57 4.22 -28.09
C GLN A 848 6.37 3.51 -28.74
N ILE A 849 6.15 2.21 -28.46
CA ILE A 849 5.00 1.46 -29.00
C ILE A 849 3.67 2.12 -28.60
N LEU A 850 3.51 2.43 -27.31
CA LEU A 850 2.30 3.08 -26.78
C LEU A 850 2.12 4.51 -27.30
N SER A 851 3.21 5.23 -27.59
CA SER A 851 3.12 6.59 -28.14
C SER A 851 2.56 6.63 -29.57
N HIS A 852 2.67 5.51 -30.30
CA HIS A 852 2.16 5.34 -31.66
C HIS A 852 0.78 4.68 -31.70
N ASP A 853 0.18 4.32 -30.55
CA ASP A 853 -1.19 3.84 -30.48
C ASP A 853 -2.18 4.94 -30.88
N ARG A 854 -3.07 4.61 -31.82
CA ARG A 854 -4.11 5.53 -32.31
C ARG A 854 -5.19 5.81 -31.27
N ALA A 855 -5.39 4.92 -30.30
CA ALA A 855 -6.33 5.07 -29.19
C ALA A 855 -5.76 5.86 -28.00
N ALA A 856 -4.45 6.15 -27.98
CA ALA A 856 -3.84 6.89 -26.88
C ALA A 856 -4.30 8.36 -26.87
N THR A 857 -4.87 8.78 -25.74
CA THR A 857 -5.33 10.14 -25.51
C THR A 857 -4.16 11.15 -25.56
N PRO A 858 -4.40 12.44 -25.85
CA PRO A 858 -3.35 13.47 -25.83
C PRO A 858 -2.56 13.51 -24.52
N PHE A 859 -3.25 13.29 -23.40
CA PHE A 859 -2.66 13.25 -22.07
C PHE A 859 -1.75 12.02 -21.85
N GLN A 860 -2.13 10.86 -22.38
CA GLN A 860 -1.27 9.68 -22.35
C GLN A 860 -0.03 9.86 -23.24
N LYS A 861 -0.18 10.50 -24.41
CA LYS A 861 0.94 10.81 -25.31
C LYS A 861 1.94 11.78 -24.68
N GLU A 862 1.48 12.78 -23.94
CA GLU A 862 2.34 13.71 -23.19
C GLU A 862 3.14 12.98 -22.09
N ARG A 863 2.49 12.09 -21.32
CA ARG A 863 3.18 11.28 -20.30
C ARG A 863 4.18 10.30 -20.90
N LEU A 864 3.84 9.67 -22.02
CA LEU A 864 4.76 8.80 -22.76
C LEU A 864 5.95 9.57 -23.34
N ALA A 865 5.74 10.83 -23.77
CA ALA A 865 6.84 11.71 -24.18
C ALA A 865 7.77 12.04 -23.01
N ILE A 866 7.24 12.25 -21.80
CA ILE A 866 8.05 12.46 -20.59
C ILE A 866 8.86 11.22 -20.22
N VAL A 867 8.26 10.02 -20.29
CA VAL A 867 8.95 8.74 -20.05
C VAL A 867 10.08 8.54 -21.07
N ASN A 868 9.82 8.78 -22.36
CA ASN A 868 10.84 8.72 -23.41
C ASN A 868 11.96 9.75 -23.19
N ALA A 869 11.63 10.99 -22.84
CA ALA A 869 12.61 12.04 -22.59
C ALA A 869 13.51 11.72 -21.37
N SER A 870 12.92 11.14 -20.32
CA SER A 870 13.63 10.74 -19.11
C SER A 870 14.53 9.54 -19.35
N GLY A 871 14.04 8.53 -20.08
CA GLY A 871 14.84 7.37 -20.49
C GLY A 871 16.01 7.76 -21.39
N ALA A 872 15.77 8.63 -22.37
CA ALA A 872 16.82 9.16 -23.26
C ALA A 872 17.85 10.02 -22.51
N HIS A 873 17.44 10.75 -21.46
CA HIS A 873 18.36 11.49 -20.60
C HIS A 873 19.27 10.56 -19.78
N LEU A 874 18.70 9.51 -19.18
CA LEU A 874 19.46 8.52 -18.42
C LEU A 874 20.46 7.76 -19.31
N LEU A 875 20.03 7.38 -20.53
CA LEU A 875 20.92 6.78 -21.52
C LEU A 875 22.09 7.69 -21.88
N ARG A 876 21.85 9.00 -22.07
CA ARG A 876 22.92 9.97 -22.32
C ARG A 876 23.91 10.03 -21.16
N LEU A 877 23.44 10.09 -19.92
CA LEU A 877 24.33 10.11 -18.74
C LEU A 877 25.20 8.85 -18.64
N ILE A 878 24.61 7.68 -18.88
CA ILE A 878 25.34 6.41 -18.92
C ILE A 878 26.39 6.43 -20.05
N ASN A 879 26.01 6.91 -21.24
CA ASN A 879 26.91 7.02 -22.38
C ASN A 879 28.05 8.03 -22.13
N ASP A 880 27.78 9.15 -21.47
CA ASP A 880 28.80 10.15 -21.13
C ASP A 880 29.85 9.60 -20.15
N VAL A 881 29.41 8.82 -19.15
CA VAL A 881 30.32 8.14 -18.21
C VAL A 881 31.19 7.10 -18.94
N LEU A 882 30.63 6.39 -19.91
CA LEU A 882 31.35 5.41 -20.72
C LEU A 882 32.32 6.06 -21.70
N ASP A 883 31.90 7.12 -22.38
CA ASP A 883 32.77 7.89 -23.27
C ASP A 883 33.94 8.48 -22.48
N PHE A 884 33.70 8.98 -21.25
CA PHE A 884 34.77 9.41 -20.35
C PHE A 884 35.74 8.28 -19.99
N ALA A 885 35.24 7.10 -19.62
CA ALA A 885 36.08 5.94 -19.32
C ALA A 885 36.91 5.46 -20.53
N ARG A 886 36.35 5.53 -21.75
CA ARG A 886 37.06 5.21 -23.00
C ARG A 886 38.14 6.23 -23.34
N ILE A 887 37.84 7.51 -23.11
CA ILE A 887 38.76 8.64 -23.29
C ILE A 887 39.96 8.52 -22.33
N GLU A 888 39.71 8.23 -21.05
CA GLU A 888 40.75 8.06 -20.02
C GLU A 888 41.65 6.86 -20.35
N ALA A 889 41.08 5.79 -20.90
CA ALA A 889 41.80 4.59 -21.35
C ALA A 889 42.49 4.74 -22.72
N GLY A 890 42.34 5.87 -23.42
CA GLY A 890 42.95 6.11 -24.74
C GLY A 890 42.36 5.26 -25.88
N ARG A 891 41.13 4.73 -25.72
CA ARG A 891 40.50 3.76 -26.65
C ARG A 891 39.39 4.38 -27.53
N VAL A 892 39.53 5.65 -27.91
CA VAL A 892 38.55 6.32 -28.79
C VAL A 892 39.08 6.35 -30.22
N ASP A 893 38.44 5.59 -31.09
CA ASP A 893 38.73 5.61 -32.54
C ASP A 893 37.96 6.77 -33.19
N LEU A 894 38.67 7.70 -33.82
CA LEU A 894 38.05 8.69 -34.71
C LEU A 894 37.72 8.04 -36.05
N ARG A 895 36.55 8.37 -36.61
CA ARG A 895 36.13 7.90 -37.93
C ARG A 895 36.06 9.07 -38.90
N PRO A 896 37.21 9.52 -39.43
CA PRO A 896 37.22 10.59 -40.42
C PRO A 896 36.49 10.12 -41.70
N ALA A 897 35.42 10.80 -42.05
CA ALA A 897 34.65 10.56 -43.27
C ALA A 897 34.27 11.91 -43.92
N ALA A 898 33.99 11.90 -45.22
CA ALA A 898 33.46 13.08 -45.91
C ALA A 898 32.01 13.35 -45.46
N PHE A 899 31.71 14.56 -44.98
CA PHE A 899 30.36 14.97 -44.60
C PHE A 899 30.09 16.42 -44.98
N ASP A 900 28.80 16.76 -45.12
CA ASP A 900 28.39 18.14 -45.40
C ASP A 900 28.36 18.97 -44.09
N LEU A 901 29.29 19.91 -43.96
CA LEU A 901 29.41 20.73 -42.76
C LEU A 901 28.28 21.75 -42.64
N VAL A 902 27.81 22.30 -43.77
CA VAL A 902 26.73 23.28 -43.80
C VAL A 902 25.42 22.61 -43.40
N ALA A 903 25.16 21.40 -43.90
CA ALA A 903 24.02 20.59 -43.51
C ALA A 903 24.07 20.25 -42.02
N LEU A 904 25.22 19.80 -41.50
CA LEU A 904 25.38 19.48 -40.08
C LEU A 904 25.10 20.69 -39.17
N VAL A 905 25.66 21.86 -39.51
CA VAL A 905 25.40 23.09 -38.75
C VAL A 905 23.95 23.53 -38.90
N GLY A 906 23.32 23.31 -40.06
CA GLY A 906 21.89 23.56 -40.29
C GLY A 906 20.98 22.69 -39.42
N GLU A 907 21.29 21.40 -39.29
CA GLU A 907 20.57 20.45 -38.43
C GLU A 907 20.68 20.84 -36.95
N ILE A 908 21.90 21.12 -36.48
CA ILE A 908 22.14 21.55 -35.10
C ILE A 908 21.44 22.89 -34.84
N SER A 909 21.52 23.84 -35.78
CA SER A 909 20.87 25.15 -35.66
C SER A 909 19.36 25.04 -35.57
N SER A 910 18.74 24.14 -36.34
CA SER A 910 17.30 23.88 -36.27
C SER A 910 16.89 23.32 -34.91
N ALA A 911 17.65 22.35 -34.38
CA ALA A 911 17.38 21.78 -33.06
C ALA A 911 17.55 22.80 -31.93
N VAL A 912 18.61 23.62 -31.96
CA VAL A 912 18.88 24.62 -30.92
C VAL A 912 17.92 25.80 -30.99
N ARG A 913 17.45 26.17 -32.20
CA ARG A 913 16.43 27.22 -32.38
C ARG A 913 15.14 26.90 -31.61
N VAL A 914 14.65 25.67 -31.71
CA VAL A 914 13.44 25.23 -30.98
C VAL A 914 13.64 25.36 -29.47
N LEU A 915 14.80 24.95 -28.95
CA LEU A 915 15.12 25.06 -27.53
C LEU A 915 15.23 26.53 -27.05
N ALA A 916 15.84 27.39 -27.88
CA ALA A 916 15.98 28.81 -27.61
C ALA A 916 14.62 29.54 -27.64
N GLU A 917 13.77 29.25 -28.61
CA GLU A 917 12.41 29.79 -28.72
C GLU A 917 11.53 29.41 -27.53
N HIS A 918 11.62 28.15 -27.07
CA HIS A 918 10.89 27.69 -25.88
C HIS A 918 11.30 28.45 -24.62
N LYS A 919 12.56 28.91 -24.54
CA LYS A 919 13.07 29.79 -23.48
C LYS A 919 13.00 31.29 -23.79
N LYS A 920 12.42 31.68 -24.93
CA LYS A 920 12.35 33.07 -25.42
C LYS A 920 13.72 33.77 -25.55
N LEU A 921 14.76 33.02 -25.94
CA LEU A 921 16.11 33.53 -26.20
C LEU A 921 16.29 33.86 -27.68
N GLY A 922 17.06 34.91 -27.99
CA GLY A 922 17.51 35.18 -29.35
C GLY A 922 18.52 34.12 -29.82
N TRP A 923 18.38 33.67 -31.07
CA TRP A 923 19.27 32.66 -31.67
C TRP A 923 19.82 33.15 -33.01
N SER A 924 21.13 33.01 -33.23
CA SER A 924 21.75 33.25 -34.53
C SER A 924 22.86 32.23 -34.79
N ALA A 925 22.84 31.62 -35.97
CA ALA A 925 23.94 30.80 -36.47
C ALA A 925 24.28 31.24 -37.89
N ALA A 926 25.56 31.48 -38.16
CA ALA A 926 26.03 31.87 -39.48
C ALA A 926 27.25 31.05 -39.88
N VAL A 927 27.17 30.47 -41.08
CA VAL A 927 28.32 29.92 -41.80
C VAL A 927 28.63 30.90 -42.94
N PRO A 928 29.81 31.53 -42.98
CA PRO A 928 30.17 32.49 -44.02
C PRO A 928 30.13 31.87 -45.43
N ALA A 929 29.75 32.68 -46.43
CA ALA A 929 29.81 32.28 -47.84
C ALA A 929 31.26 31.98 -48.26
N GLY A 930 31.50 30.81 -48.86
CA GLY A 930 32.84 30.34 -49.25
C GLY A 930 33.39 29.16 -48.43
N PHE A 931 32.59 28.57 -47.53
CA PHE A 931 32.94 27.30 -46.88
C PHE A 931 32.83 26.12 -47.87
N PRO A 932 33.77 25.16 -47.87
CA PRO A 932 33.58 23.91 -48.61
C PRO A 932 32.39 23.18 -48.01
N ALA A 933 31.39 22.84 -48.86
CA ALA A 933 30.21 22.13 -48.41
C ALA A 933 30.60 20.81 -47.73
N ARG A 934 31.61 20.11 -48.29
CA ARG A 934 32.08 18.82 -47.79
C ARG A 934 33.48 18.87 -47.20
N VAL A 935 33.62 18.35 -45.99
CA VAL A 935 34.89 18.23 -45.27
C VAL A 935 35.09 16.81 -44.78
N VAL A 936 36.35 16.40 -44.58
CA VAL A 936 36.70 15.12 -43.98
C VAL A 936 36.92 15.32 -42.48
N GLY A 937 36.18 14.57 -41.67
CA GLY A 937 36.29 14.57 -40.21
C GLY A 937 35.26 13.64 -39.58
N ASP A 938 35.21 13.59 -38.26
CA ASP A 938 34.21 12.78 -37.55
C ASP A 938 32.99 13.64 -37.21
N ALA A 939 31.97 13.61 -38.07
CA ALA A 939 30.76 14.40 -37.92
C ALA A 939 30.02 14.13 -36.59
N ALA A 940 30.05 12.88 -36.10
CA ALA A 940 29.36 12.49 -34.88
C ALA A 940 30.06 13.09 -33.65
N ARG A 941 31.39 13.02 -33.58
CA ARG A 941 32.16 13.65 -32.48
C ARG A 941 32.10 15.16 -32.55
N LEU A 942 32.10 15.76 -33.74
CA LEU A 942 31.91 17.20 -33.92
C LEU A 942 30.53 17.67 -33.42
N ARG A 943 29.46 16.93 -33.77
CA ARG A 943 28.11 17.19 -33.26
C ARG A 943 28.04 17.09 -31.74
N GLN A 944 28.67 16.08 -31.15
CA GLN A 944 28.72 15.89 -29.70
C GLN A 944 29.37 17.08 -28.97
N VAL A 945 30.46 17.62 -29.49
CA VAL A 945 31.10 18.83 -28.93
C VAL A 945 30.16 20.04 -29.02
N LEU A 946 29.51 20.23 -30.17
CA LEU A 946 28.61 21.36 -30.40
C LEU A 946 27.33 21.29 -29.54
N ASP A 947 26.69 20.11 -29.45
CA ASP A 947 25.50 19.88 -28.63
C ASP A 947 25.79 20.19 -27.14
N ASN A 948 26.98 19.82 -26.65
CA ASN A 948 27.39 20.10 -25.27
C ASN A 948 27.59 21.60 -25.01
N LEU A 949 28.27 22.31 -25.92
CA LEU A 949 28.52 23.75 -25.75
C LEU A 949 27.23 24.58 -25.91
N LEU A 950 26.44 24.30 -26.96
CA LEU A 950 25.19 25.00 -27.24
C LEU A 950 24.10 24.68 -26.22
N GLY A 951 24.02 23.42 -25.77
CA GLY A 951 23.13 23.01 -24.70
C GLY A 951 23.42 23.76 -23.40
N ASN A 952 24.69 23.90 -23.02
CA ASN A 952 25.08 24.70 -21.86
C ASN A 952 24.73 26.19 -22.04
N ALA A 953 25.01 26.77 -23.21
CA ALA A 953 24.68 28.17 -23.50
C ALA A 953 23.18 28.48 -23.35
N VAL A 954 22.29 27.65 -23.89
CA VAL A 954 20.83 27.79 -23.75
C VAL A 954 20.36 27.49 -22.32
N LYS A 955 21.00 26.53 -21.65
CA LYS A 955 20.67 26.13 -20.29
C LYS A 955 20.92 27.25 -19.28
N PHE A 956 22.08 27.92 -19.35
CA PHE A 956 22.50 28.92 -18.36
C PHE A 956 22.11 30.35 -18.72
N THR A 957 21.66 30.62 -19.94
CA THR A 957 21.10 31.92 -20.33
C THR A 957 19.61 31.98 -19.97
N ALA A 958 19.25 32.83 -19.01
CA ALA A 958 17.86 33.02 -18.60
C ALA A 958 17.10 34.01 -19.52
N SER A 959 17.79 35.06 -19.98
CA SER A 959 17.30 36.01 -20.98
C SER A 959 18.47 36.53 -21.81
N GLY A 960 18.22 36.89 -23.07
CA GLY A 960 19.26 37.39 -23.99
C GLY A 960 19.41 36.52 -25.25
N ARG A 961 20.64 36.31 -25.74
CA ARG A 961 20.90 35.62 -27.02
C ARG A 961 22.03 34.59 -26.93
N VAL A 962 21.92 33.54 -27.74
CA VAL A 962 22.97 32.56 -27.99
C VAL A 962 23.33 32.58 -29.47
N GLU A 963 24.62 32.55 -29.77
CA GLU A 963 25.17 32.70 -31.11
C GLU A 963 26.21 31.61 -31.41
N LEU A 964 26.10 30.99 -32.60
CA LEU A 964 27.12 30.10 -33.17
C LEU A 964 27.78 30.79 -34.38
N VAL A 965 29.09 31.00 -34.31
CA VAL A 965 29.90 31.55 -35.40
C VAL A 965 30.90 30.51 -35.85
N VAL A 966 30.89 30.19 -37.15
CA VAL A 966 31.85 29.26 -37.76
C VAL A 966 32.81 30.06 -38.64
N THR A 967 34.11 29.89 -38.46
CA THR A 967 35.13 30.56 -39.28
C THR A 967 36.16 29.54 -39.77
N ARG A 968 36.81 29.82 -40.90
CA ARG A 968 37.85 28.96 -41.49
C ARG A 968 39.11 29.77 -41.72
N SER A 969 40.25 29.17 -41.40
CA SER A 969 41.58 29.68 -41.75
C SER A 969 42.43 28.52 -42.25
N GLY A 970 42.60 28.41 -43.57
CA GLY A 970 43.26 27.28 -44.22
C GLY A 970 42.51 25.95 -43.99
N PRO A 971 43.18 24.85 -43.59
CA PRO A 971 42.52 23.57 -43.30
C PRO A 971 41.85 23.52 -41.92
N LYS A 972 41.97 24.58 -41.10
CA LYS A 972 41.41 24.64 -39.75
C LYS A 972 40.10 25.39 -39.73
N THR A 973 39.11 24.81 -39.04
CA THR A 973 37.79 25.38 -38.83
C THR A 973 37.60 25.67 -37.34
N THR A 974 37.18 26.89 -37.02
CA THR A 974 36.92 27.35 -35.65
C THR A 974 35.41 27.53 -35.44
N PHE A 975 34.88 26.92 -34.38
CA PHE A 975 33.50 27.04 -33.96
C PHE A 975 33.45 27.84 -32.65
N LEU A 976 32.78 29.00 -32.66
CA LEU A 976 32.61 29.88 -31.51
C LEU A 976 31.14 29.86 -31.07
N VAL A 977 30.90 29.46 -29.83
CA VAL A 977 29.61 29.57 -29.14
C VAL A 977 29.68 30.73 -28.17
N ARG A 978 28.77 31.70 -28.32
CA ARG A 978 28.66 32.88 -27.46
C ARG A 978 27.29 32.95 -26.83
N ASP A 979 27.24 33.20 -25.52
CA ASP A 979 26.02 33.47 -24.77
C ASP A 979 26.07 34.84 -24.08
N THR A 980 24.91 35.30 -23.63
CA THR A 980 24.75 36.52 -22.80
C THR A 980 24.28 36.19 -21.39
N GLY A 981 24.58 34.99 -20.90
CA GLY A 981 24.21 34.51 -19.58
C GLY A 981 25.02 35.17 -18.45
N PRO A 982 25.01 34.61 -17.23
CA PRO A 982 25.63 35.22 -16.06
C PRO A 982 27.17 35.34 -16.13
N GLY A 983 27.81 34.70 -17.11
CA GLY A 983 29.26 34.53 -17.15
C GLY A 983 29.78 33.56 -16.09
N ILE A 984 31.09 33.34 -16.08
CA ILE A 984 31.78 32.39 -15.19
C ILE A 984 32.75 33.16 -14.30
N ALA A 985 32.60 32.98 -12.98
CA ALA A 985 33.44 33.65 -11.99
C ALA A 985 34.89 33.18 -12.08
N LYS A 986 35.84 34.08 -11.85
CA LYS A 986 37.29 33.79 -11.95
C LYS A 986 37.75 32.64 -11.04
N ALA A 987 37.07 32.42 -9.92
CA ALA A 987 37.35 31.32 -9.00
C ALA A 987 36.96 29.93 -9.56
N ASP A 988 36.03 29.87 -10.51
CA ASP A 988 35.53 28.63 -11.10
C ASP A 988 36.28 28.22 -12.38
N GLU A 989 37.08 29.12 -12.97
CA GLU A 989 37.88 28.86 -14.18
C GLU A 989 38.76 27.60 -14.12
N PRO A 990 39.48 27.31 -13.00
CA PRO A 990 40.34 26.11 -12.92
C PRO A 990 39.56 24.78 -12.95
N ARG A 991 38.23 24.84 -12.79
CA ARG A 991 37.34 23.68 -12.61
C ARG A 991 36.54 23.34 -13.86
N LEU A 992 36.36 24.28 -14.79
CA LEU A 992 35.47 24.19 -15.97
C LEU A 992 35.70 22.99 -16.92
N PHE A 993 36.85 22.33 -16.84
CA PHE A 993 37.20 21.18 -17.68
C PHE A 993 37.68 19.98 -16.87
N LYS A 994 37.50 20.00 -15.55
CA LYS A 994 37.75 18.86 -14.69
C LYS A 994 36.50 17.98 -14.65
N ALA A 995 36.69 16.67 -14.74
CA ALA A 995 35.59 15.71 -14.69
C ALA A 995 34.90 15.76 -13.32
N PHE A 996 33.56 15.66 -13.32
CA PHE A 996 32.70 15.67 -12.12
C PHE A 996 32.72 16.98 -11.31
N GLU A 997 33.36 18.04 -11.81
CA GLU A 997 33.35 19.34 -11.16
C GLU A 997 32.38 20.30 -11.86
N GLN A 998 31.61 21.06 -11.07
CA GLN A 998 30.70 22.09 -11.55
C GLN A 998 31.14 23.46 -11.03
N ALA A 999 30.97 24.49 -11.85
CA ALA A 999 31.19 25.89 -11.47
C ALA A 999 30.00 26.41 -10.64
N GLY A 1000 30.27 27.00 -9.46
CA GLY A 1000 29.28 27.65 -8.59
C GLY A 1000 28.55 26.71 -7.59
N SER A 1001 28.98 26.68 -6.33
CA SER A 1001 28.36 25.91 -5.23
C SER A 1001 27.03 26.48 -4.69
N ASN A 1002 26.49 27.56 -5.25
CA ASN A 1002 25.33 28.30 -4.72
C ASN A 1002 24.10 28.36 -5.66
N ARG A 1003 23.96 27.44 -6.64
CA ARG A 1003 22.73 27.34 -7.44
C ARG A 1003 22.27 25.87 -7.55
N PRO A 1004 21.48 25.37 -6.58
CA PRO A 1004 21.03 23.97 -6.52
C PRO A 1004 20.09 23.52 -7.65
N ASP A 1005 19.51 24.45 -8.41
CA ASP A 1005 18.32 24.18 -9.22
C ASP A 1005 18.59 23.70 -10.65
N VAL A 1006 19.85 23.40 -11.03
CA VAL A 1006 20.20 23.09 -12.43
C VAL A 1006 20.96 21.77 -12.54
N PRO A 1007 20.28 20.63 -12.81
CA PRO A 1007 20.90 19.30 -12.82
C PRO A 1007 21.91 19.12 -13.97
N GLY A 1008 23.05 18.49 -13.70
CA GLY A 1008 24.07 18.10 -14.68
C GLY A 1008 25.13 17.18 -14.05
N ALA A 1009 25.86 16.38 -14.83
CA ALA A 1009 26.89 15.47 -14.30
C ALA A 1009 28.30 16.06 -14.23
N GLY A 1010 28.51 17.27 -14.76
CA GLY A 1010 29.85 17.91 -14.80
C GLY A 1010 30.85 17.27 -15.78
N LEU A 1011 30.40 16.41 -16.70
CA LEU A 1011 31.27 15.66 -17.62
C LEU A 1011 31.42 16.29 -19.02
N GLY A 1012 30.39 17.00 -19.51
CA GLY A 1012 30.31 17.40 -20.92
C GLY A 1012 31.46 18.29 -21.42
N LEU A 1013 31.94 19.24 -20.61
CA LEU A 1013 33.06 20.12 -21.00
C LEU A 1013 34.41 19.38 -21.00
N ALA A 1014 34.64 18.49 -20.03
CA ALA A 1014 35.84 17.65 -19.97
C ALA A 1014 35.93 16.69 -21.16
N ILE A 1015 34.80 16.06 -21.53
CA ILE A 1015 34.70 15.21 -22.73
C ILE A 1015 34.95 16.03 -24.00
N SER A 1016 34.34 17.22 -24.10
CA SER A 1016 34.49 18.10 -25.27
C SER A 1016 35.95 18.50 -25.50
N ARG A 1017 36.70 18.83 -24.44
CA ARG A 1017 38.14 19.12 -24.54
C ARG A 1017 38.92 17.96 -25.11
N ARG A 1018 38.71 16.74 -24.59
CA ARG A 1018 39.49 15.60 -25.08
C ARG A 1018 39.11 15.19 -26.50
N LEU A 1019 37.84 15.25 -26.89
CA LEU A 1019 37.43 14.96 -28.26
C LEU A 1019 38.06 15.95 -29.24
N VAL A 1020 38.11 17.24 -28.88
CA VAL A 1020 38.79 18.26 -29.69
C VAL A 1020 40.30 17.99 -29.79
N GLU A 1021 40.96 17.63 -28.68
CA GLU A 1021 42.38 17.24 -28.69
C GLU A 1021 42.65 16.02 -29.58
N LEU A 1022 41.81 14.98 -29.49
CA LEU A 1022 41.90 13.79 -30.32
C LEU A 1022 41.73 14.12 -31.81
N MET A 1023 40.82 15.05 -32.14
CA MET A 1023 40.64 15.55 -33.50
C MET A 1023 41.78 16.45 -33.98
N GLY A 1024 42.85 16.63 -33.18
CA GLY A 1024 44.00 17.47 -33.53
C GLY A 1024 43.75 18.97 -33.35
N GLY A 1025 42.81 19.32 -32.48
CA GLY A 1025 42.36 20.69 -32.22
C GLY A 1025 42.62 21.20 -30.81
N THR A 1026 42.21 22.44 -30.55
CA THR A 1026 42.24 23.07 -29.22
C THR A 1026 40.90 23.70 -28.87
N ILE A 1027 40.50 23.66 -27.60
CA ILE A 1027 39.31 24.34 -27.06
C ILE A 1027 39.71 25.38 -26.02
N GLU A 1028 39.13 26.57 -26.12
CA GLU A 1028 39.42 27.73 -25.29
C GLU A 1028 38.11 28.39 -24.85
N PHE A 1029 38.20 29.24 -23.83
CA PHE A 1029 37.05 29.99 -23.35
C PHE A 1029 37.47 31.38 -22.86
N ALA A 1030 36.51 32.30 -22.87
CA ALA A 1030 36.61 33.62 -22.24
C ALA A 1030 35.24 33.97 -21.66
N SER A 1031 35.21 34.46 -20.43
CA SER A 1031 33.96 34.83 -19.77
C SER A 1031 34.14 36.11 -18.96
N GLN A 1032 33.06 36.86 -18.77
CA GLN A 1032 33.01 38.04 -17.90
C GLN A 1032 31.78 37.91 -17.01
N THR A 1033 31.93 38.13 -15.70
CA THR A 1033 30.82 38.09 -14.74
C THR A 1033 30.55 39.49 -14.19
N PRO A 1034 29.34 40.08 -14.42
CA PRO A 1034 28.30 39.65 -15.36
C PRO A 1034 28.65 40.02 -16.81
N GLY A 1035 28.23 39.22 -17.81
CA GLY A 1035 28.56 39.52 -19.22
C GLY A 1035 28.53 38.38 -20.25
N GLY A 1036 28.16 37.14 -19.86
CA GLY A 1036 28.09 35.98 -20.76
C GLY A 1036 29.43 35.27 -20.99
N SER A 1037 29.40 34.13 -21.67
CA SER A 1037 30.59 33.33 -21.96
C SER A 1037 30.80 33.11 -23.46
N LYS A 1038 32.06 32.93 -23.83
CA LYS A 1038 32.50 32.54 -25.16
C LYS A 1038 33.31 31.26 -25.03
N PHE A 1039 32.87 30.20 -25.69
CA PHE A 1039 33.62 28.95 -25.83
C PHE A 1039 33.92 28.77 -27.31
N TRP A 1040 35.18 28.51 -27.67
CA TRP A 1040 35.52 28.19 -29.05
C TRP A 1040 36.49 27.03 -29.13
N PHE A 1041 36.39 26.27 -30.22
CA PHE A 1041 37.36 25.24 -30.52
C PHE A 1041 37.74 25.27 -31.99
N THR A 1042 38.97 24.84 -32.27
CA THR A 1042 39.54 24.81 -33.63
C THR A 1042 39.97 23.39 -33.97
N VAL A 1043 39.48 22.84 -35.09
CA VAL A 1043 39.81 21.48 -35.56
C VAL A 1043 40.21 21.48 -37.05
N PRO A 1044 41.14 20.62 -37.48
CA PRO A 1044 41.45 20.43 -38.90
C PRO A 1044 40.29 19.70 -39.61
N LEU A 1045 39.69 20.35 -40.60
CA LEU A 1045 38.62 19.80 -41.45
C LEU A 1045 38.98 20.05 -42.92
N PRO A 1046 39.87 19.22 -43.51
CA PRO A 1046 40.24 19.34 -44.92
C PRO A 1046 39.03 19.12 -45.82
N GLU A 1047 39.04 19.72 -47.00
CA GLU A 1047 37.96 19.59 -48.00
C GLU A 1047 37.93 18.19 -48.61
N ALA A 1048 36.73 17.62 -48.78
CA ALA A 1048 36.55 16.28 -49.32
C ALA A 1048 36.31 16.31 -50.85
N ALA A 1049 36.96 15.42 -51.60
CA ALA A 1049 36.70 15.24 -53.03
C ALA A 1049 35.29 14.66 -53.27
N ALA A 1050 34.61 15.13 -54.32
CA ALA A 1050 33.14 15.11 -54.44
C ALA A 1050 32.47 13.75 -54.74
N ALA A 1051 33.17 12.62 -54.76
CA ALA A 1051 32.56 11.33 -55.13
C ALA A 1051 32.33 10.42 -53.92
N ASP A 1052 31.08 9.95 -53.79
CA ASP A 1052 30.56 8.89 -52.90
C ASP A 1052 30.18 9.26 -51.45
N ALA A 1053 28.91 9.67 -51.25
CA ALA A 1053 28.12 9.29 -50.08
C ALA A 1053 26.59 9.52 -50.29
N PRO A 1054 25.70 8.73 -49.63
CA PRO A 1054 24.26 8.69 -49.89
C PRO A 1054 23.49 9.85 -49.22
N VAL A 1055 22.35 10.20 -49.82
CA VAL A 1055 21.41 11.23 -49.34
C VAL A 1055 20.60 10.69 -48.15
N VAL A 1056 20.66 11.37 -47.00
CA VAL A 1056 19.80 11.08 -45.84
C VAL A 1056 18.43 11.71 -46.08
N SER A 1057 17.40 10.91 -46.34
CA SER A 1057 16.00 11.36 -46.37
C SER A 1057 15.33 11.17 -45.01
N ALA A 1058 14.54 12.15 -44.56
CA ALA A 1058 13.74 12.08 -43.33
C ALA A 1058 12.86 10.81 -43.30
N TRP A 1059 13.00 10.02 -42.23
CA TRP A 1059 12.30 8.75 -42.06
C TRP A 1059 10.84 8.95 -41.65
N VAL A 1060 9.93 8.21 -42.30
CA VAL A 1060 8.49 8.14 -41.98
C VAL A 1060 8.16 6.66 -41.71
N PRO A 1061 7.45 6.32 -40.61
CA PRO A 1061 7.19 4.92 -40.27
C PRO A 1061 6.40 4.17 -41.35
N PRO A 1062 6.82 2.97 -41.76
CA PRO A 1062 6.12 2.18 -42.77
C PRO A 1062 4.84 1.53 -42.19
N ALA A 1063 3.82 1.33 -43.03
CA ALA A 1063 2.57 0.66 -42.65
C ALA A 1063 2.57 -0.86 -42.95
N GLY A 1064 3.59 -1.34 -43.68
CA GLY A 1064 3.80 -2.72 -44.13
C GLY A 1064 4.83 -2.74 -45.25
N TYR A 1065 5.01 -3.87 -45.94
CA TYR A 1065 5.90 -3.99 -47.11
C TYR A 1065 5.21 -4.69 -48.29
N ARG A 1066 5.68 -4.44 -49.52
CA ARG A 1066 5.24 -5.17 -50.72
C ARG A 1066 6.10 -6.42 -50.92
N GLY A 1067 5.46 -7.55 -51.20
CA GLY A 1067 6.14 -8.81 -51.50
C GLY A 1067 5.51 -10.01 -50.78
N PRO A 1068 6.08 -11.22 -50.97
CA PRO A 1068 5.64 -12.42 -50.24
C PRO A 1068 5.96 -12.30 -48.75
N MET A 1069 5.17 -12.95 -47.91
CA MET A 1069 5.35 -12.95 -46.45
C MET A 1069 6.73 -13.49 -46.09
N ARG A 1070 7.48 -12.73 -45.29
CA ARG A 1070 8.83 -13.08 -44.82
C ARG A 1070 8.78 -13.56 -43.37
N ARG A 1071 9.54 -14.63 -43.09
CA ARG A 1071 9.67 -15.28 -41.79
C ARG A 1071 10.92 -14.78 -41.08
N VAL A 1072 10.75 -14.17 -39.91
CA VAL A 1072 11.83 -13.62 -39.09
C VAL A 1072 11.94 -14.42 -37.79
N LEU A 1073 13.11 -15.00 -37.54
CA LEU A 1073 13.42 -15.67 -36.27
C LEU A 1073 14.09 -14.70 -35.31
N VAL A 1074 13.59 -14.56 -34.09
CA VAL A 1074 14.18 -13.75 -33.03
C VAL A 1074 14.79 -14.67 -31.98
N VAL A 1075 16.11 -14.59 -31.80
CA VAL A 1075 16.89 -15.41 -30.86
C VAL A 1075 17.50 -14.52 -29.79
N ASP A 1076 16.99 -14.60 -28.56
CA ASP A 1076 17.43 -13.79 -27.42
C ASP A 1076 17.04 -14.54 -26.13
N ASP A 1077 17.88 -14.57 -25.11
CA ASP A 1077 17.58 -15.26 -23.84
C ASP A 1077 16.58 -14.48 -22.98
N ILE A 1078 16.45 -13.17 -23.20
CA ILE A 1078 15.54 -12.30 -22.46
C ILE A 1078 14.18 -12.23 -23.16
N ALA A 1079 13.14 -12.74 -22.50
CA ALA A 1079 11.78 -12.81 -23.04
C ALA A 1079 11.21 -11.43 -23.43
N GLN A 1080 11.55 -10.38 -22.70
CA GLN A 1080 11.13 -9.01 -22.96
C GLN A 1080 11.71 -8.48 -24.28
N ASN A 1081 12.97 -8.78 -24.59
CA ASN A 1081 13.60 -8.37 -25.86
C ASN A 1081 12.93 -9.05 -27.05
N ARG A 1082 12.59 -10.34 -26.92
CA ARG A 1082 11.86 -11.08 -27.95
C ARG A 1082 10.47 -10.50 -28.19
N ALA A 1083 9.74 -10.20 -27.11
CA ALA A 1083 8.42 -9.60 -27.17
C ALA A 1083 8.44 -8.25 -27.90
N ILE A 1084 9.39 -7.36 -27.61
CA ILE A 1084 9.50 -6.05 -28.28
C ILE A 1084 9.74 -6.21 -29.78
N LEU A 1085 10.65 -7.08 -30.19
CA LEU A 1085 10.94 -7.32 -31.61
C LEU A 1085 9.74 -7.93 -32.34
N ARG A 1086 9.02 -8.85 -31.71
CA ARG A 1086 7.76 -9.40 -32.24
C ARG A 1086 6.69 -8.32 -32.38
N ASP A 1087 6.52 -7.47 -31.37
CA ASP A 1087 5.49 -6.44 -31.34
C ASP A 1087 5.79 -5.31 -32.34
N VAL A 1088 7.06 -5.09 -32.70
CA VAL A 1088 7.49 -4.17 -33.78
C VAL A 1088 7.30 -4.77 -35.18
N LEU A 1089 7.61 -6.06 -35.37
CA LEU A 1089 7.65 -6.69 -36.69
C LEU A 1089 6.30 -7.28 -37.14
N THR A 1090 5.54 -7.91 -36.23
CA THR A 1090 4.25 -8.54 -36.56
C THR A 1090 3.25 -7.57 -37.23
N PRO A 1091 3.07 -6.32 -36.75
CA PRO A 1091 2.13 -5.37 -37.38
C PRO A 1091 2.50 -4.98 -38.82
N LEU A 1092 3.75 -5.15 -39.22
CA LEU A 1092 4.23 -4.84 -40.57
C LEU A 1092 4.04 -6.01 -41.56
N GLY A 1093 3.49 -7.14 -41.11
CA GLY A 1093 3.22 -8.33 -41.93
C GLY A 1093 4.35 -9.36 -41.98
N PHE A 1094 5.26 -9.38 -41.00
CA PHE A 1094 6.24 -10.45 -40.83
C PHE A 1094 5.66 -11.60 -40.00
N GLU A 1095 6.01 -12.84 -40.35
CA GLU A 1095 5.76 -13.99 -39.48
C GLU A 1095 6.97 -14.16 -38.54
N VAL A 1096 6.76 -13.93 -37.24
CA VAL A 1096 7.83 -13.91 -36.25
C VAL A 1096 7.83 -15.20 -35.43
N SER A 1097 8.95 -15.93 -35.43
CA SER A 1097 9.22 -17.05 -34.54
C SER A 1097 10.23 -16.66 -33.47
N GLU A 1098 10.16 -17.24 -32.27
CA GLU A 1098 11.03 -16.91 -31.13
C GLU A 1098 11.84 -18.12 -30.66
N ALA A 1099 13.08 -17.88 -30.22
CA ALA A 1099 13.93 -18.88 -29.55
C ALA A 1099 14.70 -18.24 -28.39
N SER A 1100 14.85 -18.97 -27.27
CA SER A 1100 15.52 -18.50 -26.05
C SER A 1100 17.04 -18.66 -26.06
N ASP A 1101 17.59 -19.49 -26.94
CA ASP A 1101 19.02 -19.79 -26.98
C ASP A 1101 19.40 -20.38 -28.35
N GLY A 1102 20.70 -20.57 -28.58
CA GLY A 1102 21.21 -21.11 -29.85
C GLY A 1102 20.79 -22.57 -30.13
N ALA A 1103 20.48 -23.38 -29.11
CA ALA A 1103 20.04 -24.76 -29.32
C ALA A 1103 18.57 -24.81 -29.75
N ALA A 1104 17.71 -24.01 -29.11
CA ALA A 1104 16.31 -23.83 -29.48
C ALA A 1104 16.15 -23.16 -30.86
N ALA A 1105 17.07 -22.28 -31.24
CA ALA A 1105 17.07 -21.61 -32.54
C ALA A 1105 17.44 -22.55 -33.71
N TRP A 1106 18.32 -23.52 -33.46
CA TRP A 1106 18.87 -24.39 -34.50
C TRP A 1106 17.82 -25.06 -35.41
N PRO A 1107 16.77 -25.75 -34.89
CA PRO A 1107 15.76 -26.37 -35.75
C PRO A 1107 14.86 -25.37 -36.50
N LEU A 1108 14.84 -24.10 -36.08
CA LEU A 1108 14.00 -23.04 -36.68
C LEU A 1108 14.72 -22.27 -37.79
N LEU A 1109 16.06 -22.27 -37.80
CA LEU A 1109 16.87 -21.51 -38.76
C LEU A 1109 16.57 -21.85 -40.22
N SER A 1110 16.33 -23.13 -40.54
CA SER A 1110 16.03 -23.58 -41.92
C SER A 1110 14.69 -23.09 -42.45
N ARG A 1111 13.82 -22.57 -41.58
CA ARG A 1111 12.49 -22.04 -41.94
C ARG A 1111 12.45 -20.51 -41.98
N ALA A 1112 13.52 -19.83 -41.57
CA ALA A 1112 13.58 -18.38 -41.50
C ALA A 1112 14.20 -17.78 -42.77
N ASP A 1113 13.68 -16.65 -43.21
CA ASP A 1113 14.30 -15.82 -44.26
C ASP A 1113 15.40 -14.92 -43.65
N LEU A 1114 15.20 -14.51 -42.40
CA LEU A 1114 16.13 -13.69 -41.62
C LEU A 1114 16.09 -14.10 -40.14
N ALA A 1115 17.24 -14.12 -39.47
CA ALA A 1115 17.32 -14.34 -38.02
C ALA A 1115 18.01 -13.16 -37.33
N LEU A 1116 17.34 -12.58 -36.33
CA LEU A 1116 17.88 -11.61 -35.40
C LEU A 1116 18.46 -12.37 -34.21
N VAL A 1117 19.79 -12.38 -34.07
CA VAL A 1117 20.50 -13.24 -33.11
C VAL A 1117 21.24 -12.39 -32.09
N ASP A 1118 20.88 -12.51 -30.82
CA ASP A 1118 21.68 -11.92 -29.74
C ASP A 1118 23.03 -12.62 -29.59
N LEU A 1119 24.10 -11.84 -29.43
CA LEU A 1119 25.46 -12.36 -29.34
C LEU A 1119 25.82 -12.94 -27.97
N ARG A 1120 25.08 -12.60 -26.90
CA ARG A 1120 25.37 -13.03 -25.52
C ARG A 1120 24.17 -13.73 -24.91
N MET A 1121 24.11 -15.05 -25.13
CA MET A 1121 23.06 -15.92 -24.60
C MET A 1121 23.69 -17.04 -23.77
N ALA A 1122 22.96 -17.54 -22.77
CA ALA A 1122 23.37 -18.72 -22.01
C ALA A 1122 23.38 -20.00 -22.88
N GLY A 1123 24.37 -20.88 -22.66
CA GLY A 1123 24.51 -22.12 -23.43
C GLY A 1123 25.27 -21.92 -24.75
N VAL A 1124 24.61 -22.14 -25.89
CA VAL A 1124 25.21 -21.89 -27.21
C VAL A 1124 25.13 -20.40 -27.51
N ASP A 1125 26.26 -19.70 -27.38
CA ASP A 1125 26.33 -18.26 -27.64
C ASP A 1125 26.07 -17.89 -29.11
N GLY A 1126 25.68 -16.63 -29.35
CA GLY A 1126 25.32 -16.17 -30.68
C GLY A 1126 26.48 -16.22 -31.68
N PHE A 1127 27.72 -16.03 -31.25
CA PHE A 1127 28.89 -16.17 -32.13
C PHE A 1127 29.07 -17.60 -32.63
N THR A 1128 28.86 -18.57 -31.76
CA THR A 1128 28.92 -20.00 -32.08
C THR A 1128 27.76 -20.40 -32.98
N LEU A 1129 26.56 -19.88 -32.72
CA LEU A 1129 25.39 -20.08 -33.59
C LEU A 1129 25.65 -19.53 -35.01
N LEU A 1130 26.16 -18.31 -35.14
CA LEU A 1130 26.50 -17.69 -36.43
C LEU A 1130 27.53 -18.51 -37.22
N ARG A 1131 28.64 -18.90 -36.57
CA ARG A 1131 29.69 -19.71 -37.21
C ARG A 1131 29.17 -21.07 -37.66
N ARG A 1132 28.39 -21.76 -36.83
CA ARG A 1132 27.79 -23.06 -37.16
C ARG A 1132 26.80 -22.93 -38.31
N ALA A 1133 25.91 -21.94 -38.26
CA ALA A 1133 24.92 -21.72 -39.30
C ALA A 1133 25.55 -21.37 -40.66
N ARG A 1134 26.73 -20.73 -40.66
CA ARG A 1134 27.46 -20.40 -41.89
C ARG A 1134 28.32 -21.53 -42.44
N ALA A 1135 28.72 -22.47 -41.58
CA ALA A 1135 29.38 -23.70 -41.99
C ALA A 1135 28.41 -24.74 -42.60
N GLU A 1136 27.10 -24.56 -42.42
CA GLU A 1136 26.05 -25.46 -42.92
C GLU A 1136 25.51 -24.97 -44.28
N PRO A 1137 25.74 -25.70 -45.39
CA PRO A 1137 25.31 -25.29 -46.73
C PRO A 1137 23.80 -25.06 -46.85
N ALA A 1138 22.99 -25.83 -46.11
CA ALA A 1138 21.54 -25.70 -46.13
C ALA A 1138 21.02 -24.37 -45.54
N LEU A 1139 21.87 -23.63 -44.80
CA LEU A 1139 21.53 -22.36 -44.15
C LEU A 1139 22.24 -21.15 -44.80
N ALA A 1140 22.93 -21.35 -45.93
CA ALA A 1140 23.71 -20.31 -46.60
C ALA A 1140 22.86 -19.09 -47.00
N GLU A 1141 21.60 -19.31 -47.39
CA GLU A 1141 20.70 -18.25 -47.86
C GLU A 1141 20.05 -17.43 -46.73
N VAL A 1142 20.01 -17.96 -45.49
CA VAL A 1142 19.39 -17.30 -44.34
C VAL A 1142 20.17 -16.05 -43.97
N LYS A 1143 19.52 -14.89 -43.91
CA LYS A 1143 20.16 -13.63 -43.52
C LYS A 1143 20.30 -13.56 -41.99
N LEU A 1144 21.51 -13.71 -41.48
CA LEU A 1144 21.78 -13.67 -40.03
C LEU A 1144 22.19 -12.25 -39.63
N VAL A 1145 21.46 -11.63 -38.73
CA VAL A 1145 21.74 -10.28 -38.21
C VAL A 1145 22.12 -10.39 -36.75
N ALA A 1146 23.33 -9.96 -36.42
CA ALA A 1146 23.82 -9.97 -35.05
C ALA A 1146 23.28 -8.77 -34.26
N MET A 1147 22.80 -9.02 -33.04
CA MET A 1147 22.38 -7.98 -32.10
C MET A 1147 23.22 -8.02 -30.83
N SER A 1148 23.63 -6.86 -30.31
CA SER A 1148 24.39 -6.79 -29.06
C SER A 1148 24.24 -5.46 -28.35
N ALA A 1149 24.23 -5.49 -27.01
CA ALA A 1149 24.20 -4.31 -26.15
C ALA A 1149 25.55 -3.56 -26.04
N SER A 1150 26.63 -4.09 -26.63
CA SER A 1150 27.95 -3.47 -26.63
C SER A 1150 28.21 -2.78 -27.96
N VAL A 1151 28.39 -1.46 -27.91
CA VAL A 1151 28.70 -0.62 -29.08
C VAL A 1151 30.23 -0.55 -29.34
N LEU A 1152 30.99 -1.54 -28.87
CA LEU A 1152 32.43 -1.62 -29.17
C LEU A 1152 32.63 -1.93 -30.65
N SER A 1153 33.50 -1.18 -31.33
CA SER A 1153 33.90 -1.39 -32.73
C SER A 1153 34.40 -2.83 -33.01
N GLU A 1154 34.84 -3.52 -31.96
CA GLU A 1154 35.39 -4.87 -31.93
C GLU A 1154 34.28 -5.92 -32.13
N HIS A 1155 33.18 -5.86 -31.36
CA HIS A 1155 32.07 -6.82 -31.47
C HIS A 1155 31.39 -6.82 -32.84
N ARG A 1156 31.33 -5.66 -33.52
CA ARG A 1156 30.79 -5.57 -34.89
C ARG A 1156 31.70 -6.29 -35.89
N ARG A 1157 33.03 -6.11 -35.77
CA ARG A 1157 34.00 -6.81 -36.64
C ARG A 1157 33.95 -8.31 -36.40
N ASP A 1158 33.91 -8.73 -35.14
CA ASP A 1158 33.86 -10.14 -34.77
C ASP A 1158 32.56 -10.81 -35.21
N ALA A 1159 31.43 -10.10 -35.15
CA ALA A 1159 30.13 -10.63 -35.57
C ALA A 1159 30.05 -10.82 -37.08
N LEU A 1160 30.58 -9.87 -37.85
CA LEU A 1160 30.68 -10.00 -39.31
C LEU A 1160 31.67 -11.12 -39.71
N ALA A 1161 32.81 -11.23 -39.02
CA ALA A 1161 33.77 -12.31 -39.21
C ALA A 1161 33.20 -13.70 -38.84
N ALA A 1162 32.30 -13.76 -37.85
CA ALA A 1162 31.53 -14.95 -37.49
C ALA A 1162 30.42 -15.27 -38.51
N GLY A 1163 30.23 -14.43 -39.53
CA GLY A 1163 29.34 -14.66 -40.67
C GLY A 1163 27.96 -14.00 -40.57
N ALA A 1164 27.78 -13.00 -39.69
CA ALA A 1164 26.59 -12.15 -39.75
C ALA A 1164 26.57 -11.29 -41.03
N ALA A 1165 25.39 -11.12 -41.63
CA ALA A 1165 25.17 -10.26 -42.79
C ALA A 1165 25.04 -8.78 -42.39
N ALA A 1166 24.59 -8.49 -41.17
CA ALA A 1166 24.53 -7.15 -40.61
C ALA A 1166 24.64 -7.18 -39.08
N PHE A 1167 24.85 -6.01 -38.50
CA PHE A 1167 24.93 -5.82 -37.06
C PHE A 1167 24.01 -4.68 -36.62
N VAL A 1168 23.20 -4.91 -35.59
CA VAL A 1168 22.29 -3.91 -35.00
C VAL A 1168 22.63 -3.74 -33.51
N PRO A 1169 23.04 -2.54 -33.06
CA PRO A 1169 23.32 -2.29 -31.65
C PRO A 1169 22.02 -2.24 -30.82
N LYS A 1170 22.10 -2.60 -29.54
CA LYS A 1170 21.03 -2.42 -28.55
C LYS A 1170 21.41 -1.30 -27.55
N PRO A 1171 20.53 -0.32 -27.22
CA PRO A 1171 19.19 -0.11 -27.79
C PRO A 1171 19.22 0.17 -29.29
N PHE A 1172 18.18 -0.29 -29.99
CA PHE A 1172 17.94 -0.01 -31.40
C PHE A 1172 16.75 0.93 -31.54
N GLU A 1173 16.82 1.86 -32.49
CA GLU A 1173 15.64 2.56 -32.98
C GLU A 1173 14.93 1.69 -34.01
N ALA A 1174 13.59 1.68 -34.00
CA ALA A 1174 12.81 0.87 -34.94
C ALA A 1174 13.15 1.21 -36.42
N ALA A 1175 13.46 2.48 -36.70
CA ALA A 1175 13.88 2.94 -38.02
C ALA A 1175 15.11 2.20 -38.56
N ASP A 1176 16.14 2.08 -37.73
CA ASP A 1176 17.43 1.50 -38.10
C ASP A 1176 17.32 -0.01 -38.32
N LEU A 1177 16.58 -0.69 -37.43
CA LEU A 1177 16.30 -2.11 -37.54
C LEU A 1177 15.56 -2.43 -38.86
N LEU A 1178 14.51 -1.65 -39.16
CA LEU A 1178 13.72 -1.85 -40.37
C LEU A 1178 14.53 -1.53 -41.64
N ALA A 1179 15.41 -0.53 -41.61
CA ALA A 1179 16.30 -0.24 -42.74
C ALA A 1179 17.23 -1.43 -43.05
N VAL A 1180 17.80 -2.06 -42.02
CA VAL A 1180 18.65 -3.25 -42.18
C VAL A 1180 17.85 -4.44 -42.74
N ILE A 1181 16.64 -4.69 -42.20
CA ILE A 1181 15.78 -5.78 -42.67
C ILE A 1181 15.38 -5.57 -44.13
N ALA A 1182 15.00 -4.35 -44.51
CA ALA A 1182 14.64 -4.02 -45.88
C ALA A 1182 15.81 -4.20 -46.85
N SER A 1183 17.00 -3.77 -46.46
CA SER A 1183 18.21 -3.93 -47.27
C SER A 1183 18.58 -5.40 -47.49
N LEU A 1184 18.42 -6.26 -46.46
CA LEU A 1184 18.81 -7.67 -46.54
C LEU A 1184 17.78 -8.56 -47.25
N LEU A 1185 16.50 -8.22 -47.14
CA LEU A 1185 15.39 -8.97 -47.73
C LEU A 1185 14.87 -8.36 -49.04
N GLY A 1186 15.42 -7.23 -49.48
CA GLY A 1186 15.02 -6.52 -50.70
C GLY A 1186 13.57 -6.02 -50.66
N LEU A 1187 13.14 -5.47 -49.53
CA LEU A 1187 11.74 -5.09 -49.31
C LEU A 1187 11.47 -3.63 -49.69
N GLU A 1188 10.34 -3.40 -50.36
CA GLU A 1188 9.79 -2.06 -50.57
C GLU A 1188 8.71 -1.76 -49.53
N TRP A 1189 8.96 -0.81 -48.65
CA TRP A 1189 8.01 -0.39 -47.63
C TRP A 1189 6.77 0.30 -48.25
N THR A 1190 5.57 -0.11 -47.82
CA THR A 1190 4.33 0.61 -48.15
C THR A 1190 4.17 1.79 -47.21
N ARG A 1191 4.02 2.98 -47.78
CA ARG A 1191 3.67 4.20 -47.04
C ARG A 1191 2.16 4.36 -47.02
N ALA A 1192 1.61 4.81 -45.90
CA ALA A 1192 0.21 5.23 -45.85
C ALA A 1192 0.06 6.51 -46.68
N THR A 1193 -0.47 6.41 -47.90
CA THR A 1193 -0.78 7.58 -48.72
C THR A 1193 -1.97 8.29 -48.07
N THR A 1194 -1.73 9.47 -47.48
CA THR A 1194 -2.81 10.44 -47.25
C THR A 1194 -3.32 10.89 -48.61
N THR A 1195 -4.28 10.16 -49.16
CA THR A 1195 -4.92 10.51 -50.42
C THR A 1195 -6.15 11.33 -50.08
N ALA A 1196 -6.06 12.63 -50.30
CA ALA A 1196 -7.23 13.47 -50.45
C ALA A 1196 -7.92 13.14 -51.78
N ALA A 1197 -9.25 13.18 -51.75
CA ALA A 1197 -10.24 13.20 -52.85
C ALA A 1197 -10.79 11.87 -53.39
N GLY A 1198 -12.13 11.79 -53.40
CA GLY A 1198 -12.89 11.05 -54.42
C GLY A 1198 -14.07 10.21 -53.93
N ARG A 1199 -15.29 10.75 -54.07
CA ARG A 1199 -16.59 10.10 -53.82
C ARG A 1199 -16.78 8.75 -54.55
N ALA A 1200 -17.34 7.73 -53.86
CA ALA A 1200 -18.65 7.10 -54.13
C ALA A 1200 -18.73 5.59 -53.71
N GLY A 1201 -19.71 5.27 -52.85
CA GLY A 1201 -20.47 3.99 -52.83
C GLY A 1201 -20.03 2.85 -51.87
N GLY A 1202 -20.81 2.59 -50.79
CA GLY A 1202 -20.77 1.31 -50.06
C GLY A 1202 -21.23 1.28 -48.59
N SER A 1203 -22.56 1.33 -48.36
CA SER A 1203 -23.36 0.95 -47.16
C SER A 1203 -22.86 1.17 -45.71
N THR A 1204 -23.54 2.08 -45.00
CA THR A 1204 -23.66 2.16 -43.54
C THR A 1204 -24.48 0.98 -42.98
N PRO A 1205 -24.14 0.36 -41.82
CA PRO A 1205 -25.08 -0.50 -41.10
C PRO A 1205 -26.15 0.36 -40.40
N PRO A 1206 -27.40 -0.11 -40.30
CA PRO A 1206 -28.48 0.68 -39.73
C PRO A 1206 -28.40 0.73 -38.21
N ILE A 1207 -28.92 1.82 -37.64
CA ILE A 1207 -29.26 1.98 -36.23
C ILE A 1207 -30.05 0.73 -35.78
N PRO A 1208 -29.77 0.15 -34.59
CA PRO A 1208 -30.49 -1.03 -34.12
C PRO A 1208 -32.02 -0.77 -34.16
N PRO A 1209 -32.83 -1.74 -34.63
CA PRO A 1209 -34.29 -1.66 -34.51
C PRO A 1209 -34.65 -1.34 -33.06
N ARG A 1210 -35.73 -0.58 -32.84
CA ARG A 1210 -36.09 -0.06 -31.49
C ARG A 1210 -36.11 -1.16 -30.43
N GLU A 1211 -36.63 -2.34 -30.79
CA GLU A 1211 -36.67 -3.53 -29.94
C GLU A 1211 -35.27 -4.04 -29.53
N ALA A 1212 -34.31 -4.07 -30.47
CA ALA A 1212 -32.92 -4.44 -30.19
C ALA A 1212 -32.20 -3.39 -29.33
N ALA A 1213 -32.46 -2.10 -29.58
CA ALA A 1213 -31.86 -1.02 -28.81
C ALA A 1213 -32.35 -1.00 -27.36
N GLU A 1214 -33.63 -1.30 -27.12
CA GLU A 1214 -34.21 -1.41 -25.78
C GLU A 1214 -33.63 -2.63 -25.03
N LEU A 1215 -33.56 -3.80 -25.67
CA LEU A 1215 -32.92 -5.00 -25.12
C LEU A 1215 -31.44 -4.80 -24.79
N LEU A 1216 -30.68 -4.11 -25.65
CA LEU A 1216 -29.26 -3.82 -25.42
C LEU A 1216 -29.05 -2.82 -24.26
N ARG A 1217 -29.95 -1.84 -24.06
CA ARG A 1217 -29.90 -0.93 -22.90
C ARG A 1217 -30.25 -1.62 -21.60
N GLU A 1218 -31.25 -2.51 -21.60
CA GLU A 1218 -31.57 -3.35 -20.44
C GLU A 1218 -30.40 -4.25 -20.07
N LEU A 1219 -29.80 -4.92 -21.05
CA LEU A 1219 -28.61 -5.73 -20.84
C LEU A 1219 -27.44 -4.92 -20.27
N GLN A 1220 -27.27 -3.68 -20.71
CA GLN A 1220 -26.24 -2.78 -20.18
C GLN A 1220 -26.51 -2.40 -18.72
N ALA A 1221 -27.77 -2.14 -18.37
CA ALA A 1221 -28.18 -1.83 -17.00
C ALA A 1221 -27.98 -3.04 -16.07
N LEU A 1222 -28.45 -4.22 -16.48
CA LEU A 1222 -28.28 -5.47 -15.73
C LEU A 1222 -26.80 -5.84 -15.56
N ALA A 1223 -25.99 -5.67 -16.60
CA ALA A 1223 -24.54 -5.85 -16.53
C ALA A 1223 -23.84 -4.82 -15.63
N GLY A 1224 -24.41 -3.61 -15.51
CA GLY A 1224 -23.98 -2.58 -14.56
C GLY A 1224 -24.26 -2.95 -13.10
N GLN A 1225 -25.34 -3.69 -12.87
CA GLN A 1225 -25.75 -4.18 -11.54
C GLN A 1225 -25.05 -5.49 -11.14
N GLY A 1226 -24.44 -6.20 -12.09
CA GLY A 1226 -23.66 -7.42 -11.84
C GLY A 1226 -24.49 -8.70 -11.72
N ASP A 1227 -25.78 -8.66 -12.05
CA ASP A 1227 -26.66 -9.84 -12.03
C ASP A 1227 -26.49 -10.68 -13.30
N VAL A 1228 -25.54 -11.61 -13.25
CA VAL A 1228 -25.18 -12.46 -14.39
C VAL A 1228 -26.32 -13.38 -14.81
N THR A 1229 -27.18 -13.79 -13.88
CA THR A 1229 -28.31 -14.68 -14.18
C THR A 1229 -29.35 -13.94 -15.00
N ALA A 1230 -29.74 -12.73 -14.56
CA ALA A 1230 -30.66 -11.87 -15.29
C ALA A 1230 -30.08 -11.41 -16.65
N VAL A 1231 -28.77 -11.14 -16.73
CA VAL A 1231 -28.09 -10.83 -17.99
C VAL A 1231 -28.20 -11.99 -18.98
N ARG A 1232 -27.98 -13.24 -18.53
CA ARG A 1232 -28.05 -14.42 -19.42
C ARG A 1232 -29.48 -14.71 -19.88
N GLU A 1233 -30.46 -14.60 -19.00
CA GLU A 1233 -31.89 -14.72 -19.38
C GLU A 1233 -32.28 -13.68 -20.43
N ARG A 1234 -31.80 -12.44 -20.28
CA ARG A 1234 -32.14 -11.36 -21.22
C ARG A 1234 -31.35 -11.43 -22.54
N ILE A 1235 -30.16 -12.03 -22.56
CA ILE A 1235 -29.42 -12.33 -23.80
C ILE A 1235 -30.19 -13.31 -24.69
N ALA A 1236 -30.94 -14.26 -24.10
CA ALA A 1236 -31.77 -15.19 -24.87
C ALA A 1236 -32.85 -14.45 -25.68
N ALA A 1237 -33.45 -13.39 -25.12
CA ALA A 1237 -34.40 -12.54 -25.83
C ALA A 1237 -33.73 -11.74 -26.98
N LEU A 1238 -32.48 -11.28 -26.79
CA LEU A 1238 -31.71 -10.61 -27.85
C LEU A 1238 -31.38 -11.56 -29.02
N ARG A 1239 -31.18 -12.86 -28.75
CA ARG A 1239 -30.90 -13.87 -29.77
C ARG A 1239 -32.09 -14.08 -30.73
N ALA A 1240 -33.31 -13.86 -30.27
CA ALA A 1240 -34.52 -13.96 -31.09
C ALA A 1240 -34.71 -12.78 -32.06
N VAL A 1241 -33.93 -11.69 -31.90
CA VAL A 1241 -34.01 -10.52 -32.78
C VAL A 1241 -33.20 -10.76 -34.07
N PRO A 1242 -33.81 -10.62 -35.27
CA PRO A 1242 -33.12 -10.86 -36.54
C PRO A 1242 -31.86 -10.00 -36.70
N GLY A 1243 -30.73 -10.64 -36.97
CA GLY A 1243 -29.41 -9.97 -37.13
C GLY A 1243 -28.58 -9.82 -35.85
N TYR A 1244 -29.11 -10.19 -34.68
CA TYR A 1244 -28.41 -10.03 -33.39
C TYR A 1244 -27.99 -11.36 -32.71
N ALA A 1245 -28.25 -12.50 -33.35
CA ALA A 1245 -27.88 -13.82 -32.82
C ALA A 1245 -26.37 -13.98 -32.56
N THR A 1246 -25.52 -13.42 -33.42
CA THR A 1246 -24.06 -13.44 -33.27
C THR A 1246 -23.60 -12.59 -32.09
N LEU A 1247 -24.16 -11.39 -31.93
CA LEU A 1247 -23.88 -10.53 -30.79
C LEU A 1247 -24.37 -11.16 -29.48
N ALA A 1248 -25.55 -11.79 -29.48
CA ALA A 1248 -26.05 -12.53 -28.32
C ALA A 1248 -25.12 -13.69 -27.94
N GLY A 1249 -24.54 -14.41 -28.91
CA GLY A 1249 -23.50 -15.43 -28.67
C GLY A 1249 -22.23 -14.87 -28.03
N GLU A 1250 -21.72 -13.73 -28.52
CA GLU A 1250 -20.55 -13.04 -27.94
C GLU A 1250 -20.82 -12.60 -26.50
N LEU A 1251 -21.98 -11.96 -26.25
CA LEU A 1251 -22.37 -11.50 -24.93
C LEU A 1251 -22.58 -12.66 -23.96
N GLU A 1252 -23.11 -13.80 -24.42
CA GLU A 1252 -23.28 -14.98 -23.58
C GLU A 1252 -21.95 -15.63 -23.19
N GLY A 1253 -20.96 -15.65 -24.10
CA GLY A 1253 -19.60 -16.10 -23.79
C GLY A 1253 -18.90 -15.19 -22.78
N LEU A 1254 -19.09 -13.87 -22.89
CA LEU A 1254 -18.57 -12.89 -21.93
C LEU A 1254 -19.28 -12.99 -20.57
N ALA A 1255 -20.60 -13.24 -20.55
CA ALA A 1255 -21.37 -13.43 -19.33
C ALA A 1255 -21.00 -14.74 -18.62
N GLY A 1256 -20.88 -15.84 -19.37
CA GLY A 1256 -20.50 -17.16 -18.85
C GLY A 1256 -19.07 -17.24 -18.31
N SER A 1257 -18.16 -16.39 -18.81
CA SER A 1257 -16.79 -16.23 -18.31
C SER A 1257 -16.64 -15.09 -17.29
N TYR A 1258 -17.74 -14.53 -16.79
CA TYR A 1258 -17.79 -13.45 -15.79
C TYR A 1258 -17.01 -12.17 -16.17
N GLN A 1259 -16.81 -11.90 -17.47
CA GLN A 1259 -16.07 -10.73 -17.97
C GLN A 1259 -16.96 -9.48 -18.09
N MET A 1260 -17.50 -9.00 -16.97
CA MET A 1260 -18.52 -7.93 -16.93
C MET A 1260 -18.03 -6.56 -17.45
N ALA A 1261 -16.73 -6.26 -17.38
CA ALA A 1261 -16.18 -5.03 -17.94
C ALA A 1261 -16.22 -5.03 -19.49
N ARG A 1262 -15.73 -6.11 -20.11
CA ARG A 1262 -15.78 -6.30 -21.57
C ARG A 1262 -17.20 -6.47 -22.09
N LEU A 1263 -18.07 -7.12 -21.32
CA LEU A 1263 -19.49 -7.25 -21.66
C LEU A 1263 -20.16 -5.87 -21.74
N ARG A 1264 -19.86 -4.95 -20.81
CA ARG A 1264 -20.36 -3.56 -20.85
C ARG A 1264 -19.79 -2.75 -22.01
N GLU A 1265 -18.47 -2.85 -22.26
CA GLU A 1265 -17.86 -2.18 -23.42
C GLU A 1265 -18.47 -2.64 -24.74
N ARG A 1266 -18.73 -3.95 -24.88
CA ARG A 1266 -19.35 -4.51 -26.07
C ARG A 1266 -20.81 -4.07 -26.25
N LEU A 1267 -21.58 -3.99 -25.16
CA LEU A 1267 -22.96 -3.47 -25.16
C LEU A 1267 -23.01 -1.97 -25.52
N VAL A 1268 -22.08 -1.17 -25.00
CA VAL A 1268 -21.94 0.26 -25.36
C VAL A 1268 -21.63 0.40 -26.84
N ALA A 1269 -20.68 -0.39 -27.36
CA ALA A 1269 -20.33 -0.39 -28.78
C ALA A 1269 -21.50 -0.81 -29.68
N ALA A 1270 -22.33 -1.77 -29.22
CA ALA A 1270 -23.52 -2.21 -29.95
C ALA A 1270 -24.64 -1.16 -29.95
N LEU A 1271 -24.79 -0.37 -28.88
CA LEU A 1271 -25.77 0.71 -28.77
C LEU A 1271 -25.37 1.98 -29.54
N ALA A 1272 -24.08 2.28 -29.62
CA ALA A 1272 -23.56 3.51 -30.23
C ALA A 1272 -23.57 3.52 -31.76
N GLY A 1273 -23.99 2.43 -32.42
CA GLY A 1273 -24.09 2.36 -33.88
C GLY A 1273 -22.80 2.72 -34.62
N GLY A 1274 -21.63 2.54 -34.00
CA GLY A 1274 -20.33 2.77 -34.62
C GLY A 1274 -19.96 4.23 -34.91
N ARG A 1275 -20.47 5.24 -34.19
CA ARG A 1275 -19.87 6.59 -34.21
C ARG A 1275 -18.99 6.81 -32.98
N ALA A 1276 -17.69 6.61 -33.16
CA ALA A 1276 -16.68 6.84 -32.13
C ALA A 1276 -16.29 8.33 -32.03
N VAL A 1277 -16.17 8.79 -30.78
CA VAL A 1277 -15.53 10.04 -30.31
C VAL A 1277 -14.03 9.81 -30.15
#